data_AF-A0A5P1A282-F1
#
_entry.id   AF-A0A5P1A282-F1
#
_cell.length_a   1.000
_cell.length_b   1.000
_cell.length_c   1.000
_cell.angle_alpha   90.00
_cell.angle_beta   90.00
_cell.angle_gamma   90.00
#
_symmetry.space_group_name_H-M   'P 1'
#
loop_
_entity.id
_entity.type
_entity.pdbx_description
1 polymer ?
#
loop_
_entity_poly.entity_id
_entity_poly.type
_entity_poly.pdbx_seq_one_letter_code
_entity_poly.pdbx_strand_id
1 'polypeptide(L)'
;CSAPITKMAPVRGAAAASGGGSSGGDGIDETSAKHLLDSIGQKVYEEIVGKKADGTAENYIGDLKGDLKKAIVSGGELAGTENPCQLKKEKREKLLGAKNERYPCKGLSGKYVERFSNKIGGQCTKEKISGSTSTCGACAPYRRLHLCHHNLETIETNNYDSDNAKHNLLLEVCMAAKYEGDSIKDYYPEHQLTNHGFHTNICTVLARSFADIGDVVRGKDLYLGNPQESARRDKLENKLKEIFGDIYKDVMRGRNGQKSAEAEARYGSDTENYYQLREDWWIANRDQVWEAITCEAKTDDKYFRNTCNGGEQTKGYCRCNGDKPGDGKKPGSNADKVPTYFDYVPQYLRWFEEWGEDFCRKRKHKLEDAIKNCRNDKTQKYCSGNGYDCKETIRAQEKLVEGDDCYKCSVSCKPFVKWIDNQKLEFEKQKKKYAEEIQKKEDKTTKETSNGPINNFYVKEFYEKLKSGYQSVDAFLELLSKEGICQKPPKVVEETADAVDFTKDETNGTFCRTKYCEPCPWCGLELKSPPWKPIHESTCRSKEIRNFDESKSTPINLLVKDVTGTSIVEKLVGLCNDPSKPTIQTWKCRFESSQKNYCVLQDVNKDNPQKRTIDSFNSLFWHWITEMLKDSIDWSKELDKCINNENATKCIKWCKTPCECYKKWVKRMETEWGDIKQHFHKEKDHVEDRHFTTLEMYVEDQFLPSIEDAYGNDEAIDKIEELLEERRTHADSELKNNKKDIIDYLLEHEGKDAEKCTTTHTGEEACTEERKQYINPCAKHINKRSVSVKDIARKMKSNARRQLGISGRKALRGDASQGKYIGGGDPTGFSKEELCNITLEHSNDSRSAPNGGPCKGKDNDGVRFKIGTPWTNIVEKNKTSYKDVYLPPRREHMCTSNLEKLHVGDVTNNGNVNDTFLGNVLLAANYEAKKIKEKYRDPNDQNNHKGKCRALRYSFADIGDIIRGRDMWDKDSGSEEMEKHLVPIFKEIREQLPEDIKGKYTDSHAISNLRKDWWTANRRQVWKAMQCATRKHQISCPGMLVEDYIPQRLRWMTEWAEWFCKAQNKYYGELETQCGGCMGKGSGKECWKTDGECEKCKAACEEYKAKIKKWQEQWDKMQMKYTILYWQAETITGPTSFGKDDPDYQLMVDFLKHLVPPKSGTPTTTPYSSAEGYIHQEIGNAGCNVQTQFCEKENGDNSNSGKTNEKYAFREKPHDHDEACECMKREAPPKKPEAPPETPPEDACTIAEAILKAEGETKYKELCEQKFSGKKKIISWMEL
;
A
#
# COMPACT_ATOMS: atom_id res chain seq x y z
N CYS A 1 36.13 -1.83 10.13
CA CYS A 1 36.50 -3.25 10.29
C CYS A 1 37.27 -3.70 9.04
N SER A 2 38.57 -3.41 8.98
CA SER A 2 39.57 -3.91 8.01
C SER A 2 40.95 -3.40 8.44
N ALA A 3 41.65 -4.14 9.31
CA ALA A 3 43.09 -4.04 9.53
C ALA A 3 43.59 -5.30 10.26
N PRO A 4 44.81 -5.79 9.96
CA PRO A 4 45.33 -7.02 10.53
C PRO A 4 45.75 -6.85 12.00
N ILE A 5 45.68 -7.97 12.72
CA ILE A 5 45.98 -8.17 14.13
C ILE A 5 47.30 -7.50 14.53
N THR A 6 47.24 -6.57 15.48
CA THR A 6 48.36 -6.28 16.39
C THR A 6 47.90 -6.62 17.80
N LYS A 7 48.54 -7.63 18.40
CA LYS A 7 48.30 -8.05 19.79
C LYS A 7 48.59 -6.87 20.72
N MET A 8 47.61 -6.48 21.54
CA MET A 8 47.86 -5.76 22.79
C MET A 8 47.57 -6.69 23.98
N ALA A 9 48.44 -6.57 24.99
CA ALA A 9 48.59 -7.43 26.16
C ALA A 9 47.34 -7.50 27.05
N PRO A 10 47.19 -8.56 27.88
CA PRO A 10 46.03 -8.71 28.75
C PRO A 10 46.05 -7.63 29.83
N VAL A 11 45.07 -6.73 29.81
CA VAL A 11 44.75 -5.92 30.98
C VAL A 11 44.09 -6.84 31.99
N ARG A 12 44.73 -6.96 33.17
CA ARG A 12 44.31 -7.79 34.29
C ARG A 12 42.83 -7.52 34.60
N GLY A 13 42.03 -8.57 34.49
CA GLY A 13 40.65 -8.57 34.97
C GLY A 13 40.63 -8.29 36.47
N ALA A 14 39.88 -7.26 36.86
CA ALA A 14 39.35 -7.19 38.20
C ALA A 14 38.25 -8.25 38.29
N ALA A 15 38.57 -9.37 38.93
CA ALA A 15 37.58 -10.34 39.35
C ALA A 15 36.69 -9.68 40.42
N ALA A 16 35.45 -9.35 40.09
CA ALA A 16 34.41 -9.12 41.08
C ALA A 16 33.64 -10.44 41.25
N ALA A 17 33.80 -11.01 42.44
CA ALA A 17 33.37 -12.33 42.83
C ALA A 17 31.86 -12.54 42.73
N SER A 18 31.47 -13.73 42.26
CA SER A 18 30.19 -14.34 42.56
C SER A 18 30.08 -14.57 44.09
N GLY A 19 29.31 -13.73 44.77
CA GLY A 19 29.00 -13.88 46.19
C GLY A 19 27.54 -13.53 46.44
N GLY A 20 26.72 -14.55 46.67
CA GLY A 20 25.43 -14.36 47.33
C GLY A 20 25.65 -13.91 48.76
N GLY A 21 25.00 -12.82 49.17
CA GLY A 21 25.06 -12.29 50.53
C GLY A 21 24.54 -10.87 50.61
N SER A 22 23.36 -10.74 51.22
CA SER A 22 22.72 -9.47 51.62
C SER A 22 23.67 -8.56 52.41
N SER A 23 23.90 -7.33 51.93
CA SER A 23 24.25 -6.19 52.79
C SER A 23 24.01 -4.84 52.09
N GLY A 24 22.96 -4.13 52.48
CA GLY A 24 22.92 -2.65 52.54
C GLY A 24 22.84 -1.83 51.24
N GLY A 25 22.36 -2.38 50.12
CA GLY A 25 22.15 -1.63 48.88
C GLY A 25 20.85 -0.82 48.88
N ASP A 26 20.87 0.34 48.23
CA ASP A 26 19.78 1.27 47.87
C ASP A 26 18.53 0.65 47.20
N GLY A 27 18.52 -0.66 46.95
CA GLY A 27 17.38 -1.43 46.47
C GLY A 27 17.13 -1.31 44.97
N ILE A 28 18.16 -0.96 44.20
CA ILE A 28 18.13 -0.86 42.73
C ILE A 28 18.44 -2.22 42.10
N ASP A 29 17.62 -2.65 41.13
CA ASP A 29 17.79 -3.92 40.41
C ASP A 29 18.61 -3.73 39.12
N GLU A 30 19.84 -4.25 39.09
CA GLU A 30 20.80 -4.07 38.00
C GLU A 30 20.91 -5.30 37.08
N THR A 31 19.89 -6.16 37.04
CA THR A 31 19.90 -7.41 36.26
C THR A 31 20.06 -7.16 34.76
N SER A 32 19.39 -6.12 34.24
CA SER A 32 19.50 -5.67 32.85
C SER A 32 19.12 -4.19 32.75
N ALA A 33 19.26 -3.58 31.56
CA ALA A 33 18.89 -2.17 31.37
C ALA A 33 17.41 -1.92 31.72
N LYS A 34 16.48 -2.78 31.29
CA LYS A 34 15.06 -2.63 31.68
C LYS A 34 14.82 -2.76 33.19
N HIS A 35 15.56 -3.63 33.89
CA HIS A 35 15.42 -3.77 35.34
C HIS A 35 15.90 -2.51 36.07
N LEU A 36 17.05 -1.99 35.67
CA LEU A 36 17.63 -0.76 36.21
C LEU A 36 16.66 0.42 36.01
N LEU A 37 16.22 0.61 34.77
CA LEU A 37 15.34 1.72 34.42
C LEU A 37 14.04 1.66 35.21
N ASP A 38 13.38 0.49 35.24
CA ASP A 38 12.14 0.33 35.99
C ASP A 38 12.34 0.49 37.52
N SER A 39 13.48 0.06 38.05
CA SER A 39 13.80 0.18 39.47
C SER A 39 14.09 1.62 39.90
N ILE A 40 14.82 2.40 39.09
CA ILE A 40 14.97 3.83 39.31
C ILE A 40 13.62 4.53 39.15
N GLY A 41 12.82 4.16 38.15
CA GLY A 41 11.47 4.67 37.96
C GLY A 41 10.59 4.45 39.18
N GLN A 42 10.68 3.28 39.81
CA GLN A 42 10.01 2.97 41.07
C GLN A 42 10.47 3.90 42.20
N LYS A 43 11.78 4.14 42.35
CA LYS A 43 12.29 5.07 43.36
C LYS A 43 11.80 6.49 43.14
N VAL A 44 11.81 6.96 41.90
CA VAL A 44 11.25 8.27 41.53
C VAL A 44 9.77 8.33 41.89
N TYR A 45 9.00 7.28 41.58
CA TYR A 45 7.61 7.18 41.98
C TYR A 45 7.45 7.20 43.50
N GLU A 46 8.14 6.35 44.25
CA GLU A 46 7.99 6.24 45.70
C GLU A 46 8.42 7.53 46.45
N GLU A 47 9.54 8.13 46.04
CA GLU A 47 10.12 9.29 46.72
C GLU A 47 9.47 10.61 46.33
N ILE A 48 9.12 10.79 45.05
CA ILE A 48 8.61 12.06 44.53
C ILE A 48 7.09 12.05 44.38
N VAL A 49 6.50 10.88 44.12
CA VAL A 49 5.04 10.73 43.93
C VAL A 49 4.36 10.16 45.19
N GLY A 50 4.95 9.14 45.81
CA GLY A 50 4.42 8.47 47.00
C GLY A 50 4.70 9.19 48.33
N LYS A 51 5.64 10.15 48.36
CA LYS A 51 6.09 10.86 49.56
C LYS A 51 5.99 12.39 49.47
N LYS A 52 5.09 13.00 48.67
CA LYS A 52 4.93 14.47 48.73
C LYS A 52 4.56 14.90 50.16
N ALA A 53 5.52 15.56 50.78
CA ALA A 53 5.73 15.77 52.21
C ALA A 53 4.85 16.87 52.82
N ASP A 54 3.62 16.98 52.36
CA ASP A 54 2.56 17.83 52.91
C ASP A 54 1.17 17.18 52.84
N GLY A 55 1.05 15.98 52.25
CA GLY A 55 -0.25 15.33 52.02
C GLY A 55 -1.13 16.02 50.96
N THR A 56 -0.65 17.06 50.25
CA THR A 56 -1.54 17.88 49.40
C THR A 56 -1.90 17.22 48.07
N ALA A 57 -1.05 16.37 47.51
CA ALA A 57 -1.43 15.57 46.34
C ALA A 57 -2.52 14.54 46.69
N GLU A 58 -2.39 13.85 47.83
CA GLU A 58 -3.42 12.93 48.35
C GLU A 58 -4.76 13.65 48.57
N ASN A 59 -4.74 14.91 48.99
CA ASN A 59 -5.95 15.73 49.15
C ASN A 59 -6.75 15.85 47.84
N TYR A 60 -6.07 15.89 46.68
CA TYR A 60 -6.69 16.06 45.35
C TYR A 60 -6.74 14.79 44.51
N ILE A 61 -6.13 13.67 44.92
CA ILE A 61 -6.26 12.39 44.19
C ILE A 61 -7.73 12.03 44.05
N GLY A 62 -8.53 12.20 45.11
CA GLY A 62 -9.98 11.97 45.05
C GLY A 62 -10.69 12.92 44.08
N ASP A 63 -10.24 14.16 43.99
CA ASP A 63 -10.84 15.18 43.13
C ASP A 63 -10.42 15.00 41.65
N LEU A 64 -9.27 14.38 41.38
CA LEU A 64 -8.74 14.08 40.03
C LEU A 64 -9.08 12.67 39.54
N LYS A 65 -9.48 11.77 40.44
CA LYS A 65 -9.83 10.39 40.09
C LYS A 65 -11.04 10.38 39.16
N GLY A 66 -10.85 9.84 37.97
CA GLY A 66 -11.94 9.59 37.04
C GLY A 66 -12.84 8.46 37.55
N ASP A 67 -14.11 8.51 37.18
CA ASP A 67 -15.10 7.49 37.48
C ASP A 67 -15.73 7.12 36.15
N LEU A 68 -15.40 5.93 35.65
CA LEU A 68 -15.88 5.45 34.36
C LEU A 68 -17.42 5.41 34.31
N LYS A 69 -18.12 5.22 35.44
CA LYS A 69 -19.59 5.23 35.46
C LYS A 69 -20.17 6.62 35.20
N LYS A 70 -19.44 7.68 35.55
CA LYS A 70 -19.86 9.07 35.35
C LYS A 70 -19.45 9.63 33.98
N ALA A 71 -18.64 8.89 33.22
CA ALA A 71 -18.24 9.29 31.89
C ALA A 71 -19.42 9.20 30.91
N ILE A 72 -19.58 10.22 30.07
CA ILE A 72 -20.66 10.33 29.09
C ILE A 72 -20.24 9.67 27.78
N VAL A 73 -21.10 8.80 27.25
CA VAL A 73 -20.99 8.16 25.94
C VAL A 73 -21.96 8.86 24.96
N SER A 74 -21.60 8.87 23.67
CA SER A 74 -22.38 9.52 22.58
C SER A 74 -23.90 9.35 22.75
N GLY A 75 -24.64 10.47 22.77
CA GLY A 75 -26.09 10.51 22.99
C GLY A 75 -26.55 10.86 24.41
N GLY A 76 -25.62 11.16 25.34
CA GLY A 76 -25.95 11.54 26.73
C GLY A 76 -26.12 10.36 27.69
N GLU A 77 -25.88 9.12 27.24
CA GLU A 77 -25.89 7.93 28.10
C GLU A 77 -24.58 7.79 28.88
N LEU A 78 -24.64 7.42 30.16
CA LEU A 78 -23.46 7.09 30.97
C LEU A 78 -22.82 5.77 30.51
N ALA A 79 -21.50 5.63 30.65
CA ALA A 79 -20.79 4.42 30.23
C ALA A 79 -21.24 3.14 30.96
N GLY A 80 -21.83 3.30 32.16
CA GLY A 80 -22.56 2.24 32.85
C GLY A 80 -21.71 1.08 33.39
N THR A 81 -20.38 1.20 33.40
CA THR A 81 -19.46 0.22 33.99
C THR A 81 -18.27 0.89 34.68
N GLU A 82 -17.80 0.28 35.77
CA GLU A 82 -16.56 0.63 36.48
C GLU A 82 -15.35 -0.12 35.90
N ASN A 83 -15.57 -1.15 35.07
CA ASN A 83 -14.54 -2.04 34.58
C ASN A 83 -14.10 -1.62 33.16
N PRO A 84 -12.84 -1.19 32.96
CA PRO A 84 -12.35 -0.77 31.64
C PRO A 84 -12.33 -1.91 30.60
N CYS A 85 -12.21 -3.16 31.01
CA CYS A 85 -12.32 -4.32 30.10
C CYS A 85 -13.75 -4.58 29.64
N GLN A 86 -14.74 -4.15 30.42
CA GLN A 86 -16.16 -4.25 30.09
C GLN A 86 -16.69 -3.03 29.32
N LEU A 87 -15.82 -2.07 28.94
CA LEU A 87 -16.17 -1.05 27.97
C LEU A 87 -16.63 -1.77 26.69
N LYS A 88 -17.95 -1.98 26.57
CA LYS A 88 -18.55 -2.96 25.66
C LYS A 88 -18.09 -2.68 24.23
N LYS A 89 -17.38 -3.67 23.67
CA LYS A 89 -17.00 -3.76 22.25
C LYS A 89 -18.21 -3.38 21.37
N GLU A 90 -19.36 -4.01 21.58
CA GLU A 90 -20.56 -3.80 20.73
C GLU A 90 -21.36 -2.50 20.96
N LYS A 91 -21.49 -1.95 22.19
CA LYS A 91 -22.35 -0.78 22.45
C LYS A 91 -21.66 0.51 22.00
N ARG A 92 -20.33 0.62 22.22
CA ARG A 92 -19.51 1.70 21.67
C ARG A 92 -19.10 1.43 20.22
N GLU A 93 -18.97 0.20 19.70
CA GLU A 93 -18.82 -0.02 18.25
C GLU A 93 -20.13 0.20 17.47
N LYS A 94 -21.31 0.04 18.08
CA LYS A 94 -22.59 0.51 17.49
C LYS A 94 -22.73 2.03 17.52
N LEU A 95 -22.14 2.73 18.50
CA LEU A 95 -22.19 4.21 18.65
C LEU A 95 -20.97 4.96 18.05
N LEU A 96 -19.82 4.30 17.92
CA LEU A 96 -18.50 4.84 17.53
C LEU A 96 -17.76 3.89 16.55
N GLY A 97 -18.47 3.03 15.80
CA GLY A 97 -17.91 1.92 15.01
C GLY A 97 -16.59 2.22 14.31
N ALA A 98 -15.75 1.22 14.04
CA ALA A 98 -14.32 1.28 13.61
C ALA A 98 -13.89 2.31 12.52
N LYS A 99 -14.86 3.00 11.91
CA LYS A 99 -14.75 4.19 11.05
C LYS A 99 -14.71 5.55 11.75
N ASN A 100 -15.29 5.66 12.94
CA ASN A 100 -15.40 6.94 13.64
C ASN A 100 -14.00 7.52 13.83
N GLU A 101 -13.85 8.85 13.65
CA GLU A 101 -12.64 9.60 14.00
C GLU A 101 -12.08 9.23 15.38
N ARG A 102 -12.95 8.79 16.28
CA ARG A 102 -12.66 8.36 17.64
C ARG A 102 -12.19 6.91 17.83
N TYR A 103 -11.89 6.15 16.77
CA TYR A 103 -11.26 4.83 16.93
C TYR A 103 -9.77 4.98 17.32
N PRO A 104 -9.27 4.38 18.42
CA PRO A 104 -7.92 4.66 18.89
C PRO A 104 -6.78 4.31 17.93
N CYS A 105 -6.92 3.23 17.17
CA CYS A 105 -5.91 2.83 16.19
C CYS A 105 -6.21 3.43 14.78
N LYS A 106 -7.02 4.49 14.67
CA LYS A 106 -7.43 5.10 13.40
C LYS A 106 -6.28 5.84 12.70
N GLY A 107 -5.54 5.15 11.84
CA GLY A 107 -4.44 5.81 11.12
C GLY A 107 -3.43 4.83 10.60
N LEU A 108 -3.20 3.87 11.48
CA LEU A 108 -2.82 2.50 11.22
C LEU A 108 -3.99 1.93 10.41
N SER A 109 -3.75 1.48 9.20
CA SER A 109 -4.80 0.91 8.35
C SER A 109 -5.62 -0.11 9.14
N GLY A 110 -6.92 -0.22 8.86
CA GLY A 110 -7.69 -1.38 9.32
C GLY A 110 -7.19 -2.72 8.75
N LYS A 111 -6.12 -2.73 7.95
CA LYS A 111 -5.23 -3.88 7.87
C LYS A 111 -4.36 -3.83 9.11
N TYR A 112 -4.57 -4.77 10.03
CA TYR A 112 -3.48 -5.45 10.73
C TYR A 112 -2.09 -4.88 10.30
N VAL A 113 -1.60 -3.85 11.02
CA VAL A 113 -0.25 -3.29 10.85
C VAL A 113 0.70 -4.09 11.71
N GLU A 114 1.67 -4.77 11.08
CA GLU A 114 2.75 -5.50 11.76
C GLU A 114 3.29 -4.63 12.91
N ARG A 115 3.14 -5.06 14.18
CA ARG A 115 3.62 -4.30 15.35
C ARG A 115 5.11 -4.53 15.63
N PHE A 116 5.63 -5.63 15.10
CA PHE A 116 6.99 -6.08 15.30
C PHE A 116 7.60 -6.49 13.96
N SER A 117 8.24 -5.54 13.26
CA SER A 117 8.81 -5.85 11.95
C SER A 117 10.15 -6.58 12.04
N ASN A 118 10.31 -7.62 11.22
CA ASN A 118 11.61 -8.27 10.97
C ASN A 118 12.42 -7.56 9.89
N LYS A 119 11.80 -6.64 9.13
CA LYS A 119 12.39 -5.97 7.95
C LYS A 119 12.58 -4.47 8.17
N ILE A 120 11.66 -3.81 8.86
CA ILE A 120 11.62 -2.35 9.04
C ILE A 120 12.08 -1.97 10.45
N GLY A 121 12.85 -0.87 10.56
CA GLY A 121 13.38 -0.32 11.81
C GLY A 121 12.49 0.75 12.44
N GLY A 122 12.96 1.32 13.55
CA GLY A 122 12.41 2.54 14.12
C GLY A 122 12.75 3.79 13.29
N GLN A 123 12.43 4.97 13.81
CA GLN A 123 12.76 6.25 13.20
C GLN A 123 13.81 6.99 14.04
N CYS A 124 14.81 7.63 13.41
CA CYS A 124 15.92 8.30 14.11
C CYS A 124 16.28 9.66 13.49
N THR A 125 15.46 10.22 12.60
CA THR A 125 15.78 11.49 11.93
C THR A 125 15.34 12.70 12.75
N LYS A 126 16.07 13.82 12.60
CA LYS A 126 15.83 15.06 13.34
C LYS A 126 14.47 15.69 13.03
N GLU A 127 13.92 15.43 11.84
CA GLU A 127 12.62 15.96 11.41
C GLU A 127 11.45 15.24 12.08
N LYS A 128 11.67 14.04 12.64
CA LYS A 128 10.61 13.18 13.19
C LYS A 128 10.66 13.06 14.71
N ILE A 129 11.75 13.50 15.34
CA ILE A 129 12.00 13.31 16.77
C ILE A 129 12.49 14.61 17.39
N SER A 130 11.74 15.06 18.38
CA SER A 130 12.02 16.28 19.12
C SER A 130 13.36 16.21 19.85
N GLY A 131 14.15 17.27 19.73
CA GLY A 131 15.48 17.35 20.33
C GLY A 131 16.51 16.37 19.74
N SER A 132 16.33 15.94 18.49
CA SER A 132 17.31 15.18 17.72
C SER A 132 17.99 16.06 16.66
N THR A 133 19.24 15.73 16.32
CA THR A 133 20.10 16.36 15.30
C THR A 133 20.60 15.29 14.33
N SER A 134 21.44 15.66 13.36
CA SER A 134 22.06 14.68 12.45
C SER A 134 23.03 13.72 13.15
N THR A 135 23.58 14.07 14.31
CA THR A 135 24.62 13.29 15.00
C THR A 135 24.28 12.89 16.43
N CYS A 136 23.23 13.44 17.03
CA CYS A 136 22.77 13.15 18.39
C CYS A 136 21.25 13.08 18.40
N GLY A 137 20.63 12.04 18.97
CA GLY A 137 19.17 11.92 18.93
C GLY A 137 18.62 10.68 19.62
N ALA A 138 17.30 10.66 19.80
CA ALA A 138 16.56 9.47 20.21
C ALA A 138 16.03 8.73 18.97
N CYS A 139 15.74 7.44 19.11
CA CYS A 139 15.16 6.63 18.04
C CYS A 139 13.79 6.07 18.46
N ALA A 140 12.71 6.53 17.83
CA ALA A 140 11.38 6.03 18.15
C ALA A 140 11.22 4.59 17.64
N PRO A 141 10.91 3.61 18.51
CA PRO A 141 10.79 2.21 18.13
C PRO A 141 9.56 1.99 17.25
N TYR A 142 9.60 0.96 16.41
CA TYR A 142 8.55 0.70 15.42
C TYR A 142 7.15 0.55 16.05
N ARG A 143 7.07 -0.04 17.25
CA ARG A 143 5.84 -0.08 18.06
C ARG A 143 5.28 1.31 18.35
N ARG A 144 6.12 2.25 18.80
CA ARG A 144 5.71 3.63 19.10
C ARG A 144 5.21 4.37 17.86
N LEU A 145 5.83 4.15 16.69
CA LEU A 145 5.38 4.73 15.42
C LEU A 145 3.93 4.38 15.10
N HIS A 146 3.44 3.28 15.68
CA HIS A 146 2.11 2.76 15.48
C HIS A 146 1.24 2.80 16.74
N LEU A 147 1.55 3.61 17.76
CA LEU A 147 0.77 3.66 19.01
C LEU A 147 -0.72 4.02 18.77
N CYS A 148 -1.66 3.27 19.36
CA CYS A 148 -3.09 3.55 19.23
C CYS A 148 -3.58 4.66 20.16
N HIS A 149 -3.56 5.91 19.69
CA HIS A 149 -4.03 7.08 20.47
C HIS A 149 -4.87 8.09 19.67
N HIS A 150 -5.34 7.75 18.47
CA HIS A 150 -6.05 8.67 17.57
C HIS A 150 -7.42 9.12 18.09
N ASN A 151 -8.01 8.38 19.03
CA ASN A 151 -9.23 8.81 19.70
C ASN A 151 -8.99 10.07 20.54
N LEU A 152 -7.77 10.26 21.06
CA LEU A 152 -7.40 11.46 21.82
C LEU A 152 -7.35 12.70 20.90
N GLU A 153 -6.91 12.54 19.66
CA GLU A 153 -6.82 13.62 18.66
C GLU A 153 -8.21 14.14 18.22
N THR A 154 -9.25 13.35 18.47
CA THR A 154 -10.61 13.54 17.95
C THR A 154 -11.66 13.73 19.05
N ILE A 155 -11.22 13.94 20.30
CA ILE A 155 -12.09 14.30 21.41
C ILE A 155 -12.86 15.59 21.08
N GLU A 156 -14.19 15.57 21.24
CA GLU A 156 -15.03 16.76 21.15
C GLU A 156 -15.10 17.42 22.54
N THR A 157 -14.45 18.57 22.69
CA THR A 157 -14.33 19.31 23.97
C THR A 157 -15.55 20.17 24.30
N ASN A 158 -16.45 20.40 23.35
CA ASN A 158 -17.69 21.16 23.54
C ASN A 158 -18.68 20.56 24.54
N ASN A 159 -18.55 19.26 24.84
CA ASN A 159 -19.36 18.56 25.84
C ASN A 159 -18.62 18.36 27.18
N TYR A 160 -17.42 18.93 27.31
CA TYR A 160 -16.63 18.88 28.53
C TYR A 160 -16.93 20.11 29.37
N ASP A 161 -17.07 19.89 30.67
CA ASP A 161 -17.18 20.94 31.68
C ASP A 161 -16.45 20.50 32.96
N SER A 162 -16.48 21.35 33.98
CA SER A 162 -15.88 21.05 35.28
C SER A 162 -16.39 19.73 35.88
N ASP A 163 -17.63 19.34 35.60
CA ASP A 163 -18.30 18.27 36.31
C ASP A 163 -18.00 16.89 35.68
N ASN A 164 -17.63 16.86 34.39
CA ASN A 164 -17.44 15.61 33.64
C ASN A 164 -16.04 15.42 33.03
N ALA A 165 -15.20 16.47 32.92
CA ALA A 165 -13.98 16.43 32.13
C ALA A 165 -12.98 15.33 32.55
N LYS A 166 -12.73 15.18 33.86
CA LYS A 166 -11.82 14.15 34.40
C LYS A 166 -12.30 12.72 34.14
N HIS A 167 -13.61 12.51 34.16
CA HIS A 167 -14.24 11.22 33.93
C HIS A 167 -14.20 10.85 32.43
N ASN A 168 -14.49 11.82 31.57
CA ASN A 168 -14.47 11.64 30.12
C ASN A 168 -13.03 11.45 29.58
N LEU A 169 -12.05 12.20 30.11
CA LEU A 169 -10.64 12.00 29.75
C LEU A 169 -10.16 10.59 30.12
N LEU A 170 -10.51 10.11 31.33
CA LEU A 170 -10.17 8.75 31.76
C LEU A 170 -10.73 7.70 30.79
N LEU A 171 -12.00 7.86 30.39
CA LEU A 171 -12.64 6.95 29.45
C LEU A 171 -11.90 6.92 28.10
N GLU A 172 -11.44 8.06 27.58
CA GLU A 172 -10.70 8.14 26.32
C GLU A 172 -9.30 7.51 26.42
N VAL A 173 -8.59 7.76 27.51
CA VAL A 173 -7.26 7.16 27.73
C VAL A 173 -7.36 5.65 27.96
N CYS A 174 -8.32 5.16 28.73
CA CYS A 174 -8.59 3.73 28.89
C CYS A 174 -8.98 3.08 27.56
N MET A 175 -9.71 3.78 26.69
CA MET A 175 -10.01 3.25 25.36
C MET A 175 -8.74 3.13 24.50
N ALA A 176 -7.87 4.14 24.49
CA ALA A 176 -6.58 4.06 23.80
C ALA A 176 -5.73 2.88 24.27
N ALA A 177 -5.59 2.75 25.59
CA ALA A 177 -4.88 1.67 26.25
C ALA A 177 -5.45 0.29 25.92
N LYS A 178 -6.77 0.11 26.00
CA LYS A 178 -7.42 -1.17 25.65
C LYS A 178 -7.14 -1.59 24.21
N TYR A 179 -7.35 -0.69 23.25
CA TYR A 179 -7.15 -1.02 21.84
C TYR A 179 -5.67 -1.22 21.47
N GLU A 180 -4.75 -0.50 22.11
CA GLU A 180 -3.32 -0.75 22.01
C GLU A 180 -2.98 -2.16 22.52
N GLY A 181 -3.49 -2.56 23.68
CA GLY A 181 -3.32 -3.89 24.26
C GLY A 181 -3.88 -5.01 23.38
N ASP A 182 -5.12 -4.86 22.91
CA ASP A 182 -5.76 -5.77 21.95
C ASP A 182 -4.88 -5.94 20.70
N SER A 183 -4.37 -4.83 20.15
CA SER A 183 -3.54 -4.86 18.93
C SER A 183 -2.22 -5.59 19.14
N ILE A 184 -1.54 -5.39 20.28
CA ILE A 184 -0.28 -6.08 20.59
C ILE A 184 -0.50 -7.58 20.70
N LYS A 185 -1.59 -8.00 21.35
CA LYS A 185 -1.91 -9.42 21.59
C LYS A 185 -2.14 -10.22 20.30
N ASP A 186 -2.67 -9.61 19.24
CA ASP A 186 -2.91 -10.35 17.98
C ASP A 186 -1.60 -10.61 17.21
N TYR A 187 -0.59 -9.73 17.32
CA TYR A 187 0.72 -9.89 16.67
C TYR A 187 1.75 -10.65 17.47
N TYR A 188 1.62 -10.58 18.79
CA TYR A 188 2.59 -11.15 19.69
C TYR A 188 2.80 -12.66 19.47
N PRO A 189 1.76 -13.50 19.20
CA PRO A 189 1.94 -14.91 18.86
C PRO A 189 2.76 -15.15 17.59
N GLU A 190 2.47 -14.45 16.49
CA GLU A 190 3.24 -14.58 15.24
C GLU A 190 4.70 -14.14 15.43
N HIS A 191 4.89 -13.07 16.20
CA HIS A 191 6.21 -12.62 16.59
C HIS A 191 6.95 -13.66 17.46
N GLN A 192 6.29 -14.31 18.43
CA GLN A 192 6.89 -15.40 19.21
C GLN A 192 7.22 -16.64 18.35
N LEU A 193 6.32 -17.02 17.42
CA LEU A 193 6.50 -18.15 16.51
C LEU A 193 7.66 -17.94 15.55
N THR A 194 7.82 -16.72 15.03
CA THR A 194 8.91 -16.40 14.09
C THR A 194 10.24 -16.08 14.76
N ASN A 195 10.28 -15.93 16.10
CA ASN A 195 11.47 -15.57 16.86
C ASN A 195 11.76 -16.63 17.95
N HIS A 196 11.99 -17.88 17.57
CA HIS A 196 12.25 -18.97 18.53
C HIS A 196 13.41 -18.66 19.49
N GLY A 197 13.17 -18.83 20.79
CA GLY A 197 14.11 -18.52 21.88
C GLY A 197 14.13 -17.06 22.34
N PHE A 198 13.34 -16.18 21.70
CA PHE A 198 13.08 -14.80 22.11
C PHE A 198 11.77 -14.70 22.88
N HIS A 199 11.84 -14.82 24.21
CA HIS A 199 10.68 -14.67 25.10
C HIS A 199 10.62 -13.26 25.69
N THR A 200 10.57 -12.21 24.86
CA THR A 200 10.19 -10.89 25.38
C THR A 200 8.77 -11.00 25.85
N ASN A 201 8.58 -10.78 27.14
CA ASN A 201 7.30 -10.93 27.80
C ASN A 201 6.30 -9.89 27.27
N ILE A 202 5.07 -10.31 26.98
CA ILE A 202 4.00 -9.39 26.52
C ILE A 202 3.80 -8.26 27.53
N CYS A 203 3.94 -8.52 28.83
CA CYS A 203 3.85 -7.51 29.88
C CYS A 203 4.89 -6.39 29.72
N THR A 204 6.09 -6.68 29.22
CA THR A 204 7.12 -5.67 28.93
C THR A 204 6.71 -4.79 27.76
N VAL A 205 6.15 -5.37 26.70
CA VAL A 205 5.66 -4.61 25.55
C VAL A 205 4.48 -3.70 25.95
N LEU A 206 3.54 -4.25 26.73
CA LEU A 206 2.40 -3.49 27.27
C LEU A 206 2.89 -2.35 28.19
N ALA A 207 3.91 -2.59 29.01
CA ALA A 207 4.55 -1.56 29.85
C ALA A 207 5.17 -0.41 29.04
N ARG A 208 5.84 -0.72 27.92
CA ARG A 208 6.40 0.31 27.02
C ARG A 208 5.30 1.16 26.38
N SER A 209 4.22 0.52 25.89
CA SER A 209 3.07 1.24 25.33
C SER A 209 2.29 2.03 26.37
N PHE A 210 2.11 1.49 27.58
CA PHE A 210 1.52 2.21 28.71
C PHE A 210 2.28 3.49 29.06
N ALA A 211 3.60 3.41 29.14
CA ALA A 211 4.45 4.58 29.41
C ALA A 211 4.40 5.62 28.28
N ASP A 212 4.36 5.19 27.02
CA ASP A 212 4.23 6.11 25.88
C ASP A 212 2.85 6.80 25.83
N ILE A 213 1.76 6.09 26.16
CA ILE A 213 0.44 6.70 26.32
C ILE A 213 0.47 7.74 27.46
N GLY A 214 1.12 7.40 28.58
CA GLY A 214 1.32 8.34 29.68
C GLY A 214 2.11 9.58 29.28
N ASP A 215 3.14 9.44 28.45
CA ASP A 215 3.92 10.59 27.96
C ASP A 215 3.15 11.45 26.97
N VAL A 216 2.25 10.88 26.18
CA VAL A 216 1.31 11.65 25.34
C VAL A 216 0.38 12.49 26.22
N VAL A 217 -0.28 11.88 27.22
CA VAL A 217 -1.23 12.59 28.09
C VAL A 217 -0.55 13.69 28.92
N ARG A 218 0.67 13.42 29.42
CA ARG A 218 1.42 14.34 30.29
C ARG A 218 2.19 15.42 29.54
N GLY A 219 2.23 15.38 28.21
CA GLY A 219 2.97 16.35 27.39
C GLY A 219 4.49 16.13 27.39
N LYS A 220 4.95 14.88 27.53
CA LYS A 220 6.36 14.45 27.55
C LYS A 220 6.84 13.81 26.25
N ASP A 221 5.93 13.40 25.36
CA ASP A 221 6.26 12.60 24.18
C ASP A 221 7.19 13.32 23.18
N LEU A 222 8.21 12.62 22.67
CA LEU A 222 9.26 13.13 21.80
C LEU A 222 8.99 12.89 20.31
N TYR A 223 7.98 12.08 19.93
CA TYR A 223 7.73 11.72 18.55
C TYR A 223 6.92 12.80 17.83
N LEU A 224 7.51 13.42 16.81
CA LEU A 224 6.88 14.47 16.00
C LEU A 224 6.19 13.89 14.77
N GLY A 225 6.70 12.75 14.27
CA GLY A 225 6.21 12.15 13.04
C GLY A 225 6.43 13.05 11.82
N ASN A 226 5.74 12.76 10.72
CA ASN A 226 5.78 13.57 9.51
C ASN A 226 4.99 14.90 9.63
N PRO A 227 5.10 15.85 8.68
CA PRO A 227 4.42 17.15 8.79
C PRO A 227 2.91 17.05 9.08
N GLN A 228 2.24 15.97 8.63
CA GLN A 228 0.83 15.72 8.91
C GLN A 228 0.60 15.17 10.33
N GLU A 229 1.52 14.35 10.85
CA GLU A 229 1.50 13.85 12.24
C GLU A 229 1.83 14.97 13.23
N SER A 230 2.78 15.85 12.90
CA SER A 230 3.10 17.04 13.70
C SER A 230 1.87 17.93 13.86
N ALA A 231 1.14 18.21 12.76
CA ALA A 231 -0.08 19.01 12.83
C ALA A 231 -1.21 18.37 13.67
N ARG A 232 -1.30 17.03 13.71
CA ARG A 232 -2.26 16.33 14.59
C ARG A 232 -1.84 16.33 16.04
N ARG A 233 -0.55 16.22 16.29
CA ARG A 233 0.01 16.35 17.63
C ARG A 233 -0.31 17.73 18.20
N ASP A 234 -0.18 18.79 17.41
CA ASP A 234 -0.55 20.14 17.85
C ASP A 234 -2.04 20.23 18.19
N LYS A 235 -2.91 19.61 17.38
CA LYS A 235 -4.34 19.50 17.66
C LYS A 235 -4.64 18.71 18.94
N LEU A 236 -3.95 17.59 19.17
CA LEU A 236 -4.06 16.78 20.38
C LEU A 236 -3.62 17.56 21.62
N GLU A 237 -2.48 18.23 21.54
CA GLU A 237 -1.94 19.02 22.64
C GLU A 237 -2.90 20.16 23.02
N ASN A 238 -3.46 20.88 22.04
CA ASN A 238 -4.46 21.91 22.29
C ASN A 238 -5.73 21.36 22.96
N LYS A 239 -6.21 20.19 22.53
CA LYS A 239 -7.37 19.53 23.17
C LYS A 239 -7.07 19.10 24.59
N LEU A 240 -5.89 18.55 24.85
CA LEU A 240 -5.48 18.21 26.21
C LEU A 240 -5.42 19.47 27.08
N LYS A 241 -4.89 20.60 26.57
CA LYS A 241 -4.92 21.89 27.28
C LYS A 241 -6.34 22.34 27.61
N GLU A 242 -7.27 22.25 26.67
CA GLU A 242 -8.68 22.58 26.91
C GLU A 242 -9.29 21.71 28.02
N ILE A 243 -9.15 20.39 27.90
CA ILE A 243 -9.70 19.42 28.87
C ILE A 243 -9.09 19.65 30.25
N PHE A 244 -7.77 19.79 30.35
CA PHE A 244 -7.10 20.07 31.62
C PHE A 244 -7.44 21.45 32.18
N GLY A 245 -7.78 22.43 31.35
CA GLY A 245 -8.34 23.71 31.78
C GLY A 245 -9.71 23.56 32.45
N ASP A 246 -10.56 22.64 31.99
CA ASP A 246 -11.83 22.35 32.65
C ASP A 246 -11.65 21.55 33.95
N ILE A 247 -10.72 20.58 33.96
CA ILE A 247 -10.33 19.88 35.20
C ILE A 247 -9.75 20.86 36.22
N TYR A 248 -8.94 21.83 35.77
CA TYR A 248 -8.40 22.89 36.62
C TYR A 248 -9.54 23.68 37.27
N LYS A 249 -10.55 24.13 36.50
CA LYS A 249 -11.70 24.87 37.06
C LYS A 249 -12.45 24.08 38.13
N ASP A 250 -12.61 22.76 37.94
CA ASP A 250 -13.25 21.87 38.92
C ASP A 250 -12.47 21.80 40.23
N VAL A 251 -11.17 21.49 40.14
CA VAL A 251 -10.28 21.40 41.31
C VAL A 251 -10.18 22.75 42.03
N MET A 252 -10.22 23.85 41.30
CA MET A 252 -10.21 25.20 41.86
C MET A 252 -11.51 25.58 42.59
N ARG A 253 -12.66 24.96 42.28
CA ARG A 253 -13.96 25.26 42.93
C ARG A 253 -14.14 24.65 44.33
N GLY A 254 -13.32 23.66 44.71
CA GLY A 254 -13.34 23.03 46.04
C GLY A 254 -14.64 22.28 46.40
N ARG A 255 -14.64 21.49 47.48
CA ARG A 255 -15.76 20.59 47.85
C ARG A 255 -17.08 21.29 48.25
N ASN A 256 -17.06 22.59 48.52
CA ASN A 256 -18.21 23.40 48.94
C ASN A 256 -18.51 24.60 48.01
N GLY A 257 -17.93 24.64 46.80
CA GLY A 257 -18.12 25.75 45.85
C GLY A 257 -17.34 27.04 46.18
N GLN A 258 -16.37 26.97 47.10
CA GLN A 258 -15.44 28.07 47.42
C GLN A 258 -14.06 27.79 46.81
N LYS A 259 -13.39 28.83 46.28
CA LYS A 259 -12.04 28.73 45.72
C LYS A 259 -11.08 28.05 46.71
N SER A 260 -10.42 26.97 46.27
CA SER A 260 -9.45 26.20 47.05
C SER A 260 -8.08 26.91 47.05
N ALA A 261 -7.69 27.48 48.20
CA ALA A 261 -6.41 28.19 48.34
C ALA A 261 -5.21 27.25 48.15
N GLU A 262 -5.36 25.99 48.56
CA GLU A 262 -4.35 24.95 48.42
C GLU A 262 -4.23 24.47 46.96
N ALA A 263 -5.30 24.53 46.17
CA ALA A 263 -5.27 24.22 44.74
C ALA A 263 -4.61 25.37 43.94
N GLU A 264 -4.89 26.63 44.31
CA GLU A 264 -4.21 27.80 43.74
C GLU A 264 -2.70 27.72 43.99
N ALA A 265 -2.28 27.38 45.21
CA ALA A 265 -0.87 27.26 45.55
C ALA A 265 -0.14 26.18 44.74
N ARG A 266 -0.83 25.10 44.35
CA ARG A 266 -0.25 23.96 43.63
C ARG A 266 -0.28 24.10 42.11
N TYR A 267 -1.38 24.61 41.56
CA TYR A 267 -1.64 24.63 40.11
C TYR A 267 -1.67 26.05 39.53
N GLY A 268 -1.81 27.10 40.35
CA GLY A 268 -1.98 28.48 39.90
C GLY A 268 -0.78 29.09 39.17
N SER A 269 0.40 28.45 39.25
CA SER A 269 1.60 28.89 38.53
C SER A 269 1.67 28.44 37.06
N ASP A 270 0.85 27.46 36.65
CA ASP A 270 0.80 26.95 35.26
C ASP A 270 -0.66 26.84 34.80
N THR A 271 -1.15 27.95 34.24
CA THR A 271 -2.53 28.07 33.71
C THR A 271 -2.61 27.89 32.21
N GLU A 272 -1.52 27.50 31.54
CA GLU A 272 -1.49 27.34 30.08
C GLU A 272 -1.31 25.88 29.66
N ASN A 273 -0.34 25.17 30.24
CA ASN A 273 0.00 23.81 29.87
C ASN A 273 -0.48 22.79 30.90
N TYR A 274 -0.65 23.22 32.14
CA TYR A 274 -1.16 22.45 33.27
C TYR A 274 -0.28 21.23 33.63
N TYR A 275 1.03 21.27 33.39
CA TYR A 275 1.90 20.08 33.49
C TYR A 275 1.84 19.41 34.87
N GLN A 276 1.85 20.18 35.96
CA GLN A 276 1.71 19.63 37.32
C GLN A 276 0.36 18.92 37.51
N LEU A 277 -0.73 19.50 36.99
CA LEU A 277 -2.07 18.90 37.02
C LEU A 277 -2.14 17.62 36.17
N ARG A 278 -1.48 17.58 35.00
CA ARG A 278 -1.42 16.38 34.15
C ARG A 278 -0.67 15.24 34.82
N GLU A 279 0.44 15.53 35.49
CA GLU A 279 1.17 14.53 36.30
C GLU A 279 0.28 13.96 37.40
N ASP A 280 -0.36 14.83 38.21
CA ASP A 280 -1.21 14.41 39.32
C ASP A 280 -2.45 13.64 38.83
N TRP A 281 -3.04 14.03 37.69
CA TRP A 281 -4.13 13.27 37.06
C TRP A 281 -3.68 11.89 36.59
N TRP A 282 -2.51 11.75 35.96
CA TRP A 282 -1.98 10.45 35.58
C TRP A 282 -1.77 9.56 36.80
N ILE A 283 -1.17 10.10 37.88
CA ILE A 283 -0.98 9.39 39.14
C ILE A 283 -2.31 8.86 39.70
N ALA A 284 -3.35 9.69 39.68
CA ALA A 284 -4.68 9.30 40.16
C ALA A 284 -5.30 8.18 39.31
N ASN A 285 -5.01 8.08 38.01
CA ASN A 285 -5.77 7.27 37.05
C ASN A 285 -5.00 6.11 36.41
N ARG A 286 -3.67 6.05 36.56
CA ARG A 286 -2.79 5.09 35.87
C ARG A 286 -3.12 3.62 36.15
N ASP A 287 -3.73 3.30 37.30
CA ASP A 287 -4.18 1.95 37.65
C ASP A 287 -5.28 1.45 36.71
N GLN A 288 -6.27 2.30 36.39
CA GLN A 288 -7.34 1.94 35.45
C GLN A 288 -6.85 1.88 34.01
N VAL A 289 -5.86 2.70 33.64
CA VAL A 289 -5.22 2.63 32.31
C VAL A 289 -4.41 1.35 32.15
N TRP A 290 -3.70 0.91 33.21
CA TRP A 290 -3.02 -0.38 33.23
C TRP A 290 -4.01 -1.55 33.15
N GLU A 291 -5.13 -1.45 33.87
CA GLU A 291 -6.21 -2.42 33.77
C GLU A 291 -6.72 -2.51 32.33
N ALA A 292 -6.93 -1.38 31.66
CA ALA A 292 -7.38 -1.32 30.27
C ALA A 292 -6.40 -1.98 29.28
N ILE A 293 -5.10 -1.66 29.34
CA ILE A 293 -4.11 -2.21 28.39
C ILE A 293 -3.83 -3.71 28.58
N THR A 294 -4.15 -4.26 29.76
CA THR A 294 -3.90 -5.68 30.10
C THR A 294 -5.14 -6.57 29.97
N CYS A 295 -6.25 -6.07 29.40
CA CYS A 295 -7.50 -6.84 29.33
C CYS A 295 -7.39 -8.18 28.60
N GLU A 296 -6.50 -8.29 27.61
CA GLU A 296 -6.30 -9.49 26.79
C GLU A 296 -5.02 -10.28 27.16
N ALA A 297 -4.36 -9.92 28.27
CA ALA A 297 -3.24 -10.70 28.80
C ALA A 297 -3.74 -12.09 29.30
N LYS A 298 -2.85 -13.08 29.37
CA LYS A 298 -3.18 -14.47 29.72
C LYS A 298 -2.75 -14.83 31.14
N THR A 299 -3.22 -15.97 31.65
CA THR A 299 -2.90 -16.50 33.00
C THR A 299 -1.41 -16.64 33.26
N ASP A 300 -0.62 -16.94 32.22
CA ASP A 300 0.80 -17.23 32.36
C ASP A 300 1.69 -15.99 32.13
N ASP A 301 1.08 -14.87 31.74
CA ASP A 301 1.79 -13.61 31.49
C ASP A 301 2.12 -12.94 32.83
N LYS A 302 3.41 -12.82 33.13
CA LYS A 302 3.90 -12.24 34.39
C LYS A 302 4.84 -11.08 34.13
N TYR A 303 4.72 -9.98 34.87
CA TYR A 303 5.70 -8.89 34.77
C TYR A 303 7.10 -9.36 35.20
N PHE A 304 8.14 -8.75 34.62
CA PHE A 304 9.51 -9.25 34.72
C PHE A 304 10.18 -8.94 36.07
N ARG A 305 9.76 -7.87 36.76
CA ARG A 305 10.18 -7.56 38.14
C ARG A 305 9.13 -7.97 39.16
N ASN A 306 9.60 -8.22 40.38
CA ASN A 306 8.77 -8.52 41.54
C ASN A 306 8.37 -7.23 42.26
N THR A 307 7.37 -6.54 41.75
CA THR A 307 6.97 -5.19 42.19
C THR A 307 5.65 -5.17 42.97
N CYS A 308 4.91 -6.27 43.02
CA CYS A 308 3.62 -6.33 43.71
C CYS A 308 3.83 -6.42 45.25
N ASN A 309 2.98 -5.76 46.05
CA ASN A 309 2.97 -5.87 47.52
C ASN A 309 4.35 -5.78 48.21
N GLY A 310 5.26 -4.94 47.70
CA GLY A 310 6.60 -4.78 48.28
C GLY A 310 7.59 -5.91 47.98
N GLY A 311 7.37 -6.72 46.93
CA GLY A 311 8.39 -7.69 46.46
C GLY A 311 7.87 -9.00 45.85
N GLU A 312 6.57 -9.13 45.58
CA GLU A 312 5.95 -10.29 44.94
C GLU A 312 5.89 -10.15 43.41
N GLN A 313 5.91 -11.29 42.71
CA GLN A 313 5.64 -11.35 41.26
C GLN A 313 4.13 -11.28 40.99
N THR A 314 3.75 -10.75 39.82
CA THR A 314 2.37 -10.83 39.32
C THR A 314 1.89 -12.28 39.23
N LYS A 315 0.63 -12.54 39.63
CA LYS A 315 0.02 -13.90 39.65
C LYS A 315 -0.72 -14.22 38.33
N GLY A 316 -0.21 -13.70 37.20
CA GLY A 316 -0.81 -13.81 35.86
C GLY A 316 -1.34 -12.47 35.32
N TYR A 317 -1.75 -12.45 34.06
CA TYR A 317 -2.39 -11.31 33.37
C TYR A 317 -1.59 -10.00 33.35
N CYS A 318 -0.29 -10.04 33.67
CA CYS A 318 0.49 -8.84 33.96
C CYS A 318 -0.05 -8.00 35.13
N ARG A 319 -0.76 -8.60 36.10
CA ARG A 319 -1.41 -7.89 37.22
C ARG A 319 -1.01 -8.43 38.59
N CYS A 320 -1.02 -7.53 39.57
CA CYS A 320 -0.78 -7.87 40.97
C CYS A 320 -1.99 -8.56 41.61
N ASN A 321 -1.77 -9.20 42.77
CA ASN A 321 -2.86 -9.71 43.63
C ASN A 321 -3.80 -10.77 43.03
N GLY A 322 -3.43 -11.39 41.91
CA GLY A 322 -4.30 -12.35 41.22
C GLY A 322 -5.54 -11.71 40.61
N ASP A 323 -5.50 -10.40 40.38
CA ASP A 323 -6.53 -9.66 39.67
C ASP A 323 -6.68 -10.22 38.24
N LYS A 324 -7.92 -10.49 37.83
CA LYS A 324 -8.23 -11.07 36.52
C LYS A 324 -9.00 -10.08 35.67
N PRO A 325 -8.69 -9.98 34.36
CA PRO A 325 -9.48 -9.18 33.44
C PRO A 325 -10.97 -9.56 33.51
N GLY A 326 -11.83 -8.57 33.75
CA GLY A 326 -13.28 -8.76 33.71
C GLY A 326 -13.97 -9.19 35.02
N ASP A 327 -13.22 -9.60 36.06
CA ASP A 327 -13.80 -10.21 37.29
C ASP A 327 -14.48 -9.20 38.23
N GLY A 328 -14.33 -7.88 38.01
CA GLY A 328 -15.05 -6.83 38.74
C GLY A 328 -14.76 -6.74 40.25
N LYS A 329 -13.88 -7.59 40.78
CA LYS A 329 -13.40 -7.52 42.17
C LYS A 329 -12.41 -6.37 42.30
N LYS A 330 -12.67 -5.43 43.21
CA LYS A 330 -11.78 -4.29 43.47
C LYS A 330 -10.53 -4.75 44.23
N PRO A 331 -9.30 -4.60 43.70
CA PRO A 331 -8.09 -4.65 44.50
C PRO A 331 -7.92 -3.32 45.26
N GLY A 332 -7.12 -3.35 46.34
CA GLY A 332 -6.86 -2.25 47.30
C GLY A 332 -6.19 -0.97 46.74
N SER A 333 -5.07 -0.50 47.30
CA SER A 333 -4.48 0.84 47.04
C SER A 333 -3.70 0.96 45.72
N ASN A 334 -3.27 2.18 45.32
CA ASN A 334 -2.60 2.47 44.03
C ASN A 334 -1.21 1.81 43.87
N ALA A 335 -0.49 1.56 44.98
CA ALA A 335 0.80 0.86 44.98
C ALA A 335 0.65 -0.66 44.80
N ASP A 336 -0.56 -1.20 44.95
CA ASP A 336 -0.86 -2.63 44.89
C ASP A 336 -1.40 -3.09 43.52
N LYS A 337 -1.40 -2.21 42.50
CA LYS A 337 -2.15 -2.39 41.23
C LYS A 337 -1.35 -2.42 39.94
N VAL A 338 -0.31 -1.58 39.79
CA VAL A 338 0.47 -1.46 38.53
C VAL A 338 1.90 -1.95 38.76
N PRO A 339 2.32 -3.07 38.16
CA PRO A 339 3.63 -3.66 38.42
C PRO A 339 4.79 -2.94 37.70
N THR A 340 4.51 -2.02 36.79
CA THR A 340 5.52 -1.29 36.01
C THR A 340 5.69 0.16 36.48
N TYR A 341 6.90 0.69 36.33
CA TYR A 341 7.28 2.08 36.61
C TYR A 341 7.98 2.76 35.42
N PHE A 342 8.00 2.12 34.24
CA PHE A 342 8.41 2.73 32.98
C PHE A 342 7.78 4.11 32.69
N ASP A 343 6.56 4.40 33.16
CA ASP A 343 5.97 5.73 33.05
C ASP A 343 6.69 6.82 33.88
N TYR A 344 7.68 6.47 34.70
CA TYR A 344 8.57 7.40 35.39
C TYR A 344 10.03 7.32 34.90
N VAL A 345 10.26 6.60 33.80
CA VAL A 345 11.56 6.55 33.11
C VAL A 345 11.53 7.55 31.94
N PRO A 346 12.57 8.36 31.70
CA PRO A 346 12.64 9.23 30.53
C PRO A 346 12.44 8.47 29.21
N GLN A 347 11.59 8.99 28.31
CA GLN A 347 11.19 8.29 27.08
C GLN A 347 12.36 7.84 26.19
N TYR A 348 13.38 8.69 26.07
CA TYR A 348 14.60 8.37 25.32
C TYR A 348 15.28 7.09 25.83
N LEU A 349 15.40 6.89 27.15
CA LEU A 349 16.04 5.70 27.71
C LEU A 349 15.21 4.44 27.46
N ARG A 350 13.87 4.54 27.53
CA ARG A 350 12.98 3.43 27.19
C ARG A 350 13.11 3.03 25.73
N TRP A 351 13.18 4.02 24.84
CA TRP A 351 13.37 3.78 23.41
C TRP A 351 14.76 3.22 23.09
N PHE A 352 15.81 3.66 23.79
CA PHE A 352 17.15 3.14 23.59
C PHE A 352 17.26 1.68 24.07
N GLU A 353 16.61 1.36 25.19
CA GLU A 353 16.48 -0.02 25.69
C GLU A 353 15.69 -0.91 24.71
N GLU A 354 14.52 -0.45 24.22
CA GLU A 354 13.72 -1.17 23.23
C GLU A 354 14.48 -1.36 21.91
N TRP A 355 15.20 -0.34 21.44
CA TRP A 355 16.06 -0.41 20.26
C TRP A 355 17.13 -1.49 20.42
N GLY A 356 17.74 -1.61 21.60
CA GLY A 356 18.77 -2.62 21.90
C GLY A 356 18.23 -4.04 21.76
N GLU A 357 17.08 -4.35 22.39
CA GLU A 357 16.44 -5.66 22.24
C GLU A 357 16.07 -5.95 20.77
N ASP A 358 15.54 -4.96 20.06
CA ASP A 358 15.08 -5.09 18.68
C ASP A 358 16.24 -5.28 17.69
N PHE A 359 17.35 -4.58 17.92
CA PHE A 359 18.61 -4.78 17.21
C PHE A 359 19.14 -6.20 17.41
N CYS A 360 19.23 -6.68 18.66
CA CYS A 360 19.72 -8.03 18.97
C CYS A 360 18.88 -9.11 18.28
N ARG A 361 17.55 -8.96 18.29
CA ARG A 361 16.60 -9.83 17.59
C ARG A 361 16.81 -9.84 16.07
N LYS A 362 16.85 -8.66 15.44
CA LYS A 362 17.05 -8.53 13.97
C LYS A 362 18.42 -9.03 13.53
N ARG A 363 19.47 -8.74 14.33
CA ARG A 363 20.83 -9.22 14.10
C ARG A 363 20.88 -10.74 14.18
N LYS A 364 20.23 -11.35 15.17
CA LYS A 364 20.12 -12.81 15.29
C LYS A 364 19.56 -13.43 14.01
N HIS A 365 18.41 -12.97 13.51
CA HIS A 365 17.81 -13.48 12.26
C HIS A 365 18.74 -13.36 11.05
N LYS A 366 19.35 -12.18 10.88
CA LYS A 366 20.25 -11.95 9.74
C LYS A 366 21.53 -12.79 9.84
N LEU A 367 22.03 -13.03 11.05
CA LEU A 367 23.15 -13.94 11.28
C LEU A 367 22.76 -15.39 11.06
N GLU A 368 21.58 -15.82 11.51
CA GLU A 368 21.11 -17.19 11.28
C GLU A 368 20.96 -17.48 9.79
N ASP A 369 20.41 -16.54 9.02
CA ASP A 369 20.33 -16.62 7.55
C ASP A 369 21.73 -16.67 6.91
N ALA A 370 22.64 -15.78 7.31
CA ALA A 370 24.02 -15.80 6.84
C ALA A 370 24.71 -17.13 7.18
N ILE A 371 24.59 -17.63 8.41
CA ILE A 371 25.20 -18.92 8.80
C ILE A 371 24.61 -20.05 7.99
N LYS A 372 23.28 -20.17 7.90
CA LYS A 372 22.60 -21.23 7.15
C LYS A 372 23.06 -21.28 5.69
N ASN A 373 23.22 -20.10 5.08
CA ASN A 373 23.62 -20.01 3.68
C ASN A 373 25.13 -20.12 3.47
N CYS A 374 25.96 -19.87 4.49
CA CYS A 374 27.42 -19.85 4.40
C CYS A 374 28.15 -21.03 5.07
N ARG A 375 27.57 -21.73 6.05
CA ARG A 375 28.22 -22.79 6.84
C ARG A 375 27.25 -23.94 7.13
N ASN A 376 27.70 -25.18 6.94
CA ASN A 376 26.96 -26.37 7.38
C ASN A 376 27.88 -27.60 7.45
N ASP A 377 28.22 -28.05 8.66
CA ASP A 377 29.12 -29.20 8.87
C ASP A 377 28.56 -30.52 8.29
N LYS A 378 27.24 -30.72 8.35
CA LYS A 378 26.58 -31.96 7.87
C LYS A 378 26.69 -32.10 6.36
N THR A 379 26.49 -31.01 5.62
CA THR A 379 26.67 -30.98 4.16
C THR A 379 28.09 -30.58 3.76
N GLN A 380 29.02 -30.53 4.72
CA GLN A 380 30.39 -30.06 4.53
C GLN A 380 30.47 -28.71 3.76
N LYS A 381 29.62 -27.74 4.08
CA LYS A 381 29.55 -26.44 3.40
C LYS A 381 30.37 -25.39 4.14
N TYR A 382 31.28 -24.72 3.45
CA TYR A 382 31.99 -23.54 3.95
C TYR A 382 32.16 -22.52 2.82
N CYS A 383 31.26 -21.54 2.74
CA CYS A 383 31.24 -20.53 1.68
C CYS A 383 31.71 -19.15 2.15
N SER A 384 32.43 -18.42 1.31
CA SER A 384 32.70 -16.99 1.57
C SER A 384 31.53 -16.10 1.17
N GLY A 385 31.45 -14.91 1.76
CA GLY A 385 30.52 -13.85 1.34
C GLY A 385 30.72 -13.37 -0.10
N ASN A 386 31.78 -13.84 -0.77
CA ASN A 386 32.13 -13.51 -2.15
C ASN A 386 31.87 -14.67 -3.13
N GLY A 387 31.21 -15.75 -2.68
CA GLY A 387 30.74 -16.84 -3.55
C GLY A 387 31.66 -18.06 -3.69
N TYR A 388 32.75 -18.15 -2.95
CA TYR A 388 33.70 -19.29 -3.06
C TYR A 388 33.51 -20.37 -2.00
N ASP A 389 33.78 -21.63 -2.37
CA ASP A 389 33.94 -22.75 -1.43
C ASP A 389 35.33 -22.71 -0.80
N CYS A 390 35.39 -22.40 0.49
CA CYS A 390 36.62 -22.25 1.25
C CYS A 390 37.32 -23.57 1.59
N LYS A 391 36.68 -24.73 1.39
CA LYS A 391 37.35 -26.03 1.51
C LYS A 391 38.42 -26.20 0.45
N GLU A 392 38.15 -25.69 -0.74
CA GLU A 392 39.03 -25.87 -1.89
C GLU A 392 39.76 -24.58 -2.27
N THR A 393 39.27 -23.43 -1.80
CA THR A 393 39.84 -22.12 -2.07
C THR A 393 41.05 -21.82 -1.18
N ILE A 394 42.19 -21.51 -1.81
CA ILE A 394 43.42 -21.02 -1.20
C ILE A 394 43.82 -19.73 -1.92
N ARG A 395 43.47 -18.58 -1.34
CA ARG A 395 43.66 -17.26 -1.97
C ARG A 395 45.14 -16.95 -2.23
N ALA A 396 46.03 -17.33 -1.31
CA ALA A 396 47.47 -17.14 -1.45
C ALA A 396 48.09 -17.87 -2.66
N GLN A 397 47.41 -18.88 -3.20
CA GLN A 397 47.84 -19.63 -4.37
C GLN A 397 47.01 -19.30 -5.62
N GLU A 398 46.09 -18.33 -5.53
CA GLU A 398 45.05 -18.06 -6.53
C GLU A 398 44.23 -19.30 -6.91
N LYS A 399 44.14 -20.28 -6.00
CA LYS A 399 43.21 -21.38 -6.13
C LYS A 399 41.86 -20.88 -5.64
N LEU A 400 41.03 -20.39 -6.56
CA LEU A 400 39.68 -19.89 -6.28
C LEU A 400 38.70 -20.91 -6.83
N VAL A 401 37.95 -21.57 -5.95
CA VAL A 401 36.99 -22.60 -6.33
C VAL A 401 35.59 -22.08 -6.01
N GLU A 402 34.82 -21.86 -7.07
CA GLU A 402 33.42 -21.48 -6.95
C GLU A 402 32.61 -22.65 -6.40
N GLY A 403 31.72 -22.37 -5.45
CA GLY A 403 30.84 -23.39 -4.90
C GLY A 403 29.44 -23.26 -5.49
N ASP A 404 28.86 -24.38 -5.93
CA ASP A 404 27.55 -24.45 -6.60
C ASP A 404 26.43 -23.67 -5.85
N ASP A 405 26.51 -23.64 -4.52
CA ASP A 405 25.53 -23.03 -3.63
C ASP A 405 26.09 -21.85 -2.80
N CYS A 406 27.29 -21.39 -3.10
CA CYS A 406 27.97 -20.34 -2.35
C CYS A 406 27.52 -18.92 -2.77
N TYR A 407 26.88 -18.74 -3.92
CA TYR A 407 26.26 -17.46 -4.28
C TYR A 407 25.15 -17.06 -3.29
N LYS A 408 24.43 -18.03 -2.71
CA LYS A 408 23.41 -17.81 -1.65
C LYS A 408 24.01 -17.12 -0.43
N CYS A 409 25.25 -17.46 -0.07
CA CYS A 409 25.99 -16.78 1.00
C CYS A 409 26.22 -15.30 0.68
N SER A 410 26.65 -14.99 -0.55
CA SER A 410 26.85 -13.61 -1.02
C SER A 410 25.56 -12.78 -0.99
N VAL A 411 24.44 -13.37 -1.44
CA VAL A 411 23.13 -12.73 -1.45
C VAL A 411 22.62 -12.42 -0.04
N SER A 412 22.89 -13.26 0.96
CA SER A 412 22.60 -12.97 2.37
C SER A 412 23.56 -11.96 2.99
N CYS A 413 24.84 -12.04 2.66
CA CYS A 413 25.90 -11.26 3.30
C CYS A 413 25.93 -9.79 2.87
N LYS A 414 25.84 -9.49 1.56
CA LYS A 414 25.95 -8.10 1.07
C LYS A 414 24.87 -7.16 1.66
N PRO A 415 23.57 -7.55 1.73
CA PRO A 415 22.54 -6.74 2.39
C PRO A 415 22.71 -6.65 3.91
N PHE A 416 23.17 -7.72 4.56
CA PHE A 416 23.43 -7.73 6.01
C PHE A 416 24.50 -6.70 6.39
N VAL A 417 25.59 -6.63 5.62
CA VAL A 417 26.66 -5.63 5.82
C VAL A 417 26.12 -4.20 5.71
N LYS A 418 25.30 -3.90 4.69
CA LYS A 418 24.69 -2.56 4.57
C LYS A 418 23.76 -2.24 5.74
N TRP A 419 22.99 -3.22 6.22
CA TRP A 419 22.10 -3.03 7.35
C TRP A 419 22.86 -2.77 8.65
N ILE A 420 23.95 -3.51 8.94
CA ILE A 420 24.71 -3.33 10.19
C ILE A 420 25.37 -1.95 10.24
N ASP A 421 25.85 -1.42 9.10
CA ASP A 421 26.44 -0.08 9.01
C ASP A 421 25.41 1.00 9.38
N ASN A 422 24.14 0.87 8.94
CA ASN A 422 23.07 1.79 9.31
C ASN A 422 22.72 1.70 10.81
N GLN A 423 22.66 0.49 11.36
CA GLN A 423 22.41 0.29 12.80
C GLN A 423 23.50 0.90 13.66
N LYS A 424 24.76 0.89 13.20
CA LYS A 424 25.85 1.59 13.87
C LYS A 424 25.58 3.09 13.95
N LEU A 425 25.11 3.72 12.88
CA LEU A 425 24.80 5.16 12.90
C LEU A 425 23.66 5.50 13.88
N GLU A 426 22.63 4.66 13.97
CA GLU A 426 21.56 4.81 14.96
C GLU A 426 22.07 4.65 16.40
N PHE A 427 22.96 3.69 16.62
CA PHE A 427 23.62 3.47 17.90
C PHE A 427 24.45 4.67 18.35
N GLU A 428 25.32 5.20 17.49
CA GLU A 428 26.18 6.35 17.82
C GLU A 428 25.35 7.59 18.20
N LYS A 429 24.24 7.84 17.49
CA LYS A 429 23.32 8.94 17.81
C LYS A 429 22.74 8.81 19.21
N GLN A 430 22.31 7.61 19.58
CA GLN A 430 21.72 7.34 20.90
C GLN A 430 22.79 7.37 21.99
N LYS A 431 23.98 6.81 21.74
CA LYS A 431 25.14 6.86 22.65
C LYS A 431 25.52 8.29 22.99
N LYS A 432 25.58 9.17 21.97
CA LYS A 432 25.85 10.61 22.16
C LYS A 432 24.74 11.29 22.97
N LYS A 433 23.47 10.96 22.71
CA LYS A 433 22.34 11.51 23.48
C LYS A 433 22.39 11.12 24.95
N TYR A 434 22.83 9.90 25.27
CA TYR A 434 23.02 9.47 26.65
C TYR A 434 24.01 10.39 27.38
N ALA A 435 25.18 10.58 26.76
CA ALA A 435 26.26 11.40 27.31
C ALA A 435 25.83 12.87 27.51
N GLU A 436 24.95 13.39 26.65
CA GLU A 436 24.40 14.73 26.81
C GLU A 436 23.34 14.80 27.92
N GLU A 437 22.36 13.90 27.95
CA GLU A 437 21.28 13.92 28.93
C GLU A 437 21.79 13.62 30.37
N ILE A 438 22.77 12.73 30.52
CA ILE A 438 23.37 12.43 31.83
C ILE A 438 24.12 13.63 32.41
N GLN A 439 24.61 14.59 31.62
CA GLN A 439 25.33 15.75 32.16
C GLN A 439 24.41 16.93 32.50
N LYS A 440 23.16 16.92 32.03
CA LYS A 440 22.22 18.02 32.26
C LYS A 440 21.91 18.16 33.75
N LYS A 441 21.89 19.42 34.20
CA LYS A 441 21.49 19.86 35.55
C LYS A 441 20.25 20.76 35.46
N GLU A 442 19.34 20.48 34.53
CA GLU A 442 18.18 21.34 34.32
C GLU A 442 17.20 21.17 35.48
N ASP A 443 17.12 22.19 36.34
CA ASP A 443 16.16 22.31 37.46
C ASP A 443 14.79 22.81 37.01
N LYS A 444 14.47 22.65 35.72
CA LYS A 444 13.25 23.17 35.11
C LYS A 444 12.25 22.05 34.92
N THR A 445 11.02 22.31 35.36
CA THR A 445 9.84 21.46 35.17
C THR A 445 9.34 21.45 33.71
N THR A 446 9.91 22.31 32.85
CA THR A 446 9.60 22.46 31.43
C THR A 446 10.88 22.53 30.61
N LYS A 447 10.87 21.94 29.40
CA LYS A 447 11.98 21.91 28.45
C LYS A 447 11.54 22.51 27.11
N GLU A 448 12.33 23.41 26.56
CA GLU A 448 12.07 24.00 25.24
C GLU A 448 12.44 23.05 24.10
N THR A 449 11.59 22.98 23.08
CA THR A 449 11.82 22.19 21.87
C THR A 449 11.50 23.00 20.62
N SER A 450 11.83 22.48 19.43
CA SER A 450 11.51 23.13 18.16
C SER A 450 10.02 23.41 17.95
N ASN A 451 9.15 22.69 18.68
CA ASN A 451 7.69 22.75 18.54
C ASN A 451 7.01 23.28 19.82
N GLY A 452 7.77 23.95 20.70
CA GLY A 452 7.28 24.54 21.94
C GLY A 452 7.71 23.80 23.21
N PRO A 453 7.27 24.28 24.38
CA PRO A 453 7.60 23.68 25.66
C PRO A 453 7.01 22.28 25.81
N ILE A 454 7.77 21.38 26.45
CA ILE A 454 7.31 20.06 26.88
C ILE A 454 7.52 19.89 28.39
N ASN A 455 6.73 19.00 28.98
CA ASN A 455 6.86 18.62 30.38
C ASN A 455 8.21 17.92 30.64
N ASN A 456 8.91 18.33 31.69
CA ASN A 456 10.20 17.78 32.10
C ASN A 456 10.22 17.30 33.57
N PHE A 457 9.05 17.15 34.20
CA PHE A 457 8.94 16.66 35.58
C PHE A 457 9.60 15.29 35.76
N TYR A 458 10.33 15.16 36.87
CA TYR A 458 10.99 13.95 37.36
C TYR A 458 12.23 13.50 36.59
N VAL A 459 12.55 14.15 35.46
CA VAL A 459 13.68 13.78 34.60
C VAL A 459 15.01 14.01 35.32
N LYS A 460 15.14 15.14 36.04
CA LYS A 460 16.35 15.46 36.81
C LYS A 460 16.58 14.41 37.90
N GLU A 461 15.56 14.13 38.70
CA GLU A 461 15.59 13.19 39.82
C GLU A 461 15.93 11.78 39.32
N PHE A 462 15.38 11.38 38.17
CA PHE A 462 15.73 10.12 37.52
C PHE A 462 17.22 10.07 37.14
N TYR A 463 17.74 11.09 36.45
CA TYR A 463 19.14 11.12 36.02
C TYR A 463 20.11 11.29 37.20
N GLU A 464 19.73 11.96 38.28
CA GLU A 464 20.53 12.03 39.52
C GLU A 464 20.69 10.66 40.16
N LYS A 465 19.63 9.85 40.20
CA LYS A 465 19.71 8.46 40.66
C LYS A 465 20.53 7.60 39.70
N LEU A 466 20.32 7.76 38.39
CA LEU A 466 21.06 7.02 37.37
C LEU A 466 22.58 7.31 37.43
N LYS A 467 22.97 8.56 37.70
CA LYS A 467 24.39 8.96 37.86
C LYS A 467 25.13 8.20 38.96
N SER A 468 24.43 7.72 40.00
CA SER A 468 25.04 7.06 41.16
C SER A 468 25.76 5.74 40.81
N GLY A 469 25.49 5.16 39.62
CA GLY A 469 26.19 3.97 39.12
C GLY A 469 26.45 3.97 37.60
N TYR A 470 25.76 4.83 36.84
CA TYR A 470 25.72 4.80 35.37
C TYR A 470 26.07 6.17 34.77
N GLN A 471 26.99 6.91 35.38
CA GLN A 471 27.45 8.20 34.82
C GLN A 471 28.13 8.03 33.45
N SER A 472 28.83 6.91 33.23
CA SER A 472 29.38 6.53 31.93
C SER A 472 28.34 5.79 31.10
N VAL A 473 28.25 6.14 29.81
CA VAL A 473 27.40 5.41 28.86
C VAL A 473 27.81 3.94 28.75
N ASP A 474 29.10 3.62 28.90
CA ASP A 474 29.58 2.24 28.77
C ASP A 474 29.01 1.33 29.86
N ALA A 475 28.85 1.82 31.10
CA ALA A 475 28.21 1.07 32.18
C ALA A 475 26.74 0.75 31.87
N PHE A 476 26.01 1.68 31.24
CA PHE A 476 24.65 1.42 30.78
C PHE A 476 24.63 0.43 29.60
N LEU A 477 25.58 0.54 28.68
CA LEU A 477 25.72 -0.37 27.54
C LEU A 477 26.08 -1.81 27.96
N GLU A 478 26.82 -2.00 29.05
CA GLU A 478 27.03 -3.32 29.64
C GLU A 478 25.69 -3.96 30.05
N LEU A 479 24.81 -3.21 30.70
CA LEU A 479 23.48 -3.69 31.05
C LEU A 479 22.58 -3.92 29.84
N LEU A 480 22.67 -3.06 28.82
CA LEU A 480 21.93 -3.24 27.58
C LEU A 480 22.37 -4.53 26.86
N SER A 481 23.64 -4.89 26.97
CA SER A 481 24.19 -6.15 26.45
C SER A 481 23.72 -7.36 27.28
N LYS A 482 23.34 -7.15 28.55
CA LYS A 482 22.77 -8.18 29.42
C LYS A 482 21.29 -8.47 29.16
N GLU A 483 20.65 -7.76 28.23
CA GLU A 483 19.30 -8.10 27.82
C GLU A 483 19.26 -9.53 27.26
N GLY A 484 18.25 -10.32 27.68
CA GLY A 484 18.29 -11.79 27.50
C GLY A 484 18.42 -12.26 26.04
N ILE A 485 17.98 -11.46 25.06
CA ILE A 485 18.16 -11.74 23.63
C ILE A 485 19.56 -11.39 23.12
N CYS A 486 20.20 -10.39 23.72
CA CYS A 486 21.54 -9.93 23.37
C CYS A 486 22.62 -10.88 23.89
N GLN A 487 22.39 -11.47 25.08
CA GLN A 487 23.31 -12.44 25.70
C GLN A 487 23.35 -13.80 25.00
N LYS A 488 22.24 -14.23 24.38
CA LYS A 488 22.15 -15.55 23.76
C LYS A 488 22.85 -15.53 22.40
N PRO A 489 23.98 -16.23 22.22
CA PRO A 489 24.64 -16.28 20.92
C PRO A 489 23.72 -16.98 19.90
N PRO A 490 23.60 -16.45 18.66
CA PRO A 490 22.88 -17.14 17.59
C PRO A 490 23.53 -18.50 17.31
N LYS A 491 22.73 -19.57 17.33
CA LYS A 491 23.22 -20.92 17.04
C LYS A 491 22.44 -21.54 15.88
N VAL A 492 23.16 -21.93 14.83
CA VAL A 492 22.60 -22.62 13.66
C VAL A 492 23.40 -23.89 13.43
N VAL A 493 22.76 -25.04 13.61
CA VAL A 493 23.43 -26.36 13.54
C VAL A 493 24.57 -26.41 14.57
N GLU A 494 25.83 -26.53 14.14
CA GLU A 494 27.02 -26.55 15.03
C GLU A 494 27.69 -25.18 15.18
N GLU A 495 27.27 -24.18 14.40
CA GLU A 495 27.87 -22.84 14.38
C GLU A 495 27.25 -21.93 15.42
N THR A 496 28.10 -21.22 16.16
CA THR A 496 27.70 -20.26 17.18
C THR A 496 28.35 -18.90 16.89
N ALA A 497 27.51 -17.90 16.64
CA ALA A 497 27.95 -16.52 16.42
C ALA A 497 28.12 -15.77 17.74
N ASP A 498 28.90 -14.70 17.74
CA ASP A 498 29.11 -13.89 18.94
C ASP A 498 27.81 -13.19 19.37
N ALA A 499 27.57 -13.25 20.68
CA ALA A 499 26.55 -12.48 21.37
C ALA A 499 26.79 -10.97 21.17
N VAL A 500 25.74 -10.17 21.38
CA VAL A 500 25.85 -8.72 21.28
C VAL A 500 26.52 -8.17 22.53
N ASP A 501 27.54 -7.34 22.32
CA ASP A 501 28.24 -6.58 23.34
C ASP A 501 28.38 -5.14 22.86
N PHE A 502 27.51 -4.27 23.36
CA PHE A 502 27.47 -2.86 22.97
C PHE A 502 28.66 -2.06 23.51
N THR A 503 29.46 -2.59 24.44
CA THR A 503 30.73 -1.96 24.87
C THR A 503 31.86 -2.19 23.86
N LYS A 504 31.71 -3.22 23.02
CA LYS A 504 32.62 -3.52 21.92
C LYS A 504 31.98 -3.03 20.62
N ASP A 505 31.99 -1.73 20.38
CA ASP A 505 31.51 -1.08 19.15
C ASP A 505 32.64 -0.81 18.12
N GLU A 506 33.90 -1.02 18.52
CA GLU A 506 35.12 -0.88 17.69
C GLU A 506 35.49 -2.14 16.88
N THR A 507 36.66 -2.14 16.23
CA THR A 507 37.14 -3.18 15.30
C THR A 507 37.12 -4.58 15.93
N ASN A 508 36.16 -5.40 15.50
CA ASN A 508 35.79 -6.77 15.94
C ASN A 508 34.59 -6.86 16.89
N GLY A 509 33.83 -5.78 17.00
CA GLY A 509 32.66 -5.65 17.87
C GLY A 509 31.31 -6.00 17.25
N THR A 510 30.24 -5.62 17.96
CA THR A 510 28.82 -5.88 17.64
C THR A 510 28.41 -5.47 16.22
N PHE A 511 28.96 -4.36 15.73
CA PHE A 511 28.62 -3.75 14.44
C PHE A 511 29.57 -4.15 13.30
N CYS A 512 30.50 -5.08 13.51
CA CYS A 512 31.36 -5.55 12.44
C CYS A 512 30.69 -6.60 11.55
N ARG A 513 31.23 -6.75 10.34
CA ARG A 513 30.87 -7.85 9.43
C ARG A 513 31.13 -9.18 10.14
N THR A 514 30.21 -10.12 9.98
CA THR A 514 30.35 -11.44 10.59
C THR A 514 31.44 -12.26 9.90
N LYS A 515 32.17 -13.10 10.64
CA LYS A 515 33.17 -14.07 10.12
C LYS A 515 32.60 -14.99 9.02
N TYR A 516 31.28 -15.19 9.00
CA TYR A 516 30.60 -15.99 7.99
C TYR A 516 30.55 -15.33 6.62
N CYS A 517 30.56 -13.99 6.61
CA CYS A 517 30.54 -13.16 5.42
C CYS A 517 31.93 -12.68 4.99
N GLU A 518 32.98 -13.17 5.64
CA GLU A 518 34.35 -12.87 5.24
C GLU A 518 34.76 -13.64 3.98
N PRO A 519 35.75 -13.15 3.22
CA PRO A 519 36.43 -13.93 2.19
C PRO A 519 37.01 -15.21 2.77
N CYS A 520 37.27 -16.21 1.92
CA CYS A 520 37.95 -17.43 2.38
C CYS A 520 39.31 -17.10 3.01
N PRO A 521 39.79 -17.90 3.98
CA PRO A 521 41.08 -17.69 4.61
C PRO A 521 42.22 -17.59 3.58
N TRP A 522 43.17 -16.69 3.85
CA TRP A 522 44.27 -16.43 2.92
C TRP A 522 45.05 -17.70 2.54
N CYS A 523 45.42 -18.50 3.54
CA CYS A 523 46.16 -19.75 3.34
C CYS A 523 45.28 -21.00 3.19
N GLY A 524 43.95 -20.88 3.13
CA GLY A 524 43.03 -22.03 3.13
C GLY A 524 42.77 -22.61 4.53
N LEU A 525 42.29 -23.86 4.59
CA LEU A 525 41.87 -24.56 5.81
C LEU A 525 42.79 -25.75 6.14
N GLU A 526 43.00 -26.03 7.44
CA GLU A 526 43.92 -27.07 7.95
C GLU A 526 43.41 -28.52 7.79
N LEU A 527 42.08 -28.72 7.74
CA LEU A 527 41.43 -30.04 7.81
C LEU A 527 40.58 -30.33 6.57
N LYS A 528 40.46 -31.62 6.20
CA LYS A 528 39.54 -32.12 5.16
C LYS A 528 38.10 -32.38 5.66
N SER A 529 37.86 -32.25 6.96
CA SER A 529 36.55 -32.44 7.61
C SER A 529 36.35 -31.44 8.75
N PRO A 530 35.09 -31.10 9.10
CA PRO A 530 34.78 -30.15 10.17
C PRO A 530 35.22 -30.67 11.56
N PRO A 531 35.49 -29.78 12.54
CA PRO A 531 35.44 -28.32 12.45
C PRO A 531 36.67 -27.74 11.73
N TRP A 532 36.45 -26.96 10.66
CA TRP A 532 37.55 -26.44 9.83
C TRP A 532 38.26 -25.25 10.49
N LYS A 533 39.59 -25.24 10.50
CA LYS A 533 40.41 -24.15 11.05
C LYS A 533 41.16 -23.39 9.94
N PRO A 534 41.13 -22.05 9.91
CA PRO A 534 41.95 -21.24 9.02
C PRO A 534 43.44 -21.51 9.24
N ILE A 535 44.19 -21.77 8.16
CA ILE A 535 45.65 -21.85 8.22
C ILE A 535 46.19 -20.44 8.49
N HIS A 536 47.07 -20.32 9.50
CA HIS A 536 47.68 -19.05 9.86
C HIS A 536 48.46 -18.42 8.69
N GLU A 537 48.33 -17.10 8.51
CA GLU A 537 48.87 -16.40 7.33
C GLU A 537 50.38 -16.60 7.12
N SER A 538 51.16 -16.72 8.20
CA SER A 538 52.60 -16.95 8.12
C SER A 538 52.99 -18.21 7.36
N THR A 539 52.11 -19.22 7.35
CA THR A 539 52.35 -20.54 6.75
C THR A 539 52.39 -20.50 5.22
N CYS A 540 51.78 -19.47 4.60
CA CYS A 540 51.79 -19.29 3.14
C CYS A 540 52.42 -17.98 2.67
N ARG A 541 53.09 -17.23 3.56
CA ARG A 541 53.81 -15.98 3.21
C ARG A 541 54.97 -16.18 2.22
N SER A 542 55.52 -17.40 2.11
CA SER A 542 56.67 -17.73 1.26
C SER A 542 56.31 -18.20 -0.16
N LYS A 543 55.03 -18.29 -0.51
CA LYS A 543 54.60 -18.72 -1.85
C LYS A 543 54.61 -17.53 -2.81
N GLU A 544 55.19 -17.70 -4.00
CA GLU A 544 55.14 -16.68 -5.07
C GLU A 544 53.69 -16.30 -5.36
N ILE A 545 53.35 -15.04 -5.10
CA ILE A 545 52.02 -14.53 -5.38
C ILE A 545 51.95 -14.29 -6.89
N ARG A 546 51.08 -15.03 -7.58
CA ARG A 546 50.83 -14.79 -9.00
C ARG A 546 50.08 -13.47 -9.14
N ASN A 547 50.58 -12.60 -10.02
CA ASN A 547 49.86 -11.39 -10.38
C ASN A 547 48.67 -11.76 -11.29
N PHE A 548 47.55 -11.06 -11.11
CA PHE A 548 46.40 -11.23 -11.97
C PHE A 548 46.76 -10.77 -13.38
N ASP A 549 46.83 -11.71 -14.31
CA ASP A 549 47.09 -11.41 -15.72
C ASP A 549 45.82 -10.87 -16.37
N GLU A 550 45.79 -9.55 -16.52
CA GLU A 550 44.69 -8.78 -17.07
C GLU A 550 44.48 -9.03 -18.58
N SER A 551 45.49 -9.54 -19.30
CA SER A 551 45.45 -9.63 -20.77
C SER A 551 44.40 -10.62 -21.32
N LYS A 552 43.94 -11.55 -20.47
CA LYS A 552 42.93 -12.58 -20.81
C LYS A 552 41.59 -12.35 -20.11
N SER A 553 41.38 -11.18 -19.51
CA SER A 553 40.15 -10.85 -18.77
C SER A 553 39.10 -10.16 -19.64
N THR A 554 37.83 -10.29 -19.26
CA THR A 554 36.70 -9.50 -19.77
C THR A 554 36.44 -8.36 -18.79
N PRO A 555 36.43 -7.09 -19.23
CA PRO A 555 35.99 -6.00 -18.36
C PRO A 555 34.47 -6.05 -18.17
N ILE A 556 34.01 -5.86 -16.93
CA ILE A 556 32.62 -5.62 -16.57
C ILE A 556 32.56 -4.30 -15.81
N ASN A 557 31.94 -3.30 -16.41
CA ASN A 557 31.87 -1.97 -15.83
C ASN A 557 30.52 -1.78 -15.14
N LEU A 558 30.48 -1.57 -13.82
CA LEU A 558 29.25 -1.43 -13.05
C LEU A 558 29.11 -0.03 -12.45
N LEU A 559 27.89 0.51 -12.44
CA LEU A 559 27.57 1.80 -11.86
C LEU A 559 27.62 1.74 -10.33
N VAL A 560 28.26 2.73 -9.71
CA VAL A 560 28.29 2.91 -8.26
C VAL A 560 27.19 3.88 -7.85
N LYS A 561 26.33 3.46 -6.92
CA LYS A 561 25.22 4.26 -6.37
C LYS A 561 25.68 5.03 -5.13
N ASP A 562 25.14 6.23 -4.94
CA ASP A 562 25.28 6.99 -3.70
C ASP A 562 24.45 6.33 -2.59
N VAL A 563 25.11 5.93 -1.50
CA VAL A 563 24.48 5.26 -0.36
C VAL A 563 23.70 6.20 0.55
N THR A 564 23.87 7.51 0.39
CA THR A 564 23.18 8.56 1.17
C THR A 564 21.86 9.03 0.53
N GLY A 565 21.65 8.72 -0.76
CA GLY A 565 20.47 9.15 -1.52
C GLY A 565 19.17 8.50 -1.05
N THR A 566 18.11 9.29 -0.98
CA THR A 566 16.77 8.88 -0.53
C THR A 566 15.82 8.57 -1.69
N SER A 567 15.99 9.21 -2.85
CA SER A 567 15.30 8.89 -4.11
C SER A 567 16.20 8.15 -5.11
N ILE A 568 15.63 7.52 -6.14
CA ILE A 568 16.43 6.83 -7.18
C ILE A 568 17.30 7.81 -7.97
N VAL A 569 16.81 9.03 -8.20
CA VAL A 569 17.55 10.11 -8.85
C VAL A 569 18.76 10.53 -8.00
N GLU A 570 18.58 10.65 -6.68
CA GLU A 570 19.68 10.96 -5.75
C GLU A 570 20.71 9.83 -5.65
N LYS A 571 20.27 8.56 -5.58
CA LYS A 571 21.17 7.41 -5.60
C LYS A 571 22.00 7.34 -6.88
N LEU A 572 21.44 7.83 -7.99
CA LEU A 572 22.06 7.85 -9.32
C LEU A 572 22.61 9.23 -9.69
N VAL A 573 22.89 10.10 -8.72
CA VAL A 573 23.32 11.49 -8.95
C VAL A 573 24.48 11.60 -9.93
N GLY A 574 25.47 10.70 -9.85
CA GLY A 574 26.62 10.65 -10.75
C GLY A 574 26.28 10.30 -12.20
N LEU A 575 25.16 9.61 -12.46
CA LEU A 575 24.64 9.33 -13.80
C LEU A 575 23.66 10.42 -14.26
N CYS A 576 22.82 10.92 -13.35
CA CYS A 576 21.75 11.85 -13.66
C CYS A 576 22.28 13.26 -13.99
N ASN A 577 23.19 13.81 -13.17
CA ASN A 577 23.55 15.23 -13.19
C ASN A 577 24.75 15.58 -14.09
N ASP A 578 25.76 14.70 -14.19
CA ASP A 578 26.91 14.91 -15.09
C ASP A 578 27.21 13.64 -15.90
N PRO A 579 26.65 13.51 -17.13
CA PRO A 579 26.83 12.33 -17.97
C PRO A 579 28.29 12.11 -18.42
N SER A 580 29.17 13.08 -18.18
CA SER A 580 30.59 13.03 -18.58
C SER A 580 31.43 12.19 -17.62
N LYS A 581 30.97 11.94 -16.38
CA LYS A 581 31.73 11.24 -15.32
C LYS A 581 30.85 10.41 -14.37
N PRO A 582 30.09 9.41 -14.86
CA PRO A 582 29.47 8.44 -13.97
C PRO A 582 30.53 7.73 -13.11
N THR A 583 30.25 7.54 -11.82
CA THR A 583 31.15 6.76 -10.95
C THR A 583 30.98 5.29 -11.30
N ILE A 584 31.93 4.77 -12.08
CA ILE A 584 31.96 3.40 -12.56
C ILE A 584 33.04 2.64 -11.83
N GLN A 585 32.70 1.44 -11.34
CA GLN A 585 33.69 0.46 -10.89
C GLN A 585 33.93 -0.56 -12.01
N THR A 586 35.19 -0.82 -12.32
CA THR A 586 35.58 -1.82 -13.32
C THR A 586 35.98 -3.11 -12.63
N TRP A 587 35.37 -4.21 -13.05
CA TRP A 587 35.74 -5.56 -12.68
C TRP A 587 36.43 -6.23 -13.87
N LYS A 588 37.55 -6.91 -13.64
CA LYS A 588 38.19 -7.75 -14.66
C LYS A 588 37.90 -9.21 -14.34
N CYS A 589 37.07 -9.84 -15.17
CA CYS A 589 36.60 -11.21 -14.98
C CYS A 589 37.36 -12.19 -15.88
N ARG A 590 37.69 -13.36 -15.34
CA ARG A 590 38.47 -14.38 -16.05
C ARG A 590 37.83 -15.74 -15.88
N PHE A 591 37.52 -16.36 -17.02
CA PHE A 591 37.02 -17.72 -17.11
C PHE A 591 38.16 -18.64 -17.58
N GLU A 592 38.49 -19.65 -16.77
CA GLU A 592 39.44 -20.70 -17.14
C GLU A 592 38.78 -22.08 -17.21
N SER A 593 37.77 -22.32 -16.38
CA SER A 593 36.92 -23.51 -16.34
C SER A 593 35.67 -23.20 -15.50
N SER A 594 34.68 -24.11 -15.48
CA SER A 594 33.47 -23.98 -14.65
C SER A 594 33.76 -23.78 -13.16
N GLN A 595 34.87 -24.32 -12.64
CA GLN A 595 35.28 -24.15 -11.24
C GLN A 595 36.15 -22.91 -11.00
N LYS A 596 36.62 -22.26 -12.07
CA LYS A 596 37.56 -21.13 -12.02
C LYS A 596 37.05 -19.97 -12.89
N ASN A 597 35.97 -19.38 -12.41
CA ASN A 597 35.39 -18.14 -12.92
C ASN A 597 35.35 -17.04 -11.84
N TYR A 598 36.17 -16.00 -11.99
CA TYR A 598 36.34 -14.99 -10.96
C TYR A 598 36.54 -13.60 -11.52
N CYS A 599 36.18 -12.60 -10.72
CA CYS A 599 36.22 -11.18 -11.05
C CYS A 599 37.04 -10.41 -10.02
N VAL A 600 37.96 -9.58 -10.49
CA VAL A 600 38.84 -8.74 -9.66
C VAL A 600 38.44 -7.27 -9.81
N LEU A 601 38.15 -6.60 -8.70
CA LEU A 601 37.85 -5.17 -8.68
C LEU A 601 39.12 -4.35 -8.95
N GLN A 602 39.03 -3.38 -9.84
CA GLN A 602 40.13 -2.51 -10.24
C GLN A 602 40.21 -1.24 -9.36
N ASP A 603 40.29 -1.43 -8.04
CA ASP A 603 40.41 -0.35 -7.05
C ASP A 603 41.87 -0.08 -6.63
N VAL A 604 42.06 0.76 -5.60
CA VAL A 604 43.39 1.05 -5.02
C VAL A 604 44.11 -0.18 -4.46
N ASN A 605 43.41 -1.29 -4.22
CA ASN A 605 43.96 -2.53 -3.68
C ASN A 605 44.23 -3.57 -4.77
N LYS A 606 43.98 -3.29 -6.05
CA LYS A 606 44.15 -4.25 -7.15
C LYS A 606 45.55 -4.86 -7.22
N ASP A 607 46.57 -4.06 -6.93
CA ASP A 607 47.99 -4.43 -6.95
C ASP A 607 48.47 -4.97 -5.59
N ASN A 608 47.57 -5.07 -4.60
CA ASN A 608 47.84 -5.66 -3.30
C ASN A 608 47.12 -7.02 -3.20
N PRO A 609 47.78 -8.15 -3.50
CA PRO A 609 47.12 -9.44 -3.59
C PRO A 609 46.37 -9.88 -2.32
N GLN A 610 46.81 -9.42 -1.14
CA GLN A 610 46.18 -9.74 0.15
C GLN A 610 44.89 -8.95 0.37
N LYS A 611 44.85 -7.70 -0.10
CA LYS A 611 43.73 -6.75 0.08
C LYS A 611 42.82 -6.63 -1.14
N ARG A 612 43.20 -7.23 -2.27
CA ARG A 612 42.46 -7.25 -3.53
C ARG A 612 41.06 -7.83 -3.32
N THR A 613 40.06 -7.13 -3.82
CA THR A 613 38.67 -7.60 -3.81
C THR A 613 38.44 -8.55 -4.98
N ILE A 614 38.02 -9.78 -4.66
CA ILE A 614 37.77 -10.84 -5.63
C ILE A 614 36.40 -11.46 -5.33
N ASP A 615 35.54 -11.54 -6.34
CA ASP A 615 34.22 -12.17 -6.29
C ASP A 615 34.14 -13.28 -7.34
N SER A 616 33.40 -14.35 -7.04
CA SER A 616 33.03 -15.32 -8.08
C SER A 616 32.14 -14.61 -9.11
N PHE A 617 32.21 -15.04 -10.36
CA PHE A 617 31.37 -14.42 -11.38
C PHE A 617 29.88 -14.60 -11.07
N ASN A 618 29.44 -15.76 -10.57
CA ASN A 618 28.03 -15.92 -10.17
C ASN A 618 27.63 -14.99 -9.00
N SER A 619 28.52 -14.72 -8.05
CA SER A 619 28.28 -13.74 -6.98
C SER A 619 28.06 -12.33 -7.54
N LEU A 620 28.86 -11.92 -8.53
CA LEU A 620 28.73 -10.63 -9.21
C LEU A 620 27.43 -10.57 -10.04
N PHE A 621 27.16 -11.64 -10.80
CA PHE A 621 25.98 -11.79 -11.65
C PHE A 621 24.67 -11.67 -10.86
N TRP A 622 24.47 -12.49 -9.83
CA TRP A 622 23.24 -12.49 -9.05
C TRP A 622 23.04 -11.20 -8.23
N HIS A 623 24.15 -10.59 -7.79
CA HIS A 623 24.11 -9.28 -7.15
C HIS A 623 23.62 -8.20 -8.12
N TRP A 624 24.15 -8.19 -9.35
CA TRP A 624 23.74 -7.22 -10.38
C TRP A 624 22.26 -7.38 -10.76
N ILE A 625 21.80 -8.61 -11.03
CA ILE A 625 20.39 -8.89 -11.32
C ILE A 625 19.48 -8.35 -10.21
N THR A 626 19.84 -8.64 -8.96
CA THR A 626 19.06 -8.20 -7.79
C THR A 626 19.01 -6.68 -7.66
N GLU A 627 20.10 -5.97 -7.95
CA GLU A 627 20.15 -4.51 -7.86
C GLU A 627 19.46 -3.81 -9.04
N MET A 628 19.57 -4.34 -10.26
CA MET A 628 18.91 -3.79 -11.45
C MET A 628 17.38 -3.89 -11.30
N LEU A 629 16.87 -5.04 -10.86
CA LEU A 629 15.43 -5.22 -10.67
C LEU A 629 14.86 -4.32 -9.55
N LYS A 630 15.63 -4.05 -8.49
CA LYS A 630 15.24 -3.06 -7.46
C LYS A 630 15.21 -1.64 -8.01
N ASP A 631 16.20 -1.26 -8.81
CA ASP A 631 16.25 0.07 -9.42
C ASP A 631 15.08 0.28 -10.36
N SER A 632 14.74 -0.73 -11.14
CA SER A 632 13.57 -0.71 -12.02
C SER A 632 12.26 -0.49 -11.24
N ILE A 633 12.10 -1.19 -10.10
CA ILE A 633 10.96 -0.97 -9.19
C ILE A 633 10.95 0.47 -8.63
N ASP A 634 12.11 0.99 -8.24
CA ASP A 634 12.23 2.36 -7.73
C ASP A 634 11.91 3.40 -8.83
N TRP A 635 12.38 3.18 -10.06
CA TRP A 635 12.06 4.02 -11.24
C TRP A 635 10.59 4.03 -11.59
N SER A 636 9.97 2.85 -11.60
CA SER A 636 8.54 2.70 -11.87
C SER A 636 7.72 3.54 -10.89
N LYS A 637 8.06 3.52 -9.59
CA LYS A 637 7.41 4.35 -8.56
C LYS A 637 7.66 5.85 -8.74
N GLU A 638 8.89 6.23 -9.07
CA GLU A 638 9.29 7.64 -9.26
C GLU A 638 8.59 8.26 -10.48
N LEU A 639 8.52 7.52 -11.59
CA LEU A 639 8.03 8.00 -12.89
C LEU A 639 6.59 7.62 -13.21
N ASP A 640 5.91 6.95 -12.28
CA ASP A 640 4.54 6.49 -12.44
C ASP A 640 3.58 7.61 -12.91
N LYS A 641 3.82 8.86 -12.48
CA LYS A 641 3.02 10.03 -12.87
C LYS A 641 3.36 10.58 -14.26
N CYS A 642 4.55 10.29 -14.76
CA CYS A 642 5.06 10.73 -16.06
C CYS A 642 4.68 9.73 -17.17
N ILE A 643 4.56 8.43 -16.84
CA ILE A 643 4.37 7.36 -17.83
C ILE A 643 2.92 6.82 -17.90
N ASN A 644 2.19 6.72 -16.77
CA ASN A 644 0.94 5.93 -16.66
C ASN A 644 -0.38 6.73 -16.57
N ASN A 645 -0.38 8.06 -16.72
CA ASN A 645 -1.60 8.88 -16.60
C ASN A 645 -2.38 8.95 -17.93
N GLU A 646 -3.72 8.99 -17.91
CA GLU A 646 -4.54 9.28 -19.12
C GLU A 646 -4.24 10.67 -19.71
N ASN A 647 -3.66 11.57 -18.89
CA ASN A 647 -3.10 12.85 -19.31
C ASN A 647 -1.60 12.80 -19.69
N ALA A 648 -0.96 11.62 -19.78
CA ALA A 648 0.46 11.47 -20.16
C ALA A 648 0.72 11.79 -21.65
N THR A 649 -0.17 12.53 -22.29
CA THR A 649 0.04 13.23 -23.57
C THR A 649 0.31 14.72 -23.38
N LYS A 650 0.20 15.25 -22.15
CA LYS A 650 0.50 16.64 -21.80
C LYS A 650 1.87 16.75 -21.12
N CYS A 651 2.69 17.71 -21.56
CA CYS A 651 4.02 17.96 -20.99
C CYS A 651 3.96 18.30 -19.48
N ILE A 652 4.84 17.69 -18.67
CA ILE A 652 5.00 17.98 -17.23
C ILE A 652 6.46 18.40 -16.98
N LYS A 653 6.67 19.65 -16.56
CA LYS A 653 8.01 20.26 -16.38
C LYS A 653 8.93 19.46 -15.45
N TRP A 654 8.43 19.02 -14.29
CA TRP A 654 9.24 18.26 -13.32
C TRP A 654 9.61 16.86 -13.81
N CYS A 655 8.85 16.27 -14.74
CA CYS A 655 9.12 14.93 -15.28
C CYS A 655 10.35 14.91 -16.20
N LYS A 656 10.79 16.06 -16.73
CA LYS A 656 11.90 16.13 -17.68
C LYS A 656 13.18 15.50 -17.13
N THR A 657 13.70 16.01 -15.99
CA THR A 657 14.97 15.54 -15.42
C THR A 657 14.92 14.07 -14.98
N PRO A 658 13.88 13.60 -14.27
CA PRO A 658 13.73 12.17 -13.95
C PRO A 658 13.61 11.28 -15.19
N CYS A 659 12.81 11.64 -16.20
CA CYS A 659 12.69 10.86 -17.45
C CYS A 659 14.01 10.78 -18.22
N GLU A 660 14.76 11.89 -18.30
CA GLU A 660 16.08 11.94 -18.91
C GLU A 660 17.06 11.03 -18.16
N CYS A 661 17.06 11.07 -16.83
CA CYS A 661 17.92 10.19 -16.05
C CYS A 661 17.52 8.71 -16.19
N TYR A 662 16.23 8.39 -16.22
CA TYR A 662 15.76 7.03 -16.45
C TYR A 662 16.22 6.49 -17.81
N LYS A 663 16.10 7.29 -18.87
CA LYS A 663 16.64 6.93 -20.19
C LYS A 663 18.14 6.66 -20.17
N LYS A 664 18.92 7.44 -19.39
CA LYS A 664 20.35 7.20 -19.20
C LYS A 664 20.59 5.90 -18.42
N TRP A 665 19.80 5.65 -17.38
CA TRP A 665 19.88 4.43 -16.57
C TRP A 665 19.59 3.18 -17.41
N VAL A 666 18.54 3.17 -18.25
CA VAL A 666 18.24 2.03 -19.14
C VAL A 666 19.41 1.72 -20.07
N LYS A 667 19.91 2.74 -20.79
CA LYS A 667 21.08 2.59 -21.67
C LYS A 667 22.31 2.07 -20.93
N ARG A 668 22.48 2.51 -19.68
CA ARG A 668 23.56 2.05 -18.83
C ARG A 668 23.37 0.57 -18.50
N MET A 669 22.20 0.15 -18.04
CA MET A 669 21.91 -1.26 -17.74
C MET A 669 22.02 -2.16 -18.97
N GLU A 670 21.64 -1.70 -20.16
CA GLU A 670 21.87 -2.43 -21.43
C GLU A 670 23.37 -2.67 -21.68
N THR A 671 24.20 -1.66 -21.39
CA THR A 671 25.66 -1.76 -21.51
C THR A 671 26.24 -2.74 -20.48
N GLU A 672 25.83 -2.62 -19.21
CA GLU A 672 26.30 -3.50 -18.13
C GLU A 672 25.88 -4.95 -18.38
N TRP A 673 24.65 -5.17 -18.86
CA TRP A 673 24.17 -6.49 -19.23
C TRP A 673 24.94 -7.08 -20.42
N GLY A 674 25.30 -6.24 -21.40
CA GLY A 674 26.19 -6.62 -22.51
C GLY A 674 27.55 -7.12 -22.02
N ASP A 675 28.19 -6.38 -21.12
CA ASP A 675 29.48 -6.77 -20.50
C ASP A 675 29.36 -8.11 -19.75
N ILE A 676 28.28 -8.28 -18.97
CA ILE A 676 27.99 -9.52 -18.22
C ILE A 676 27.78 -10.70 -19.16
N LYS A 677 26.94 -10.56 -20.20
CA LYS A 677 26.68 -11.61 -21.19
C LYS A 677 27.94 -12.01 -21.94
N GLN A 678 28.78 -11.04 -22.31
CA GLN A 678 30.04 -11.31 -22.99
C GLN A 678 30.93 -12.25 -22.17
N HIS A 679 30.98 -12.07 -20.85
CA HIS A 679 31.71 -12.96 -19.96
C HIS A 679 30.99 -14.29 -19.73
N PHE A 680 29.67 -14.25 -19.51
CA PHE A 680 28.81 -15.43 -19.31
C PHE A 680 28.93 -16.44 -20.47
N HIS A 681 28.95 -15.97 -21.72
CA HIS A 681 29.11 -16.83 -22.90
C HIS A 681 30.50 -17.48 -23.05
N LYS A 682 31.47 -17.15 -22.20
CA LYS A 682 32.77 -17.83 -22.19
C LYS A 682 32.72 -19.17 -21.46
N GLU A 683 31.69 -19.42 -20.67
CA GLU A 683 31.46 -20.70 -19.97
C GLU A 683 31.06 -21.78 -20.98
N LYS A 684 31.98 -22.70 -21.30
CA LYS A 684 31.80 -23.76 -22.32
C LYS A 684 31.55 -25.17 -21.75
N ASP A 685 31.65 -25.34 -20.43
CA ASP A 685 31.81 -26.64 -19.77
C ASP A 685 30.56 -27.15 -19.03
N HIS A 686 29.40 -26.50 -19.16
CA HIS A 686 28.17 -26.94 -18.50
C HIS A 686 27.38 -27.93 -19.36
N VAL A 687 26.95 -29.02 -18.70
CA VAL A 687 26.04 -30.03 -19.22
C VAL A 687 24.63 -29.44 -19.17
N GLU A 688 23.93 -29.44 -20.30
CA GLU A 688 22.57 -28.90 -20.52
C GLU A 688 22.52 -27.39 -20.84
N ASP A 689 22.50 -27.12 -22.14
CA ASP A 689 22.05 -25.93 -22.88
C ASP A 689 20.77 -25.23 -22.34
N ARG A 690 20.77 -24.75 -21.09
CA ARG A 690 19.61 -24.22 -20.32
C ARG A 690 19.99 -23.15 -19.28
N HIS A 691 21.05 -22.39 -19.52
CA HIS A 691 21.60 -21.40 -18.61
C HIS A 691 20.61 -20.26 -18.30
N PHE A 692 19.81 -19.83 -19.28
CA PHE A 692 18.81 -18.78 -19.06
C PHE A 692 17.53 -19.29 -18.37
N THR A 693 17.28 -20.60 -18.37
CA THR A 693 16.14 -21.20 -17.64
C THR A 693 16.23 -20.94 -16.13
N THR A 694 17.43 -20.97 -15.55
CA THR A 694 17.64 -20.69 -14.12
C THR A 694 17.37 -19.22 -13.78
N LEU A 695 17.81 -18.29 -14.64
CA LEU A 695 17.53 -16.86 -14.53
C LEU A 695 16.02 -16.58 -14.61
N GLU A 696 15.33 -17.24 -15.53
CA GLU A 696 13.87 -17.12 -15.70
C GLU A 696 13.09 -17.61 -14.48
N MET A 697 13.50 -18.73 -13.90
CA MET A 697 12.92 -19.23 -12.65
C MET A 697 13.14 -18.25 -11.49
N TYR A 698 14.35 -17.68 -11.37
CA TYR A 698 14.69 -16.72 -10.33
C TYR A 698 13.89 -15.41 -10.47
N VAL A 699 13.80 -14.86 -11.69
CA VAL A 699 12.99 -13.67 -11.97
C VAL A 699 11.52 -13.93 -11.66
N GLU A 700 10.97 -15.09 -12.05
CA GLU A 700 9.57 -15.42 -11.76
C GLU A 700 9.29 -15.55 -10.26
N ASP A 701 10.11 -16.29 -9.52
CA ASP A 701 9.83 -16.62 -8.12
C ASP A 701 10.15 -15.45 -7.17
N GLN A 702 11.24 -14.73 -7.42
CA GLN A 702 11.77 -13.72 -6.49
C GLN A 702 11.39 -12.29 -6.85
N PHE A 703 11.18 -11.97 -8.13
CA PHE A 703 11.02 -10.58 -8.58
C PHE A 703 9.71 -10.27 -9.28
N LEU A 704 9.10 -11.22 -10.01
CA LEU A 704 7.86 -10.98 -10.73
C LEU A 704 6.74 -10.39 -9.85
N PRO A 705 6.53 -10.82 -8.58
CA PRO A 705 5.54 -10.19 -7.72
C PRO A 705 5.84 -8.72 -7.40
N SER A 706 7.13 -8.38 -7.25
CA SER A 706 7.57 -7.01 -6.98
C SER A 706 7.54 -6.14 -8.24
N ILE A 707 7.79 -6.74 -9.41
CA ILE A 707 7.61 -6.13 -10.73
C ILE A 707 6.11 -5.88 -10.97
N GLU A 708 5.22 -6.84 -10.73
CA GLU A 708 3.77 -6.65 -10.90
C GLU A 708 3.16 -5.61 -9.94
N ASP A 709 3.68 -5.49 -8.72
CA ASP A 709 3.27 -4.45 -7.75
C ASP A 709 3.83 -3.06 -8.12
N ALA A 710 4.98 -2.99 -8.79
CA ALA A 710 5.61 -1.75 -9.21
C ALA A 710 5.12 -1.24 -10.57
N TYR A 711 4.93 -2.13 -11.55
CA TYR A 711 4.59 -1.79 -12.93
C TYR A 711 3.08 -1.69 -13.13
N GLY A 712 2.64 -0.54 -13.65
CA GLY A 712 1.24 -0.29 -14.04
C GLY A 712 0.87 -0.77 -15.46
N ASN A 713 1.80 -1.39 -16.20
CA ASN A 713 1.64 -1.74 -17.61
C ASN A 713 1.34 -3.24 -17.79
N ASP A 714 0.04 -3.58 -17.85
CA ASP A 714 -0.45 -4.96 -17.99
C ASP A 714 0.14 -5.68 -19.21
N GLU A 715 0.40 -4.96 -20.32
CA GLU A 715 0.95 -5.54 -21.56
C GLU A 715 2.40 -6.04 -21.40
N ALA A 716 3.20 -5.38 -20.57
CA ALA A 716 4.58 -5.76 -20.31
C ALA A 716 4.66 -7.00 -19.43
N ILE A 717 3.84 -7.03 -18.36
CA ILE A 717 3.69 -8.19 -17.49
C ILE A 717 3.25 -9.41 -18.31
N ASP A 718 2.29 -9.24 -19.22
CA ASP A 718 1.82 -10.35 -20.07
C ASP A 718 2.90 -10.88 -21.03
N LYS A 719 3.76 -10.02 -21.56
CA LYS A 719 4.90 -10.42 -22.42
C LYS A 719 5.95 -11.16 -21.60
N ILE A 720 6.23 -10.69 -20.38
CA ILE A 720 7.10 -11.39 -19.43
C ILE A 720 6.51 -12.77 -19.11
N GLU A 721 5.22 -12.84 -18.78
CA GLU A 721 4.51 -14.10 -18.52
C GLU A 721 4.48 -15.02 -19.75
N GLU A 722 4.38 -14.48 -20.97
CA GLU A 722 4.46 -15.23 -22.22
C GLU A 722 5.83 -15.84 -22.44
N LEU A 723 6.88 -15.04 -22.29
CA LEU A 723 8.26 -15.48 -22.48
C LEU A 723 8.67 -16.51 -21.43
N LEU A 724 8.32 -16.28 -20.17
CA LEU A 724 8.56 -17.23 -19.08
C LEU A 724 7.88 -18.58 -19.34
N GLU A 725 6.77 -18.58 -20.08
CA GLU A 725 6.03 -19.79 -20.41
C GLU A 725 6.53 -20.46 -21.71
N GLU A 726 6.97 -19.67 -22.70
CA GLU A 726 7.52 -20.13 -23.97
C GLU A 726 8.95 -20.69 -23.82
N ARG A 727 9.81 -20.06 -23.00
CA ARG A 727 11.23 -20.43 -22.88
C ARG A 727 11.50 -21.63 -21.98
N ARG A 728 10.53 -22.06 -21.16
CA ARG A 728 10.66 -23.24 -20.29
C ARG A 728 10.75 -24.58 -21.01
N THR A 729 10.37 -24.63 -22.28
CA THR A 729 10.31 -25.87 -23.06
C THR A 729 11.39 -25.98 -24.12
N HIS A 730 12.26 -24.96 -24.26
CA HIS A 730 13.25 -24.87 -25.34
C HIS A 730 14.66 -24.83 -24.76
N ALA A 731 15.61 -25.46 -25.44
CA ALA A 731 17.03 -25.36 -25.10
C ALA A 731 17.60 -24.01 -25.58
N ASP A 732 18.65 -23.48 -24.91
CA ASP A 732 19.27 -22.19 -25.25
C ASP A 732 19.72 -22.14 -26.73
N SER A 733 20.10 -23.30 -27.32
CA SER A 733 20.52 -23.45 -28.72
C SER A 733 19.38 -23.54 -29.75
N GLU A 734 18.14 -23.81 -29.33
CA GLU A 734 16.97 -23.94 -30.22
C GLU A 734 16.44 -22.56 -30.69
N LEU A 735 17.02 -21.48 -30.19
CA LEU A 735 16.64 -20.10 -30.51
C LEU A 735 17.29 -19.62 -31.82
N LYS A 736 16.51 -19.54 -32.92
CA LYS A 736 16.97 -19.02 -34.22
C LYS A 736 17.34 -17.52 -34.15
N ASN A 737 18.61 -17.21 -34.42
CA ASN A 737 19.21 -15.92 -34.84
C ASN A 737 18.88 -14.59 -34.12
N ASN A 738 18.03 -14.52 -33.09
CA ASN A 738 17.84 -13.31 -32.26
C ASN A 738 17.83 -13.66 -30.76
N LYS A 739 19.03 -13.68 -30.17
CA LYS A 739 19.39 -14.09 -28.80
C LYS A 739 18.95 -13.11 -27.69
N LYS A 740 17.65 -12.86 -27.51
CA LYS A 740 17.17 -12.05 -26.37
C LYS A 740 16.82 -12.95 -25.20
N ASP A 741 17.33 -12.66 -24.00
CA ASP A 741 16.94 -13.31 -22.73
C ASP A 741 15.89 -12.48 -21.95
N ILE A 742 15.49 -12.91 -20.75
CA ILE A 742 14.46 -12.20 -19.96
C ILE A 742 14.86 -10.77 -19.57
N ILE A 743 16.14 -10.52 -19.34
CA ILE A 743 16.66 -9.20 -18.99
C ILE A 743 16.68 -8.30 -20.22
N ASP A 744 17.01 -8.82 -21.40
CA ASP A 744 16.92 -8.05 -22.66
C ASP A 744 15.49 -7.55 -22.92
N TYR A 745 14.47 -8.37 -22.67
CA TYR A 745 13.08 -7.96 -22.83
C TYR A 745 12.65 -6.94 -21.76
N LEU A 746 13.10 -7.11 -20.52
CA LEU A 746 12.84 -6.14 -19.45
C LEU A 746 13.46 -4.79 -19.81
N LEU A 747 14.74 -4.75 -20.20
CA LEU A 747 15.41 -3.51 -20.58
C LEU A 747 14.81 -2.88 -21.86
N GLU A 748 14.36 -3.67 -22.83
CA GLU A 748 13.63 -3.14 -23.99
C GLU A 748 12.29 -2.49 -23.56
N HIS A 749 11.60 -3.09 -22.60
CA HIS A 749 10.39 -2.50 -22.03
C HIS A 749 10.70 -1.19 -21.28
N GLU A 750 11.69 -1.21 -20.39
CA GLU A 750 12.16 -0.01 -19.69
C GLU A 750 12.54 1.10 -20.69
N GLY A 751 13.20 0.72 -21.80
CA GLY A 751 13.62 1.62 -22.87
C GLY A 751 12.44 2.29 -23.58
N LYS A 752 11.40 1.52 -23.91
CA LYS A 752 10.17 2.07 -24.49
C LYS A 752 9.47 3.04 -23.53
N ASP A 753 9.43 2.69 -22.25
CA ASP A 753 8.84 3.54 -21.22
C ASP A 753 9.65 4.82 -21.02
N ALA A 754 10.98 4.74 -21.03
CA ALA A 754 11.88 5.89 -20.97
C ALA A 754 11.76 6.80 -22.21
N GLU A 755 11.65 6.21 -23.41
CA GLU A 755 11.41 6.95 -24.65
C GLU A 755 10.06 7.67 -24.62
N LYS A 756 9.00 7.00 -24.20
CA LYS A 756 7.68 7.60 -24.01
C LYS A 756 7.75 8.75 -23.00
N CYS A 757 8.41 8.55 -21.85
CA CYS A 757 8.59 9.55 -20.80
C CYS A 757 9.29 10.81 -21.35
N THR A 758 10.41 10.62 -22.07
CA THR A 758 11.18 11.74 -22.63
C THR A 758 10.44 12.47 -23.76
N THR A 759 9.85 11.75 -24.72
CA THR A 759 9.14 12.37 -25.87
C THR A 759 7.89 13.14 -25.47
N THR A 760 7.19 12.70 -24.43
CA THR A 760 6.01 13.40 -23.88
C THR A 760 6.37 14.75 -23.25
N HIS A 761 7.61 14.91 -22.78
CA HIS A 761 8.03 16.04 -21.95
C HIS A 761 9.13 16.90 -22.60
N THR A 762 9.30 16.80 -23.92
CA THR A 762 10.22 17.63 -24.72
C THR A 762 9.47 18.73 -25.49
N GLY A 763 9.55 19.98 -25.05
CA GLY A 763 9.10 21.16 -25.79
C GLY A 763 9.49 22.47 -25.10
N GLU A 764 10.07 23.43 -25.84
CA GLU A 764 10.46 24.77 -25.34
C GLU A 764 9.30 25.78 -25.34
N GLU A 765 8.21 25.50 -26.07
CA GLU A 765 7.02 26.36 -26.09
C GLU A 765 5.86 25.71 -25.30
N ALA A 766 5.53 26.33 -24.16
CA ALA A 766 4.32 26.14 -23.36
C ALA A 766 4.09 24.73 -22.72
N CYS A 767 5.03 24.22 -21.93
CA CYS A 767 4.64 23.36 -20.80
C CYS A 767 4.00 24.27 -19.74
N THR A 768 2.66 24.42 -19.77
CA THR A 768 1.94 25.32 -18.84
C THR A 768 2.18 24.89 -17.39
N GLU A 769 2.67 25.82 -16.56
CA GLU A 769 2.53 25.68 -15.10
C GLU A 769 1.08 25.92 -14.76
N GLU A 770 0.25 24.87 -14.86
CA GLU A 770 -0.90 24.68 -13.99
C GLU A 770 -1.56 23.32 -14.26
N ARG A 771 -1.77 22.59 -13.15
CA ARG A 771 -2.59 21.40 -13.09
C ARG A 771 -4.00 21.73 -13.57
N LYS A 772 -4.48 21.03 -14.60
CA LYS A 772 -5.76 20.32 -14.39
C LYS A 772 -5.40 18.92 -13.91
N GLN A 773 -5.25 18.80 -12.59
CA GLN A 773 -5.44 17.54 -11.90
C GLN A 773 -6.71 16.92 -12.47
N TYR A 774 -6.80 15.61 -12.71
CA TYR A 774 -8.11 15.03 -12.96
C TYR A 774 -8.93 15.28 -11.69
N ILE A 775 -9.78 16.29 -11.77
CA ILE A 775 -10.66 16.74 -10.72
C ILE A 775 -11.81 15.76 -10.79
N ASN A 776 -11.88 14.84 -9.85
CA ASN A 776 -13.10 14.09 -9.65
C ASN A 776 -14.14 15.10 -9.11
N PRO A 777 -15.17 15.48 -9.88
CA PRO A 777 -16.12 16.50 -9.45
C PRO A 777 -17.05 16.02 -8.33
N CYS A 778 -17.00 14.72 -8.01
CA CYS A 778 -17.79 14.06 -6.99
C CYS A 778 -16.94 13.58 -5.80
N ALA A 779 -15.72 14.09 -5.65
CA ALA A 779 -14.88 13.88 -4.48
C ALA A 779 -14.08 15.15 -4.14
N LYS A 780 -13.75 15.36 -2.86
CA LYS A 780 -12.93 16.52 -2.47
C LYS A 780 -11.53 16.41 -3.10
N HIS A 781 -11.04 17.54 -3.61
CA HIS A 781 -9.72 17.63 -4.24
C HIS A 781 -8.60 17.30 -3.26
N ILE A 782 -7.82 16.26 -3.55
CA ILE A 782 -6.65 15.91 -2.76
C ILE A 782 -5.44 15.88 -3.68
N ASN A 783 -4.41 16.66 -3.38
CA ASN A 783 -3.14 16.72 -4.14
C ASN A 783 -2.27 15.44 -4.04
N LYS A 784 -2.83 14.29 -3.65
CA LYS A 784 -2.16 13.00 -3.36
C LYS A 784 -2.70 11.90 -4.28
N ARG A 785 -1.82 11.02 -4.76
CA ARG A 785 -2.18 9.91 -5.67
C ARG A 785 -2.99 8.84 -4.92
N SER A 786 -4.14 8.44 -5.46
CA SER A 786 -4.95 7.30 -4.97
C SER A 786 -4.53 5.99 -5.65
N VAL A 787 -4.56 4.87 -4.91
CA VAL A 787 -4.42 3.51 -5.46
C VAL A 787 -5.65 3.22 -6.33
N SER A 788 -5.46 2.76 -7.58
CA SER A 788 -6.57 2.48 -8.48
C SER A 788 -7.15 1.07 -8.32
N VAL A 789 -8.39 0.87 -8.78
CA VAL A 789 -9.06 -0.43 -8.86
C VAL A 789 -8.21 -1.45 -9.64
N LYS A 790 -7.60 -1.01 -10.74
CA LYS A 790 -6.74 -1.87 -11.58
C LYS A 790 -5.46 -2.29 -10.86
N ASP A 791 -4.86 -1.42 -10.03
CA ASP A 791 -3.66 -1.77 -9.26
C ASP A 791 -3.90 -2.93 -8.30
N ILE A 792 -5.07 -2.94 -7.67
CA ILE A 792 -5.47 -4.00 -6.73
C ILE A 792 -5.75 -5.29 -7.47
N ALA A 793 -6.47 -5.19 -8.59
CA ALA A 793 -6.78 -6.33 -9.42
C ALA A 793 -5.51 -7.00 -9.98
N ARG A 794 -4.48 -6.23 -10.38
CA ARG A 794 -3.13 -6.75 -10.74
C ARG A 794 -2.52 -7.57 -9.60
N LYS A 795 -2.52 -7.01 -8.39
CA LYS A 795 -1.99 -7.70 -7.20
C LYS A 795 -2.72 -9.01 -6.91
N MET A 796 -4.04 -9.04 -7.07
CA MET A 796 -4.83 -10.26 -6.88
C MET A 796 -4.55 -11.30 -7.96
N LYS A 797 -4.42 -10.89 -9.23
CA LYS A 797 -3.99 -11.75 -10.36
C LYS A 797 -2.65 -12.42 -10.05
N SER A 798 -1.65 -11.61 -9.67
CA SER A 798 -0.30 -12.06 -9.30
C SER A 798 -0.31 -13.11 -8.18
N ASN A 799 -1.04 -12.81 -7.09
CA ASN A 799 -1.12 -13.71 -5.94
C ASN A 799 -1.74 -15.07 -6.30
N ALA A 800 -2.83 -15.08 -7.10
CA ALA A 800 -3.47 -16.31 -7.55
C ALA A 800 -2.49 -17.16 -8.39
N ARG A 801 -1.75 -16.53 -9.31
CA ARG A 801 -0.73 -17.21 -10.11
C ARG A 801 0.36 -17.84 -9.25
N ARG A 802 0.87 -17.12 -8.24
CA ARG A 802 1.91 -17.61 -7.32
C ARG A 802 1.43 -18.78 -6.48
N GLN A 803 0.21 -18.70 -5.93
CA GLN A 803 -0.39 -19.77 -5.13
C GLN A 803 -0.53 -21.07 -5.92
N LEU A 804 -0.90 -20.97 -7.20
CA LEU A 804 -1.01 -22.12 -8.08
C LEU A 804 0.37 -22.78 -8.34
N GLY A 805 1.41 -21.97 -8.52
CA GLY A 805 2.77 -22.42 -8.80
C GLY A 805 2.95 -22.97 -10.22
N ILE A 806 4.19 -23.34 -10.58
CA ILE A 806 4.53 -23.80 -11.94
C ILE A 806 3.84 -25.13 -12.27
N SER A 807 4.00 -26.13 -11.40
CA SER A 807 3.46 -27.47 -11.61
C SER A 807 1.93 -27.46 -11.70
N GLY A 808 1.26 -26.66 -10.87
CA GLY A 808 -0.19 -26.50 -10.90
C GLY A 808 -0.68 -25.83 -12.19
N ARG A 809 0.02 -24.78 -12.66
CA ARG A 809 -0.30 -24.14 -13.94
C ARG A 809 -0.18 -25.10 -15.12
N LYS A 810 0.91 -25.88 -15.17
CA LYS A 810 1.12 -26.87 -16.23
C LYS A 810 0.04 -27.95 -16.21
N ALA A 811 -0.32 -28.45 -15.03
CA ALA A 811 -1.31 -29.53 -14.89
C ALA A 811 -2.74 -29.08 -15.23
N LEU A 812 -3.12 -27.83 -14.91
CA LEU A 812 -4.46 -27.32 -15.15
C LEU A 812 -4.66 -26.65 -16.50
N ARG A 813 -3.58 -26.36 -17.23
CA ARG A 813 -3.66 -25.73 -18.54
C ARG A 813 -4.15 -26.76 -19.57
N GLY A 814 -5.33 -26.52 -20.12
CA GLY A 814 -5.88 -27.36 -21.19
C GLY A 814 -5.29 -26.99 -22.55
N ASP A 815 -5.31 -27.95 -23.46
CA ASP A 815 -5.03 -27.79 -24.89
C ASP A 815 -6.29 -28.17 -25.69
N ALA A 816 -7.10 -27.16 -26.05
CA ALA A 816 -8.33 -27.39 -26.80
C ALA A 816 -8.10 -28.02 -28.18
N SER A 817 -6.88 -28.00 -28.71
CA SER A 817 -6.55 -28.70 -29.97
C SER A 817 -6.51 -30.23 -29.83
N GLN A 818 -6.51 -30.73 -28.60
CA GLN A 818 -6.56 -32.16 -28.28
C GLN A 818 -7.95 -32.59 -27.74
N GLY A 819 -8.91 -31.66 -27.68
CA GLY A 819 -10.26 -31.92 -27.21
C GLY A 819 -11.12 -32.71 -28.22
N LYS A 820 -12.24 -33.27 -27.75
CA LYS A 820 -13.20 -34.01 -28.58
C LYS A 820 -14.57 -33.35 -28.62
N TYR A 821 -15.06 -33.04 -29.81
CA TYR A 821 -16.29 -32.27 -30.03
C TYR A 821 -17.34 -33.08 -30.78
N ILE A 822 -18.53 -33.25 -30.20
CA ILE A 822 -19.60 -34.06 -30.82
C ILE A 822 -20.15 -33.46 -32.11
N GLY A 823 -19.98 -32.14 -32.29
CA GLY A 823 -20.34 -31.45 -33.52
C GLY A 823 -19.44 -31.80 -34.71
N GLY A 824 -18.37 -32.58 -34.51
CA GLY A 824 -17.49 -33.06 -35.58
C GLY A 824 -16.45 -32.04 -36.07
N GLY A 825 -16.29 -30.91 -35.37
CA GLY A 825 -15.31 -29.89 -35.73
C GLY A 825 -13.88 -30.38 -35.52
N ASP A 826 -12.98 -30.02 -36.43
CA ASP A 826 -11.56 -30.39 -36.36
C ASP A 826 -10.88 -29.72 -35.15
N PRO A 827 -10.39 -30.48 -34.16
CA PRO A 827 -9.73 -29.92 -32.99
C PRO A 827 -8.55 -28.99 -33.33
N THR A 828 -7.84 -29.20 -34.45
CA THR A 828 -6.72 -28.36 -34.87
C THR A 828 -7.10 -26.88 -35.06
N GLY A 829 -8.39 -26.60 -35.30
CA GLY A 829 -8.95 -25.25 -35.34
C GLY A 829 -8.76 -24.44 -34.04
N PHE A 830 -8.38 -25.06 -32.92
CA PHE A 830 -8.01 -24.38 -31.67
C PHE A 830 -6.52 -24.02 -31.56
N SER A 831 -5.69 -24.37 -32.55
CA SER A 831 -4.27 -23.96 -32.61
C SER A 831 -4.13 -22.43 -32.59
N LYS A 832 -2.97 -21.91 -32.15
CA LYS A 832 -2.75 -20.45 -32.00
C LYS A 832 -2.98 -19.69 -33.32
N GLU A 833 -2.69 -20.34 -34.44
CA GLU A 833 -2.80 -19.83 -35.79
C GLU A 833 -4.24 -19.89 -36.32
N GLU A 834 -5.01 -20.92 -35.93
CA GLU A 834 -6.34 -21.20 -36.47
C GLU A 834 -7.51 -20.88 -35.53
N LEU A 835 -7.23 -20.53 -34.25
CA LEU A 835 -8.22 -20.26 -33.18
C LEU A 835 -9.39 -19.34 -33.60
N CYS A 836 -9.16 -18.46 -34.57
CA CYS A 836 -10.17 -17.55 -35.08
C CYS A 836 -11.16 -18.17 -36.08
N ASN A 837 -10.99 -19.44 -36.43
CA ASN A 837 -11.79 -20.18 -37.39
C ASN A 837 -12.74 -21.19 -36.74
N ILE A 838 -12.77 -21.30 -35.41
CA ILE A 838 -13.68 -22.21 -34.70
C ILE A 838 -15.17 -21.89 -34.98
N THR A 839 -15.96 -22.95 -35.11
CA THR A 839 -17.38 -22.95 -35.53
C THR A 839 -18.27 -23.68 -34.52
N LEU A 840 -19.59 -23.72 -34.78
CA LEU A 840 -20.55 -24.46 -33.95
C LEU A 840 -20.27 -25.98 -33.88
N GLU A 841 -19.49 -26.53 -34.81
CA GLU A 841 -19.09 -27.93 -34.84
C GLU A 841 -18.08 -28.28 -33.73
N HIS A 842 -17.44 -27.27 -33.15
CA HIS A 842 -16.47 -27.40 -32.06
C HIS A 842 -17.15 -27.36 -30.67
N SER A 843 -18.38 -27.86 -30.58
CA SER A 843 -19.24 -27.77 -29.41
C SER A 843 -19.64 -29.15 -28.90
N ASN A 844 -19.79 -29.30 -27.59
CA ASN A 844 -20.41 -30.45 -26.92
C ASN A 844 -21.83 -30.14 -26.42
N ASP A 845 -22.51 -29.19 -27.06
CA ASP A 845 -23.91 -28.86 -26.79
C ASP A 845 -24.83 -30.02 -27.18
N SER A 846 -25.60 -30.54 -26.24
CA SER A 846 -26.46 -31.73 -26.41
C SER A 846 -27.55 -31.57 -27.47
N ARG A 847 -27.82 -30.35 -27.93
CA ARG A 847 -28.80 -30.06 -28.97
C ARG A 847 -28.23 -30.17 -30.38
N SER A 848 -26.90 -30.13 -30.53
CA SER A 848 -26.15 -30.10 -31.80
C SER A 848 -26.53 -28.96 -32.76
N ALA A 849 -25.66 -28.61 -33.71
CA ALA A 849 -26.00 -27.62 -34.75
C ALA A 849 -27.11 -28.19 -35.68
N PRO A 850 -28.04 -27.35 -36.19
CA PRO A 850 -28.19 -25.90 -36.00
C PRO A 850 -29.06 -25.51 -34.78
N ASN A 851 -29.50 -26.49 -34.00
CA ASN A 851 -30.46 -26.31 -32.91
C ASN A 851 -29.81 -25.84 -31.60
N GLY A 852 -28.51 -26.08 -31.43
CA GLY A 852 -27.68 -25.63 -30.32
C GLY A 852 -26.66 -24.55 -30.73
N GLY A 853 -25.78 -24.20 -29.79
CA GLY A 853 -24.69 -23.24 -29.98
C GLY A 853 -24.67 -22.12 -28.95
N PRO A 854 -23.54 -21.38 -28.81
CA PRO A 854 -23.34 -20.47 -27.68
C PRO A 854 -24.39 -19.37 -27.51
N CYS A 855 -24.86 -18.77 -28.62
CA CYS A 855 -25.83 -17.68 -28.57
C CYS A 855 -27.28 -18.13 -28.80
N LYS A 856 -27.57 -19.44 -28.85
CA LYS A 856 -28.90 -19.94 -29.17
C LYS A 856 -29.91 -19.59 -28.07
N GLY A 857 -31.03 -18.98 -28.46
CA GLY A 857 -32.09 -18.56 -27.55
C GLY A 857 -31.76 -17.31 -26.73
N LYS A 858 -30.68 -16.58 -27.08
CA LYS A 858 -30.26 -15.36 -26.41
C LYS A 858 -30.66 -14.13 -27.24
N ASP A 859 -31.18 -13.10 -26.56
CA ASP A 859 -31.56 -11.80 -27.16
C ASP A 859 -32.60 -11.87 -28.30
N ASN A 860 -33.66 -12.67 -28.12
CA ASN A 860 -34.73 -12.79 -29.12
C ASN A 860 -35.45 -11.44 -29.35
N ASP A 861 -35.60 -10.64 -28.29
CA ASP A 861 -36.31 -9.36 -28.33
C ASP A 861 -35.40 -8.17 -28.74
N GLY A 862 -34.11 -8.43 -29.01
CA GLY A 862 -33.15 -7.43 -29.48
C GLY A 862 -32.86 -6.30 -28.48
N VAL A 863 -32.89 -6.59 -27.18
CA VAL A 863 -32.73 -5.61 -26.09
C VAL A 863 -31.30 -5.54 -25.55
N ARG A 864 -30.43 -6.51 -25.85
CA ARG A 864 -29.08 -6.67 -25.29
C ARG A 864 -28.20 -5.41 -25.29
N PHE A 865 -28.28 -4.59 -26.33
CA PHE A 865 -27.52 -3.34 -26.46
C PHE A 865 -28.42 -2.14 -26.83
N LYS A 866 -29.71 -2.22 -26.51
CA LYS A 866 -30.67 -1.17 -26.83
C LYS A 866 -30.61 -0.06 -25.79
N ILE A 867 -30.17 1.12 -26.21
CA ILE A 867 -30.08 2.32 -25.35
C ILE A 867 -31.45 2.67 -24.77
N GLY A 868 -31.50 2.90 -23.46
CA GLY A 868 -32.72 3.22 -22.73
C GLY A 868 -33.48 2.01 -22.20
N THR A 869 -32.96 0.79 -22.36
CA THR A 869 -33.52 -0.42 -21.73
C THR A 869 -33.17 -0.41 -20.23
N PRO A 870 -34.15 -0.34 -19.31
CA PRO A 870 -33.88 -0.42 -17.88
C PRO A 870 -33.33 -1.80 -17.52
N TRP A 871 -32.42 -1.85 -16.53
CA TRP A 871 -31.87 -3.11 -16.08
C TRP A 871 -32.85 -3.87 -15.20
N THR A 872 -32.82 -5.19 -15.25
CA THR A 872 -33.72 -6.04 -14.46
C THR A 872 -33.24 -6.10 -13.00
N ASN A 873 -34.12 -5.80 -12.04
CA ASN A 873 -33.91 -6.18 -10.64
C ASN A 873 -34.16 -7.70 -10.49
N ILE A 874 -33.08 -8.48 -10.43
CA ILE A 874 -33.18 -9.94 -10.41
C ILE A 874 -33.63 -10.51 -9.06
N VAL A 875 -33.55 -9.70 -7.99
CA VAL A 875 -34.04 -10.06 -6.65
C VAL A 875 -35.56 -10.17 -6.66
N GLU A 876 -36.24 -9.18 -7.25
CA GLU A 876 -37.70 -9.17 -7.38
C GLU A 876 -38.23 -10.31 -8.26
N LYS A 877 -37.37 -10.91 -9.10
CA LYS A 877 -37.70 -12.06 -9.94
C LYS A 877 -37.33 -13.41 -9.31
N ASN A 878 -36.78 -13.45 -8.09
CA ASN A 878 -36.23 -14.66 -7.45
C ASN A 878 -35.19 -15.39 -8.33
N LYS A 879 -34.39 -14.64 -9.11
CA LYS A 879 -33.38 -15.18 -10.04
C LYS A 879 -31.95 -15.03 -9.53
N THR A 880 -31.78 -14.71 -8.25
CA THR A 880 -30.48 -14.63 -7.60
C THR A 880 -30.59 -15.00 -6.12
N SER A 881 -29.53 -15.55 -5.53
CA SER A 881 -29.36 -15.65 -4.07
C SER A 881 -28.82 -14.36 -3.44
N TYR A 882 -28.32 -13.43 -4.27
CA TYR A 882 -27.68 -12.19 -3.85
C TYR A 882 -28.68 -11.06 -3.64
N LYS A 883 -28.40 -10.17 -2.69
CA LYS A 883 -29.27 -9.01 -2.40
C LYS A 883 -28.92 -7.79 -3.26
N ASP A 884 -29.96 -7.06 -3.66
CA ASP A 884 -29.93 -5.79 -4.39
C ASP A 884 -29.02 -5.80 -5.62
N VAL A 885 -29.35 -6.64 -6.60
CA VAL A 885 -28.58 -6.81 -7.84
C VAL A 885 -29.41 -6.44 -9.07
N TYR A 886 -28.82 -5.63 -9.95
CA TYR A 886 -29.36 -5.34 -11.27
C TYR A 886 -28.51 -6.02 -12.34
N LEU A 887 -29.18 -6.76 -13.22
CA LEU A 887 -28.53 -7.55 -14.26
C LEU A 887 -28.33 -6.73 -15.54
N PRO A 888 -27.09 -6.62 -16.06
CA PRO A 888 -26.84 -6.02 -17.36
C PRO A 888 -27.54 -6.83 -18.48
N PRO A 889 -28.25 -6.19 -19.43
CA PRO A 889 -28.80 -6.88 -20.60
C PRO A 889 -27.74 -7.65 -21.42
N ARG A 890 -26.49 -7.18 -21.41
CA ARG A 890 -25.34 -7.89 -21.98
C ARG A 890 -25.12 -9.26 -21.33
N ARG A 891 -25.14 -9.33 -19.99
CA ARG A 891 -24.96 -10.57 -19.23
C ARG A 891 -26.18 -11.47 -19.37
N GLU A 892 -27.40 -10.91 -19.31
CA GLU A 892 -28.67 -11.63 -19.49
C GLU A 892 -28.71 -12.40 -20.82
N HIS A 893 -28.15 -11.80 -21.86
CA HIS A 893 -28.12 -12.40 -23.19
C HIS A 893 -26.73 -12.83 -23.65
N MET A 894 -25.83 -13.11 -22.71
CA MET A 894 -24.48 -13.61 -22.99
C MET A 894 -24.51 -14.95 -23.73
N CYS A 895 -23.54 -15.16 -24.62
CA CYS A 895 -23.44 -16.39 -25.41
C CYS A 895 -22.83 -17.55 -24.61
N THR A 896 -23.59 -18.08 -23.64
CA THR A 896 -23.21 -19.22 -22.77
C THR A 896 -24.10 -20.45 -22.95
N SER A 897 -25.02 -20.43 -23.91
CA SER A 897 -26.06 -21.46 -24.09
C SER A 897 -25.48 -22.86 -24.36
N ASN A 898 -24.29 -22.97 -24.95
CA ASN A 898 -23.60 -24.25 -25.13
C ASN A 898 -23.08 -24.84 -23.80
N LEU A 899 -22.72 -23.99 -22.84
CA LEU A 899 -22.31 -24.41 -21.49
C LEU A 899 -23.53 -24.77 -20.63
N GLU A 900 -24.64 -24.05 -20.82
CA GLU A 900 -25.93 -24.34 -20.18
C GLU A 900 -26.51 -25.69 -20.62
N LYS A 901 -26.30 -26.08 -21.89
CA LYS A 901 -26.79 -27.34 -22.48
C LYS A 901 -25.66 -28.32 -22.82
N LEU A 902 -24.61 -28.34 -22.00
CA LEU A 902 -23.43 -29.16 -22.23
C LEU A 902 -23.73 -30.64 -21.98
N HIS A 903 -23.35 -31.53 -22.91
CA HIS A 903 -23.47 -32.97 -22.70
C HIS A 903 -22.29 -33.48 -21.85
N VAL A 904 -22.50 -33.54 -20.53
CA VAL A 904 -21.45 -33.88 -19.53
C VAL A 904 -20.74 -35.20 -19.85
N GLY A 905 -21.48 -36.21 -20.30
CA GLY A 905 -20.92 -37.52 -20.65
C GLY A 905 -19.89 -37.45 -21.78
N ASP A 906 -20.13 -36.64 -22.81
CA ASP A 906 -19.17 -36.54 -23.93
C ASP A 906 -17.95 -35.69 -23.58
N VAL A 907 -18.08 -34.77 -22.62
CA VAL A 907 -16.95 -34.00 -22.10
C VAL A 907 -16.08 -34.85 -21.18
N THR A 908 -16.67 -35.74 -20.37
CA THR A 908 -15.97 -36.51 -19.33
C THR A 908 -15.48 -37.88 -19.80
N ASN A 909 -16.20 -38.58 -20.67
CA ASN A 909 -15.90 -39.97 -21.02
C ASN A 909 -14.91 -40.12 -22.19
N ASN A 910 -14.64 -39.04 -22.93
CA ASN A 910 -13.95 -39.11 -24.22
C ASN A 910 -12.66 -38.27 -24.21
N GLY A 911 -11.55 -38.85 -23.73
CA GLY A 911 -10.23 -38.21 -23.77
C GLY A 911 -9.94 -37.31 -22.58
N ASN A 912 -9.08 -36.30 -22.76
CA ASN A 912 -8.75 -35.34 -21.72
C ASN A 912 -9.92 -34.38 -21.50
N VAL A 913 -10.54 -34.47 -20.31
CA VAL A 913 -11.70 -33.66 -19.94
C VAL A 913 -11.35 -32.16 -19.91
N ASN A 914 -10.12 -31.83 -19.51
CA ASN A 914 -9.65 -30.45 -19.40
C ASN A 914 -9.58 -29.77 -20.77
N ASP A 915 -9.03 -30.47 -21.75
CA ASP A 915 -8.85 -30.02 -23.13
C ASP A 915 -10.21 -29.79 -23.81
N THR A 916 -11.11 -30.77 -23.68
CA THR A 916 -12.46 -30.70 -24.26
C THR A 916 -13.30 -29.60 -23.61
N PHE A 917 -13.25 -29.48 -22.27
CA PHE A 917 -13.96 -28.43 -21.57
C PHE A 917 -13.45 -27.04 -21.95
N LEU A 918 -12.13 -26.86 -22.03
CA LEU A 918 -11.52 -25.60 -22.48
C LEU A 918 -12.06 -25.18 -23.85
N GLY A 919 -12.12 -26.09 -24.83
CA GLY A 919 -12.64 -25.79 -26.17
C GLY A 919 -14.06 -25.21 -26.15
N ASN A 920 -14.95 -25.76 -25.31
CA ASN A 920 -16.32 -25.25 -25.15
C ASN A 920 -16.36 -23.83 -24.56
N VAL A 921 -15.45 -23.53 -23.62
CA VAL A 921 -15.30 -22.18 -23.04
C VAL A 921 -14.74 -21.19 -24.07
N LEU A 922 -13.74 -21.60 -24.85
CA LEU A 922 -13.16 -20.79 -25.94
C LEU A 922 -14.21 -20.47 -27.01
N LEU A 923 -15.05 -21.45 -27.37
CA LEU A 923 -16.14 -21.28 -28.32
C LEU A 923 -17.17 -20.26 -27.82
N ALA A 924 -17.60 -20.38 -26.55
CA ALA A 924 -18.52 -19.44 -25.93
C ALA A 924 -17.96 -18.01 -25.95
N ALA A 925 -16.71 -17.84 -25.54
CA ALA A 925 -16.01 -16.55 -25.52
C ALA A 925 -15.86 -15.93 -26.92
N ASN A 926 -15.52 -16.73 -27.93
CA ASN A 926 -15.40 -16.29 -29.32
C ASN A 926 -16.73 -15.78 -29.88
N TYR A 927 -17.81 -16.52 -29.66
CA TYR A 927 -19.15 -16.15 -30.14
C TYR A 927 -19.74 -14.96 -29.39
N GLU A 928 -19.45 -14.85 -28.10
CA GLU A 928 -19.76 -13.66 -27.30
C GLU A 928 -19.10 -12.41 -27.90
N ALA A 929 -17.82 -12.50 -28.22
CA ALA A 929 -17.09 -11.40 -28.86
C ALA A 929 -17.62 -11.04 -30.25
N LYS A 930 -17.98 -12.04 -31.07
CA LYS A 930 -18.65 -11.85 -32.37
C LYS A 930 -19.98 -11.12 -32.20
N LYS A 931 -20.83 -11.51 -31.23
CA LYS A 931 -22.13 -10.86 -31.01
C LYS A 931 -22.01 -9.43 -30.48
N ILE A 932 -21.06 -9.15 -29.59
CA ILE A 932 -20.75 -7.77 -29.18
C ILE A 932 -20.39 -6.92 -30.40
N LYS A 933 -19.50 -7.42 -31.27
CA LYS A 933 -19.09 -6.71 -32.48
C LYS A 933 -20.27 -6.38 -33.41
N GLU A 934 -21.15 -7.37 -33.63
CA GLU A 934 -22.31 -7.28 -34.53
C GLU A 934 -23.39 -6.33 -34.02
N LYS A 935 -23.76 -6.47 -32.74
CA LYS A 935 -24.96 -5.81 -32.19
C LYS A 935 -24.67 -4.48 -31.48
N TYR A 936 -23.44 -4.25 -31.01
CA TYR A 936 -23.12 -3.02 -30.31
C TYR A 936 -23.06 -1.83 -31.28
N ARG A 937 -23.96 -0.85 -31.09
CA ARG A 937 -24.05 0.39 -31.87
C ARG A 937 -24.26 1.57 -30.93
N ASP A 938 -23.40 2.58 -31.02
CA ASP A 938 -23.53 3.84 -30.30
C ASP A 938 -23.46 5.00 -31.31
N PRO A 939 -24.55 5.76 -31.52
CA PRO A 939 -24.57 6.90 -32.44
C PRO A 939 -23.59 8.02 -32.08
N ASN A 940 -23.17 8.11 -30.82
CA ASN A 940 -22.35 9.20 -30.29
C ASN A 940 -20.84 8.86 -30.24
N ASP A 941 -20.46 7.61 -30.47
CA ASP A 941 -19.06 7.16 -30.51
C ASP A 941 -18.60 7.03 -31.97
N GLN A 942 -18.21 8.16 -32.58
CA GLN A 942 -17.86 8.27 -34.01
C GLN A 942 -16.78 7.28 -34.50
N ASN A 943 -16.08 6.57 -33.59
CA ASN A 943 -15.05 5.59 -33.95
C ASN A 943 -15.24 4.17 -33.38
N ASN A 944 -16.39 3.80 -32.80
CA ASN A 944 -16.84 2.40 -32.54
C ASN A 944 -15.87 1.39 -31.84
N HIS A 945 -14.65 1.77 -31.44
CA HIS A 945 -13.63 0.84 -30.94
C HIS A 945 -13.55 0.79 -29.42
N LYS A 946 -13.76 1.93 -28.72
CA LYS A 946 -13.61 2.02 -27.24
C LYS A 946 -14.76 1.36 -26.49
N GLY A 947 -16.02 1.65 -26.86
CA GLY A 947 -17.20 1.03 -26.23
C GLY A 947 -17.27 -0.48 -26.44
N LYS A 948 -16.98 -0.95 -27.67
CA LYS A 948 -16.88 -2.40 -27.97
C LYS A 948 -15.79 -3.07 -27.14
N CYS A 949 -14.66 -2.39 -26.96
CA CYS A 949 -13.59 -2.91 -26.12
C CYS A 949 -14.04 -3.11 -24.67
N ARG A 950 -14.68 -2.12 -24.05
CA ARG A 950 -15.20 -2.25 -22.69
C ARG A 950 -16.22 -3.38 -22.56
N ALA A 951 -17.14 -3.52 -23.52
CA ALA A 951 -18.09 -4.63 -23.55
C ALA A 951 -17.41 -6.00 -23.62
N LEU A 952 -16.34 -6.14 -24.43
CA LEU A 952 -15.53 -7.36 -24.48
C LEU A 952 -14.86 -7.65 -23.13
N ARG A 953 -14.33 -6.63 -22.46
CA ARG A 953 -13.68 -6.75 -21.15
C ARG A 953 -14.67 -7.20 -20.07
N TYR A 954 -15.85 -6.62 -20.02
CA TYR A 954 -16.91 -7.03 -19.09
C TYR A 954 -17.37 -8.47 -19.35
N SER A 955 -17.53 -8.87 -20.62
CA SER A 955 -17.91 -10.24 -20.96
C SER A 955 -16.82 -11.27 -20.64
N PHE A 956 -15.54 -10.94 -20.87
CA PHE A 956 -14.43 -11.79 -20.43
C PHE A 956 -14.46 -12.05 -18.93
N ALA A 957 -14.67 -10.97 -18.16
CA ALA A 957 -14.66 -11.00 -16.72
C ALA A 957 -15.85 -11.79 -16.13
N ASP A 958 -17.04 -11.65 -16.74
CA ASP A 958 -18.23 -12.41 -16.38
C ASP A 958 -18.11 -13.89 -16.75
N ILE A 959 -17.54 -14.24 -17.91
CA ILE A 959 -17.20 -15.64 -18.24
C ILE A 959 -16.30 -16.21 -17.13
N GLY A 960 -15.30 -15.45 -16.69
CA GLY A 960 -14.45 -15.84 -15.57
C GLY A 960 -15.21 -16.08 -14.26
N ASP A 961 -16.23 -15.29 -13.95
CA ASP A 961 -17.04 -15.47 -12.74
C ASP A 961 -17.99 -16.67 -12.82
N ILE A 962 -18.54 -16.95 -14.00
CA ILE A 962 -19.30 -18.18 -14.28
C ILE A 962 -18.42 -19.42 -14.07
N ILE A 963 -17.25 -19.45 -14.69
CA ILE A 963 -16.34 -20.60 -14.59
C ILE A 963 -15.84 -20.79 -13.16
N ARG A 964 -15.58 -19.71 -12.41
CA ARG A 964 -15.14 -19.78 -11.01
C ARG A 964 -16.27 -20.10 -10.01
N GLY A 965 -17.53 -20.06 -10.43
CA GLY A 965 -18.69 -20.34 -9.59
C GLY A 965 -19.01 -19.22 -8.60
N ARG A 966 -18.85 -17.96 -9.03
CA ARG A 966 -19.14 -16.76 -8.23
C ARG A 966 -19.94 -15.69 -8.99
N ASP A 967 -20.58 -16.08 -10.08
CA ASP A 967 -21.50 -15.22 -10.83
C ASP A 967 -22.77 -14.95 -10.00
N MET A 968 -23.23 -13.70 -9.99
CA MET A 968 -24.39 -13.28 -9.20
C MET A 968 -25.74 -13.64 -9.83
N TRP A 969 -25.77 -14.17 -11.06
CA TRP A 969 -26.99 -14.62 -11.73
C TRP A 969 -27.15 -16.14 -11.57
N ASP A 970 -27.32 -16.61 -10.33
CA ASP A 970 -27.16 -18.02 -9.93
C ASP A 970 -28.45 -18.84 -9.79
N LYS A 971 -29.64 -18.21 -9.76
CA LYS A 971 -30.95 -18.89 -9.64
C LYS A 971 -31.77 -18.87 -10.93
N ASP A 972 -31.14 -18.49 -12.02
CA ASP A 972 -31.70 -18.68 -13.36
C ASP A 972 -31.60 -20.16 -13.76
N SER A 973 -32.61 -20.65 -14.48
CA SER A 973 -32.66 -22.06 -14.89
C SER A 973 -31.45 -22.48 -15.73
N GLY A 974 -30.95 -21.59 -16.59
CA GLY A 974 -29.75 -21.84 -17.39
C GLY A 974 -28.50 -21.92 -16.53
N SER A 975 -28.32 -21.00 -15.58
CA SER A 975 -27.17 -21.00 -14.67
C SER A 975 -27.20 -22.16 -13.67
N GLU A 976 -28.37 -22.55 -13.14
CA GLU A 976 -28.50 -23.74 -12.30
C GLU A 976 -28.17 -25.03 -13.07
N GLU A 977 -28.61 -25.12 -14.33
CA GLU A 977 -28.30 -26.25 -15.21
C GLU A 977 -26.81 -26.29 -15.57
N MET A 978 -26.23 -25.15 -15.92
CA MET A 978 -24.79 -25.01 -16.15
C MET A 978 -23.99 -25.44 -14.92
N GLU A 979 -24.37 -25.03 -13.71
CA GLU A 979 -23.68 -25.43 -12.48
C GLU A 979 -23.77 -26.95 -12.22
N LYS A 980 -24.91 -27.58 -12.54
CA LYS A 980 -25.06 -29.05 -12.52
C LYS A 980 -24.13 -29.76 -13.49
N HIS A 981 -23.71 -29.11 -14.58
CA HIS A 981 -22.74 -29.65 -15.54
C HIS A 981 -21.29 -29.37 -15.12
N LEU A 982 -20.99 -28.16 -14.63
CA LEU A 982 -19.64 -27.75 -14.26
C LEU A 982 -19.11 -28.56 -13.07
N VAL A 983 -19.93 -28.82 -12.04
CA VAL A 983 -19.46 -29.54 -10.84
C VAL A 983 -18.92 -30.95 -11.17
N PRO A 984 -19.63 -31.81 -11.92
CA PRO A 984 -19.09 -33.11 -12.37
C PRO A 984 -17.83 -32.98 -13.23
N ILE A 985 -17.80 -32.03 -14.18
CA ILE A 985 -16.63 -31.83 -15.05
C ILE A 985 -15.39 -31.48 -14.23
N PHE A 986 -15.51 -30.57 -13.26
CA PHE A 986 -14.38 -30.21 -12.39
C PHE A 986 -13.98 -31.32 -11.43
N LYS A 987 -14.90 -32.21 -11.04
CA LYS A 987 -14.54 -33.43 -10.32
C LYS A 987 -13.68 -34.34 -11.19
N GLU A 988 -14.06 -34.54 -12.45
CA GLU A 988 -13.29 -35.36 -13.38
C GLU A 988 -11.93 -34.73 -13.71
N ILE A 989 -11.87 -33.41 -13.94
CA ILE A 989 -10.59 -32.67 -14.08
C ILE A 989 -9.69 -32.96 -12.89
N ARG A 990 -10.22 -32.91 -11.66
CA ARG A 990 -9.45 -33.20 -10.44
C ARG A 990 -8.89 -34.61 -10.43
N GLU A 991 -9.67 -35.60 -10.84
CA GLU A 991 -9.24 -37.01 -10.84
C GLU A 991 -8.12 -37.28 -11.85
N GLN A 992 -8.06 -36.51 -12.95
CA GLN A 992 -7.00 -36.59 -13.95
C GLN A 992 -5.73 -35.80 -13.60
N LEU A 993 -5.70 -35.09 -12.46
CA LEU A 993 -4.51 -34.35 -12.03
C LEU A 993 -3.43 -35.29 -11.45
N PRO A 994 -2.14 -34.94 -11.61
CA PRO A 994 -1.06 -35.59 -10.87
C PRO A 994 -1.29 -35.57 -9.36
N GLU A 995 -0.92 -36.64 -8.64
CA GLU A 995 -1.22 -36.82 -7.21
C GLU A 995 -0.69 -35.66 -6.33
N ASP A 996 0.47 -35.10 -6.64
CA ASP A 996 1.05 -33.94 -5.94
C ASP A 996 0.21 -32.66 -6.08
N ILE A 997 -0.50 -32.52 -7.20
CA ILE A 997 -1.41 -31.39 -7.45
C ILE A 997 -2.82 -31.69 -6.93
N LYS A 998 -3.29 -32.92 -7.12
CA LYS A 998 -4.59 -33.41 -6.65
C LYS A 998 -4.73 -33.27 -5.13
N GLY A 999 -3.63 -33.52 -4.40
CA GLY A 999 -3.54 -33.33 -2.95
C GLY A 999 -3.81 -31.90 -2.45
N LYS A 1000 -3.74 -30.87 -3.32
CA LYS A 1000 -4.11 -29.48 -2.98
C LYS A 1000 -5.62 -29.28 -2.79
N TYR A 1001 -6.45 -30.19 -3.32
CA TYR A 1001 -7.90 -30.02 -3.41
C TYR A 1001 -8.63 -31.08 -2.59
N THR A 1002 -8.38 -31.18 -1.29
CA THR A 1002 -8.95 -32.24 -0.42
C THR A 1002 -10.02 -31.74 0.56
N ASP A 1003 -10.18 -30.43 0.73
CA ASP A 1003 -11.11 -29.82 1.67
C ASP A 1003 -12.55 -29.66 1.12
N SER A 1004 -13.46 -29.12 1.93
CA SER A 1004 -14.85 -28.85 1.54
C SER A 1004 -15.00 -27.81 0.41
N HIS A 1005 -13.95 -27.07 0.09
CA HIS A 1005 -13.89 -26.05 -0.96
C HIS A 1005 -13.09 -26.51 -2.19
N ALA A 1006 -12.67 -27.78 -2.24
CA ALA A 1006 -11.81 -28.36 -3.26
C ALA A 1006 -12.20 -27.95 -4.69
N ILE A 1007 -13.48 -28.11 -5.06
CA ILE A 1007 -13.98 -27.80 -6.41
C ILE A 1007 -13.98 -26.28 -6.68
N SER A 1008 -14.35 -25.46 -5.70
CA SER A 1008 -14.33 -23.99 -5.88
C SER A 1008 -12.90 -23.46 -6.04
N ASN A 1009 -11.95 -23.98 -5.26
CA ASN A 1009 -10.54 -23.60 -5.38
C ASN A 1009 -9.94 -24.09 -6.69
N LEU A 1010 -10.23 -25.34 -7.10
CA LEU A 1010 -9.84 -25.87 -8.39
C LEU A 1010 -10.35 -25.01 -9.56
N ARG A 1011 -11.60 -24.54 -9.51
CA ARG A 1011 -12.17 -23.65 -10.55
C ARG A 1011 -11.45 -22.31 -10.63
N LYS A 1012 -11.03 -21.72 -9.50
CA LYS A 1012 -10.23 -20.48 -9.45
C LYS A 1012 -8.85 -20.69 -10.08
N ASP A 1013 -8.20 -21.80 -9.74
CA ASP A 1013 -6.87 -22.15 -10.24
C ASP A 1013 -6.91 -22.52 -11.73
N TRP A 1014 -7.95 -23.23 -12.16
CA TRP A 1014 -8.19 -23.55 -13.57
C TRP A 1014 -8.40 -22.29 -14.40
N TRP A 1015 -9.20 -21.33 -13.93
CA TRP A 1015 -9.36 -20.04 -14.60
C TRP A 1015 -8.02 -19.31 -14.67
N THR A 1016 -7.25 -19.29 -13.58
CA THR A 1016 -5.91 -18.68 -13.55
C THR A 1016 -4.98 -19.27 -14.61
N ALA A 1017 -5.02 -20.59 -14.82
CA ALA A 1017 -4.22 -21.28 -15.84
C ALA A 1017 -4.70 -21.02 -17.28
N ASN A 1018 -6.01 -20.84 -17.51
CA ASN A 1018 -6.60 -20.86 -18.86
C ASN A 1018 -7.14 -19.51 -19.37
N ARG A 1019 -7.34 -18.51 -18.51
CA ARG A 1019 -7.92 -17.19 -18.84
C ARG A 1019 -7.26 -16.49 -20.04
N ARG A 1020 -5.96 -16.69 -20.22
CA ARG A 1020 -5.21 -16.14 -21.36
C ARG A 1020 -5.69 -16.70 -22.70
N GLN A 1021 -6.01 -18.00 -22.75
CA GLN A 1021 -6.54 -18.66 -23.95
C GLN A 1021 -7.94 -18.14 -24.28
N VAL A 1022 -8.77 -17.97 -23.24
CA VAL A 1022 -10.11 -17.39 -23.35
C VAL A 1022 -10.07 -15.99 -23.95
N TRP A 1023 -9.18 -15.12 -23.45
CA TRP A 1023 -9.02 -13.78 -24.00
C TRP A 1023 -8.54 -13.79 -25.46
N LYS A 1024 -7.59 -14.66 -25.83
CA LYS A 1024 -7.14 -14.83 -27.22
C LYS A 1024 -8.31 -15.21 -28.15
N ALA A 1025 -9.19 -16.11 -27.71
CA ALA A 1025 -10.38 -16.48 -28.48
C ALA A 1025 -11.36 -15.31 -28.69
N MET A 1026 -11.48 -14.40 -27.71
CA MET A 1026 -12.27 -13.17 -27.83
C MET A 1026 -11.62 -12.15 -28.77
N GLN A 1027 -10.28 -12.05 -28.77
CA GLN A 1027 -9.52 -11.15 -29.65
C GLN A 1027 -9.63 -11.52 -31.15
N CYS A 1028 -10.08 -12.72 -31.49
CA CYS A 1028 -10.34 -13.08 -32.88
C CYS A 1028 -11.37 -12.16 -33.56
N ALA A 1029 -12.33 -11.62 -32.80
CA ALA A 1029 -13.27 -10.64 -33.32
C ALA A 1029 -12.63 -9.24 -33.54
N THR A 1030 -11.47 -8.97 -32.94
CA THR A 1030 -10.79 -7.66 -32.96
C THR A 1030 -9.66 -7.57 -33.99
N ARG A 1031 -8.88 -8.65 -34.20
CA ARG A 1031 -7.69 -8.67 -35.07
C ARG A 1031 -7.95 -8.46 -36.57
N LYS A 1032 -9.07 -8.97 -37.11
CA LYS A 1032 -9.34 -8.86 -38.56
C LYS A 1032 -9.72 -7.43 -39.00
N HIS A 1033 -10.18 -6.53 -38.11
CA HIS A 1033 -10.80 -5.23 -38.48
C HIS A 1033 -10.45 -4.06 -37.53
N GLN A 1034 -9.20 -3.98 -37.04
CA GLN A 1034 -8.65 -2.79 -36.35
C GLN A 1034 -9.36 -2.34 -35.04
N ILE A 1035 -10.07 -3.21 -34.30
CA ILE A 1035 -10.51 -2.87 -32.94
C ILE A 1035 -9.30 -2.96 -32.01
N SER A 1036 -8.68 -1.82 -31.69
CA SER A 1036 -7.54 -1.76 -30.75
C SER A 1036 -8.01 -2.02 -29.31
N CYS A 1037 -7.79 -3.25 -28.85
CA CYS A 1037 -7.97 -3.69 -27.46
C CYS A 1037 -6.66 -4.32 -26.93
N PRO A 1038 -5.59 -3.53 -26.75
CA PRO A 1038 -4.32 -4.05 -26.26
C PRO A 1038 -4.41 -4.48 -24.79
N GLY A 1039 -3.56 -5.46 -24.41
CA GLY A 1039 -3.37 -5.98 -23.05
C GLY A 1039 -4.30 -7.14 -22.64
N MET A 1040 -3.81 -8.05 -21.79
CA MET A 1040 -4.65 -8.91 -20.96
C MET A 1040 -5.14 -8.13 -19.75
N LEU A 1041 -6.34 -8.48 -19.33
CA LEU A 1041 -7.20 -7.71 -18.46
C LEU A 1041 -7.00 -8.09 -16.99
N VAL A 1042 -7.27 -7.15 -16.09
CA VAL A 1042 -7.42 -7.44 -14.66
C VAL A 1042 -8.87 -7.37 -14.20
N GLU A 1043 -9.77 -7.07 -15.14
CA GLU A 1043 -11.20 -6.89 -14.90
C GLU A 1043 -11.86 -8.12 -14.28
N ASP A 1044 -11.43 -9.34 -14.60
CA ASP A 1044 -11.89 -10.58 -13.97
C ASP A 1044 -11.42 -10.73 -12.49
N TYR A 1045 -10.53 -9.89 -12.00
CA TYR A 1045 -10.18 -9.79 -10.58
C TYR A 1045 -10.89 -8.64 -9.86
N ILE A 1046 -11.60 -7.77 -10.60
CA ILE A 1046 -12.51 -6.77 -10.03
C ILE A 1046 -13.85 -7.47 -9.71
N PRO A 1047 -14.42 -7.27 -8.50
CA PRO A 1047 -15.72 -7.82 -8.14
C PRO A 1047 -16.82 -7.50 -9.16
N GLN A 1048 -17.65 -8.50 -9.47
CA GLN A 1048 -18.66 -8.40 -10.52
C GLN A 1048 -19.64 -7.24 -10.30
N ARG A 1049 -20.05 -6.99 -9.05
CA ARG A 1049 -20.94 -5.88 -8.68
C ARG A 1049 -20.38 -4.52 -9.08
N LEU A 1050 -19.08 -4.29 -8.90
CA LEU A 1050 -18.42 -3.04 -9.30
C LEU A 1050 -18.41 -2.87 -10.81
N ARG A 1051 -18.13 -3.95 -11.56
CA ARG A 1051 -18.14 -3.92 -13.04
C ARG A 1051 -19.53 -3.63 -13.60
N TRP A 1052 -20.56 -4.27 -13.04
CA TRP A 1052 -21.94 -4.04 -13.44
C TRP A 1052 -22.41 -2.62 -13.11
N MET A 1053 -22.00 -2.06 -11.97
CA MET A 1053 -22.29 -0.65 -11.63
C MET A 1053 -21.60 0.32 -12.60
N THR A 1054 -20.34 0.06 -12.96
CA THR A 1054 -19.62 0.85 -13.98
C THR A 1054 -20.28 0.77 -15.35
N GLU A 1055 -20.67 -0.43 -15.78
CA GLU A 1055 -21.38 -0.64 -17.04
C GLU A 1055 -22.76 0.06 -17.01
N TRP A 1056 -23.49 0.00 -15.90
CA TRP A 1056 -24.79 0.66 -15.73
C TRP A 1056 -24.68 2.17 -15.93
N ALA A 1057 -23.69 2.82 -15.33
CA ALA A 1057 -23.47 4.27 -15.46
C ALA A 1057 -23.20 4.68 -16.91
N GLU A 1058 -22.42 3.88 -17.64
CA GLU A 1058 -22.17 4.10 -19.07
C GLU A 1058 -23.46 4.02 -19.90
N TRP A 1059 -24.33 3.05 -19.61
CA TRP A 1059 -25.60 2.88 -20.33
C TRP A 1059 -26.63 3.94 -19.96
N PHE A 1060 -26.69 4.34 -18.69
CA PHE A 1060 -27.50 5.47 -18.24
C PHE A 1060 -27.11 6.74 -19.01
N CYS A 1061 -25.82 7.05 -19.10
CA CYS A 1061 -25.37 8.26 -19.79
C CYS A 1061 -25.71 8.27 -21.28
N LYS A 1062 -25.61 7.12 -21.97
CA LYS A 1062 -26.09 6.99 -23.35
C LYS A 1062 -27.59 7.25 -23.47
N ALA A 1063 -28.38 6.74 -22.52
CA ALA A 1063 -29.82 6.95 -22.48
C ALA A 1063 -30.16 8.41 -22.19
N GLN A 1064 -29.51 9.03 -21.20
CA GLN A 1064 -29.65 10.45 -20.86
C GLN A 1064 -29.33 11.34 -22.07
N ASN A 1065 -28.22 11.08 -22.78
CA ASN A 1065 -27.86 11.87 -23.95
C ASN A 1065 -28.93 11.77 -25.06
N LYS A 1066 -29.48 10.57 -25.28
CA LYS A 1066 -30.61 10.39 -26.19
C LYS A 1066 -31.85 11.18 -25.74
N TYR A 1067 -32.22 11.09 -24.47
CA TYR A 1067 -33.39 11.79 -23.93
C TYR A 1067 -33.21 13.31 -23.95
N TYR A 1068 -31.99 13.79 -23.75
CA TYR A 1068 -31.66 15.20 -23.87
C TYR A 1068 -31.83 15.70 -25.32
N GLY A 1069 -31.35 14.95 -26.32
CA GLY A 1069 -31.58 15.31 -27.73
C GLY A 1069 -33.06 15.34 -28.12
N GLU A 1070 -33.88 14.43 -27.57
CA GLU A 1070 -35.34 14.44 -27.74
C GLU A 1070 -35.97 15.71 -27.12
N LEU A 1071 -35.50 16.13 -25.93
CA LEU A 1071 -35.94 17.35 -25.25
C LEU A 1071 -35.54 18.61 -26.02
N GLU A 1072 -34.27 18.73 -26.42
CA GLU A 1072 -33.72 19.88 -27.15
C GLU A 1072 -34.50 20.14 -28.44
N THR A 1073 -34.84 19.06 -29.17
CA THR A 1073 -35.65 19.14 -30.39
C THR A 1073 -37.05 19.70 -30.11
N GLN A 1074 -37.71 19.24 -29.04
CA GLN A 1074 -39.08 19.64 -28.71
C GLN A 1074 -39.17 21.03 -28.05
N CYS A 1075 -38.14 21.43 -27.31
CA CYS A 1075 -38.04 22.73 -26.66
C CYS A 1075 -37.38 23.82 -27.53
N GLY A 1076 -36.84 23.48 -28.72
CA GLY A 1076 -36.05 24.39 -29.54
C GLY A 1076 -36.71 25.74 -29.85
N GLY A 1077 -38.02 25.78 -30.12
CA GLY A 1077 -38.75 27.04 -30.35
C GLY A 1077 -38.81 27.94 -29.11
N CYS A 1078 -39.07 27.35 -27.95
CA CYS A 1078 -39.07 28.04 -26.66
C CYS A 1078 -37.65 28.49 -26.27
N MET A 1079 -36.64 27.66 -26.51
CA MET A 1079 -35.22 27.96 -26.28
C MET A 1079 -34.69 29.07 -27.19
N GLY A 1080 -35.20 29.20 -28.42
CA GLY A 1080 -34.87 30.29 -29.34
C GLY A 1080 -35.30 31.68 -28.86
N LYS A 1081 -36.20 31.76 -27.87
CA LYS A 1081 -36.70 33.00 -27.28
C LYS A 1081 -35.94 33.35 -26.00
N GLY A 1082 -34.80 34.04 -26.16
CA GLY A 1082 -33.98 34.47 -25.03
C GLY A 1082 -33.54 33.33 -24.11
N SER A 1083 -33.19 32.16 -24.67
CA SER A 1083 -32.86 30.94 -23.91
C SER A 1083 -34.00 30.49 -22.98
N GLY A 1084 -35.24 30.58 -23.46
CA GLY A 1084 -36.44 30.25 -22.69
C GLY A 1084 -36.97 31.40 -21.82
N LYS A 1085 -36.18 32.45 -21.56
CA LYS A 1085 -36.61 33.58 -20.71
C LYS A 1085 -37.73 34.40 -21.32
N GLU A 1086 -37.76 34.46 -22.65
CA GLU A 1086 -38.79 35.18 -23.42
C GLU A 1086 -39.84 34.22 -23.99
N CYS A 1087 -39.91 33.00 -23.47
CA CYS A 1087 -40.94 32.02 -23.77
C CYS A 1087 -42.03 32.10 -22.71
N TRP A 1088 -43.23 32.46 -23.14
CA TRP A 1088 -44.36 32.80 -22.28
C TRP A 1088 -45.44 31.72 -22.32
N LYS A 1089 -46.31 31.69 -21.30
CA LYS A 1089 -47.45 30.76 -21.21
C LYS A 1089 -48.36 30.77 -22.45
N THR A 1090 -48.46 31.92 -23.13
CA THR A 1090 -49.30 32.10 -24.33
C THR A 1090 -48.66 31.58 -25.61
N ASP A 1091 -47.37 31.21 -25.58
CA ASP A 1091 -46.67 30.68 -26.74
C ASP A 1091 -47.02 29.20 -26.96
N GLY A 1092 -47.49 28.83 -28.15
CA GLY A 1092 -47.87 27.43 -28.44
C GLY A 1092 -46.71 26.43 -28.32
N GLU A 1093 -45.47 26.89 -28.36
CA GLU A 1093 -44.25 26.09 -28.11
C GLU A 1093 -43.96 25.85 -26.62
N CYS A 1094 -44.52 26.65 -25.72
CA CYS A 1094 -44.39 26.44 -24.28
C CYS A 1094 -45.07 25.15 -23.81
N GLU A 1095 -46.26 24.82 -24.33
CA GLU A 1095 -46.96 23.56 -24.02
C GLU A 1095 -46.16 22.33 -24.43
N LYS A 1096 -45.60 22.36 -25.64
CA LYS A 1096 -44.76 21.27 -26.17
C LYS A 1096 -43.49 21.09 -25.33
N CYS A 1097 -42.82 22.19 -24.99
CA CYS A 1097 -41.61 22.12 -24.17
C CYS A 1097 -41.92 21.59 -22.76
N LYS A 1098 -43.02 22.01 -22.13
CA LYS A 1098 -43.44 21.47 -20.82
C LYS A 1098 -43.68 19.95 -20.88
N ALA A 1099 -44.41 19.47 -21.88
CA ALA A 1099 -44.66 18.03 -22.03
C ALA A 1099 -43.35 17.24 -22.20
N ALA A 1100 -42.41 17.77 -22.99
CA ALA A 1100 -41.09 17.18 -23.17
C ALA A 1100 -40.28 17.16 -21.86
N CYS A 1101 -40.32 18.23 -21.06
CA CYS A 1101 -39.66 18.28 -19.75
C CYS A 1101 -40.21 17.23 -18.77
N GLU A 1102 -41.54 17.02 -18.74
CA GLU A 1102 -42.15 15.98 -17.89
C GLU A 1102 -41.79 14.56 -18.36
N GLU A 1103 -41.71 14.33 -19.67
CA GLU A 1103 -41.26 13.04 -20.22
C GLU A 1103 -39.79 12.75 -19.87
N TYR A 1104 -38.93 13.76 -20.01
CA TYR A 1104 -37.52 13.68 -19.61
C TYR A 1104 -37.40 13.31 -18.12
N LYS A 1105 -38.09 14.05 -17.24
CA LYS A 1105 -38.15 13.79 -15.79
C LYS A 1105 -38.56 12.35 -15.48
N ALA A 1106 -39.64 11.87 -16.12
CA ALA A 1106 -40.14 10.51 -15.90
C ALA A 1106 -39.14 9.42 -16.33
N LYS A 1107 -38.40 9.65 -17.43
CA LYS A 1107 -37.35 8.73 -17.89
C LYS A 1107 -36.14 8.72 -16.95
N ILE A 1108 -35.66 9.88 -16.52
CA ILE A 1108 -34.52 10.00 -15.58
C ILE A 1108 -34.83 9.36 -14.23
N LYS A 1109 -36.04 9.58 -13.70
CA LYS A 1109 -36.47 9.01 -12.41
C LYS A 1109 -36.37 7.48 -12.36
N LYS A 1110 -36.72 6.79 -13.46
CA LYS A 1110 -36.61 5.31 -13.54
C LYS A 1110 -35.16 4.82 -13.39
N TRP A 1111 -34.19 5.56 -13.91
CA TRP A 1111 -32.78 5.23 -13.74
C TRP A 1111 -32.29 5.61 -12.34
N GLN A 1112 -32.72 6.75 -11.81
CA GLN A 1112 -32.40 7.18 -10.44
C GLN A 1112 -32.80 6.13 -9.40
N GLU A 1113 -34.00 5.54 -9.52
CA GLU A 1113 -34.46 4.46 -8.63
C GLU A 1113 -33.53 3.22 -8.63
N GLN A 1114 -32.88 2.92 -9.76
CA GLN A 1114 -31.89 1.83 -9.83
C GLN A 1114 -30.55 2.25 -9.22
N TRP A 1115 -30.12 3.48 -9.50
CA TRP A 1115 -28.91 4.06 -8.95
C TRP A 1115 -28.95 4.12 -7.42
N ASP A 1116 -30.04 4.58 -6.83
CA ASP A 1116 -30.18 4.74 -5.39
C ASP A 1116 -29.96 3.41 -4.64
N LYS A 1117 -30.47 2.30 -5.19
CA LYS A 1117 -30.24 0.96 -4.64
C LYS A 1117 -28.79 0.51 -4.79
N MET A 1118 -28.17 0.72 -5.96
CA MET A 1118 -26.76 0.39 -6.19
C MET A 1118 -25.82 1.21 -5.29
N GLN A 1119 -26.07 2.51 -5.18
CA GLN A 1119 -25.33 3.46 -4.37
C GLN A 1119 -25.44 3.11 -2.88
N MET A 1120 -26.64 2.79 -2.39
CA MET A 1120 -26.84 2.36 -1.00
C MET A 1120 -26.06 1.08 -0.71
N LYS A 1121 -26.13 0.09 -1.61
CA LYS A 1121 -25.38 -1.16 -1.48
C LYS A 1121 -23.87 -0.93 -1.48
N TYR A 1122 -23.36 -0.12 -2.41
CA TYR A 1122 -21.95 0.28 -2.46
C TYR A 1122 -21.54 0.95 -1.16
N THR A 1123 -22.34 1.90 -0.66
CA THR A 1123 -22.07 2.63 0.58
C THR A 1123 -21.95 1.67 1.76
N ILE A 1124 -22.84 0.67 1.86
CA ILE A 1124 -22.77 -0.37 2.91
C ILE A 1124 -21.50 -1.21 2.77
N LEU A 1125 -21.16 -1.66 1.57
CA LEU A 1125 -20.00 -2.53 1.32
C LEU A 1125 -18.68 -1.78 1.51
N TYR A 1126 -18.58 -0.54 1.02
CA TYR A 1126 -17.48 0.37 1.30
C TYR A 1126 -17.40 0.66 2.79
N TRP A 1127 -18.56 0.75 3.45
CA TRP A 1127 -18.61 0.92 4.88
C TRP A 1127 -18.06 -0.28 5.66
N GLN A 1128 -18.43 -1.47 5.25
CA GLN A 1128 -17.86 -2.70 5.79
C GLN A 1128 -16.35 -2.80 5.51
N ALA A 1129 -15.90 -2.42 4.31
CA ALA A 1129 -14.49 -2.42 3.94
C ALA A 1129 -13.63 -1.43 4.76
N GLU A 1130 -14.17 -0.26 5.13
CA GLU A 1130 -13.46 0.71 5.97
C GLU A 1130 -13.53 0.36 7.48
N THR A 1131 -14.44 -0.52 7.91
CA THR A 1131 -14.61 -0.92 9.32
C THR A 1131 -13.97 -2.26 9.70
N ILE A 1132 -14.00 -3.26 8.82
CA ILE A 1132 -13.67 -4.65 9.19
C ILE A 1132 -12.16 -4.90 9.06
N THR A 1133 -11.51 -5.30 10.16
CA THR A 1133 -10.04 -5.41 10.23
C THR A 1133 -9.47 -6.84 10.21
N GLY A 1134 -10.30 -7.89 10.09
CA GLY A 1134 -9.87 -9.30 9.96
C GLY A 1134 -10.65 -10.13 8.93
N PRO A 1135 -10.32 -11.43 8.73
CA PRO A 1135 -11.18 -12.35 7.98
C PRO A 1135 -12.42 -12.65 8.81
N THR A 1136 -13.58 -12.19 8.35
CA THR A 1136 -14.87 -12.49 8.96
C THR A 1136 -15.33 -13.88 8.52
N SER A 1137 -15.69 -14.73 9.47
CA SER A 1137 -16.61 -15.84 9.20
C SER A 1137 -17.98 -15.24 8.93
N PHE A 1138 -18.28 -14.90 7.67
CA PHE A 1138 -19.65 -14.59 7.29
C PHE A 1138 -20.51 -15.84 7.54
N GLY A 1139 -21.72 -15.64 8.10
CA GLY A 1139 -22.76 -16.66 7.98
C GLY A 1139 -22.89 -17.06 6.52
N LYS A 1140 -23.15 -18.34 6.25
CA LYS A 1140 -23.04 -19.05 4.96
C LYS A 1140 -23.81 -18.44 3.75
N ASP A 1141 -24.34 -17.23 3.85
CA ASP A 1141 -25.43 -16.78 3.00
C ASP A 1141 -25.06 -15.70 1.95
N ASP A 1142 -23.81 -15.19 1.87
CA ASP A 1142 -23.44 -14.27 0.77
C ASP A 1142 -21.92 -14.17 0.40
N PRO A 1143 -21.43 -14.99 -0.57
CA PRO A 1143 -20.04 -14.98 -1.03
C PRO A 1143 -19.56 -13.71 -1.76
N ASP A 1144 -20.46 -12.93 -2.37
CA ASP A 1144 -20.12 -11.67 -3.08
C ASP A 1144 -19.73 -10.59 -2.09
N TYR A 1145 -20.38 -10.55 -0.92
CA TYR A 1145 -20.04 -9.59 0.14
C TYR A 1145 -18.60 -9.73 0.60
N GLN A 1146 -18.11 -10.95 0.83
CA GLN A 1146 -16.71 -11.17 1.23
C GLN A 1146 -15.75 -10.67 0.15
N LEU A 1147 -16.01 -11.01 -1.12
CA LEU A 1147 -15.18 -10.59 -2.24
C LEU A 1147 -15.16 -9.06 -2.41
N MET A 1148 -16.33 -8.42 -2.31
CA MET A 1148 -16.50 -6.97 -2.39
C MET A 1148 -15.76 -6.24 -1.27
N VAL A 1149 -15.95 -6.69 -0.02
CA VAL A 1149 -15.33 -6.09 1.16
C VAL A 1149 -13.82 -6.25 1.09
N ASP A 1150 -13.30 -7.42 0.73
CA ASP A 1150 -11.86 -7.64 0.63
C ASP A 1150 -11.21 -6.82 -0.49
N PHE A 1151 -11.93 -6.63 -1.60
CA PHE A 1151 -11.45 -5.76 -2.68
C PHE A 1151 -11.44 -4.29 -2.24
N LEU A 1152 -12.56 -3.78 -1.72
CA LEU A 1152 -12.69 -2.39 -1.29
C LEU A 1152 -11.72 -2.03 -0.14
N LYS A 1153 -11.36 -2.99 0.74
CA LYS A 1153 -10.32 -2.80 1.78
C LYS A 1153 -8.98 -2.32 1.20
N HIS A 1154 -8.69 -2.64 -0.05
CA HIS A 1154 -7.47 -2.19 -0.72
C HIS A 1154 -7.60 -0.77 -1.30
N LEU A 1155 -8.82 -0.28 -1.57
CA LEU A 1155 -9.12 1.07 -2.07
C LEU A 1155 -9.32 2.11 -0.96
N VAL A 1156 -9.54 1.64 0.28
CA VAL A 1156 -9.63 2.50 1.45
C VAL A 1156 -8.23 3.06 1.75
N PRO A 1157 -8.03 4.39 1.74
CA PRO A 1157 -6.73 4.99 1.97
C PRO A 1157 -6.21 4.66 3.38
N PRO A 1158 -4.89 4.44 3.55
CA PRO A 1158 -4.30 4.37 4.88
C PRO A 1158 -4.62 5.68 5.59
N LYS A 1159 -5.12 5.61 6.82
CA LYS A 1159 -5.79 6.72 7.50
C LYS A 1159 -4.78 7.80 7.96
N SER A 1160 -4.09 8.47 7.03
CA SER A 1160 -3.36 9.70 7.32
C SER A 1160 -4.38 10.83 7.54
N GLY A 1161 -5.02 10.88 8.70
CA GLY A 1161 -6.00 11.84 9.27
C GLY A 1161 -5.85 13.36 9.04
N THR A 1162 -5.64 13.79 7.82
CA THR A 1162 -6.69 14.54 7.14
C THR A 1162 -7.74 13.54 6.65
N PRO A 1163 -9.05 13.85 6.60
CA PRO A 1163 -10.01 13.03 5.86
C PRO A 1163 -9.61 13.08 4.38
N THR A 1164 -8.71 12.19 3.96
CA THR A 1164 -8.49 11.95 2.54
C THR A 1164 -9.67 11.13 2.09
N THR A 1165 -10.76 11.82 1.71
CA THR A 1165 -11.85 11.24 0.93
C THR A 1165 -11.25 10.72 -0.36
N THR A 1166 -10.94 9.42 -0.39
CA THR A 1166 -10.60 8.79 -1.66
C THR A 1166 -11.80 8.96 -2.59
N PRO A 1167 -11.59 9.13 -3.91
CA PRO A 1167 -12.67 9.07 -4.88
C PRO A 1167 -13.57 7.84 -4.70
N TYR A 1168 -13.03 6.74 -4.17
CA TYR A 1168 -13.77 5.52 -3.93
C TYR A 1168 -14.68 5.52 -2.69
N SER A 1169 -14.77 6.61 -1.91
CA SER A 1169 -15.61 6.62 -0.70
C SER A 1169 -17.10 6.71 -0.97
N SER A 1170 -17.48 7.00 -2.21
CA SER A 1170 -18.85 7.07 -2.69
C SER A 1170 -18.97 6.36 -4.03
N ALA A 1171 -20.18 5.92 -4.38
CA ALA A 1171 -20.40 5.27 -5.67
C ALA A 1171 -20.19 6.26 -6.83
N GLU A 1172 -20.61 7.51 -6.62
CA GLU A 1172 -20.46 8.64 -7.52
C GLU A 1172 -18.99 8.94 -7.78
N GLY A 1173 -18.20 9.01 -6.70
CA GLY A 1173 -16.77 9.24 -6.79
C GLY A 1173 -16.07 8.06 -7.47
N TYR A 1174 -16.47 6.81 -7.18
CA TYR A 1174 -15.96 5.62 -7.87
C TYR A 1174 -16.24 5.67 -9.37
N ILE A 1175 -17.48 6.00 -9.79
CA ILE A 1175 -17.84 6.08 -11.21
C ILE A 1175 -17.02 7.15 -11.93
N HIS A 1176 -16.92 8.36 -11.35
CA HIS A 1176 -16.07 9.41 -11.93
C HIS A 1176 -14.61 9.00 -11.99
N GLN A 1177 -14.11 8.31 -10.97
CA GLN A 1177 -12.72 7.88 -10.92
C GLN A 1177 -12.39 6.82 -11.98
N GLU A 1178 -13.32 5.91 -12.28
CA GLU A 1178 -13.07 4.78 -13.19
C GLU A 1178 -13.44 5.06 -14.66
N ILE A 1179 -14.46 5.88 -14.93
CA ILE A 1179 -14.95 6.13 -16.29
C ILE A 1179 -15.25 7.60 -16.61
N GLY A 1180 -14.88 8.53 -15.72
CA GLY A 1180 -15.08 9.97 -15.94
C GLY A 1180 -16.55 10.38 -15.94
N ASN A 1181 -16.93 11.23 -16.90
CA ASN A 1181 -18.34 11.62 -17.07
C ASN A 1181 -19.22 10.51 -17.67
N ALA A 1182 -18.67 9.32 -17.93
CA ALA A 1182 -19.35 8.16 -18.49
C ALA A 1182 -20.08 8.40 -19.84
N GLY A 1183 -19.78 9.52 -20.52
CA GLY A 1183 -20.46 9.93 -21.75
C GLY A 1183 -21.80 10.66 -21.56
N CYS A 1184 -22.12 11.09 -20.32
CA CYS A 1184 -23.30 11.92 -20.04
C CYS A 1184 -23.17 13.30 -20.71
N ASN A 1185 -24.30 13.94 -21.02
CA ASN A 1185 -24.35 15.24 -21.66
C ASN A 1185 -25.09 16.25 -20.78
N VAL A 1186 -24.57 17.48 -20.66
CA VAL A 1186 -25.06 18.57 -19.80
C VAL A 1186 -25.05 18.23 -18.30
N GLN A 1187 -25.86 17.26 -17.88
CA GLN A 1187 -25.95 16.67 -16.54
C GLN A 1187 -24.90 15.57 -16.34
N THR A 1188 -23.64 16.00 -16.22
CA THR A 1188 -22.45 15.12 -16.32
C THR A 1188 -22.00 14.47 -15.02
N GLN A 1189 -22.63 14.76 -13.88
CA GLN A 1189 -22.09 14.42 -12.55
C GLN A 1189 -23.07 13.63 -11.68
N PHE A 1190 -22.68 12.44 -11.23
CA PHE A 1190 -23.53 11.57 -10.39
C PHE A 1190 -23.75 12.08 -8.96
N CYS A 1191 -23.01 13.09 -8.49
CA CYS A 1191 -23.17 13.70 -7.18
C CYS A 1191 -24.15 14.88 -7.21
N GLU A 1192 -25.10 14.89 -6.26
CA GLU A 1192 -26.14 15.94 -6.15
C GLU A 1192 -25.57 17.30 -5.72
N LYS A 1193 -24.45 17.29 -4.99
CA LYS A 1193 -23.76 18.47 -4.49
C LYS A 1193 -22.38 18.58 -5.11
N GLU A 1194 -21.92 19.82 -5.30
CA GLU A 1194 -20.59 20.07 -5.87
C GLU A 1194 -19.49 19.42 -5.01
N ASN A 1195 -18.47 18.84 -5.64
CA ASN A 1195 -17.35 18.16 -4.99
C ASN A 1195 -17.73 16.95 -4.11
N GLY A 1196 -18.93 16.40 -4.29
CA GLY A 1196 -19.43 15.30 -3.46
C GLY A 1196 -19.64 15.71 -2.00
N ASP A 1197 -19.99 16.97 -1.74
CA ASP A 1197 -20.27 17.44 -0.37
C ASP A 1197 -21.61 16.90 0.14
N ASN A 1198 -21.58 16.11 1.21
CA ASN A 1198 -22.78 15.54 1.82
C ASN A 1198 -23.34 16.41 2.96
N SER A 1199 -22.87 17.65 3.12
CA SER A 1199 -23.40 18.59 4.12
C SER A 1199 -24.72 19.23 3.68
N ASN A 1200 -25.59 19.53 4.66
CA ASN A 1200 -26.84 20.26 4.39
C ASN A 1200 -26.59 21.69 3.86
N SER A 1201 -25.38 22.23 4.07
CA SER A 1201 -24.91 23.52 3.55
C SER A 1201 -24.28 23.45 2.15
N GLY A 1202 -24.14 22.26 1.57
CA GLY A 1202 -23.46 22.05 0.29
C GLY A 1202 -24.19 22.69 -0.89
N LYS A 1203 -23.43 23.32 -1.78
CA LYS A 1203 -23.95 23.95 -3.00
C LYS A 1203 -24.51 22.88 -3.94
N THR A 1204 -25.74 23.09 -4.40
CA THR A 1204 -26.42 22.19 -5.33
C THR A 1204 -25.69 22.14 -6.67
N ASN A 1205 -25.52 20.94 -7.21
CA ASN A 1205 -24.81 20.72 -8.45
C ASN A 1205 -25.75 20.85 -9.65
N GLU A 1206 -25.58 21.91 -10.44
CA GLU A 1206 -26.35 22.14 -11.68
C GLU A 1206 -26.10 21.04 -12.73
N LYS A 1207 -24.98 20.32 -12.62
CA LYS A 1207 -24.60 19.20 -13.50
C LYS A 1207 -25.03 17.84 -12.96
N TYR A 1208 -25.88 17.79 -11.93
CA TYR A 1208 -26.34 16.53 -11.35
C TYR A 1208 -27.07 15.66 -12.38
N ALA A 1209 -26.59 14.42 -12.53
CA ALA A 1209 -27.01 13.43 -13.52
C ALA A 1209 -28.51 13.12 -13.47
N PHE A 1210 -29.10 13.15 -12.27
CA PHE A 1210 -30.51 12.81 -12.04
C PHE A 1210 -31.40 14.02 -11.74
N ARG A 1211 -30.93 15.25 -12.01
CA ARG A 1211 -31.76 16.45 -11.92
C ARG A 1211 -33.01 16.29 -12.80
N GLU A 1212 -34.16 16.75 -12.29
CA GLU A 1212 -35.46 16.56 -12.96
C GLU A 1212 -35.52 17.17 -14.36
N LYS A 1213 -34.76 18.24 -14.57
CA LYS A 1213 -34.58 18.93 -15.86
C LYS A 1213 -33.12 19.36 -16.04
N PRO A 1214 -32.62 19.42 -17.29
CA PRO A 1214 -31.31 20.01 -17.59
C PRO A 1214 -31.24 21.48 -17.16
N HIS A 1215 -30.08 21.93 -16.67
CA HIS A 1215 -29.94 23.30 -16.15
C HIS A 1215 -30.07 24.38 -17.22
N ASP A 1216 -29.68 24.08 -18.45
CA ASP A 1216 -29.86 24.95 -19.60
C ASP A 1216 -31.33 25.05 -20.06
N HIS A 1217 -32.22 24.17 -19.60
CA HIS A 1217 -33.66 24.19 -19.91
C HIS A 1217 -34.51 24.69 -18.74
N ASP A 1218 -33.90 25.19 -17.66
CA ASP A 1218 -34.61 25.60 -16.45
C ASP A 1218 -35.72 26.61 -16.72
N GLU A 1219 -35.39 27.63 -17.50
CA GLU A 1219 -36.32 28.68 -17.87
C GLU A 1219 -37.38 28.10 -18.82
N ALA A 1220 -37.00 27.45 -19.91
CA ALA A 1220 -37.95 26.93 -20.90
C ALA A 1220 -38.98 25.96 -20.29
N CYS A 1221 -38.58 25.06 -19.38
CA CYS A 1221 -39.50 24.16 -18.69
C CYS A 1221 -40.49 24.89 -17.75
N GLU A 1222 -40.22 26.14 -17.36
CA GLU A 1222 -41.06 26.96 -16.49
C GLU A 1222 -41.86 28.05 -17.22
N CYS A 1223 -41.89 28.02 -18.56
CA CYS A 1223 -42.60 29.01 -19.38
C CYS A 1223 -44.08 29.20 -18.99
N MET A 1224 -44.72 28.17 -18.45
CA MET A 1224 -46.10 28.22 -17.96
C MET A 1224 -46.33 29.13 -16.74
N LYS A 1225 -45.27 29.46 -16.01
CA LYS A 1225 -45.33 30.38 -14.85
C LYS A 1225 -45.12 31.83 -15.26
N ARG A 1226 -44.75 32.10 -16.53
CA ARG A 1226 -44.39 33.44 -17.00
C ARG A 1226 -45.49 34.02 -17.90
N GLU A 1227 -46.01 35.17 -17.50
CA GLU A 1227 -46.95 35.95 -18.30
C GLU A 1227 -46.19 36.92 -19.20
N ALA A 1228 -46.66 37.07 -20.45
CA ALA A 1228 -46.06 38.02 -21.37
C ALA A 1228 -46.20 39.45 -20.80
N PRO A 1229 -45.15 40.28 -20.85
CA PRO A 1229 -45.25 41.65 -20.39
C PRO A 1229 -46.37 42.40 -21.14
N PRO A 1230 -47.11 43.30 -20.48
CA PRO A 1230 -48.12 44.11 -21.15
C PRO A 1230 -47.46 44.88 -22.28
N LYS A 1231 -48.04 44.82 -23.48
CA LYS A 1231 -47.58 45.60 -24.63
C LYS A 1231 -47.43 47.07 -24.21
N LYS A 1232 -46.22 47.63 -24.29
CA LYS A 1232 -46.02 49.08 -24.20
C LYS A 1232 -46.91 49.76 -25.26
N PRO A 1233 -47.54 50.91 -24.95
CA PRO A 1233 -48.17 51.74 -25.99
C PRO A 1233 -47.14 52.02 -27.08
N GLU A 1234 -47.53 51.81 -28.34
CA GLU A 1234 -46.68 52.12 -29.50
C GLU A 1234 -46.18 53.56 -29.40
N ALA A 1235 -44.87 53.74 -29.34
CA ALA A 1235 -44.24 55.02 -29.59
C ALA A 1235 -44.47 55.39 -31.06
N PRO A 1236 -44.62 56.69 -31.40
CA PRO A 1236 -44.73 57.14 -32.79
C PRO A 1236 -43.51 56.67 -33.60
N PRO A 1237 -43.66 56.41 -34.91
CA PRO A 1237 -42.56 55.91 -35.73
C PRO A 1237 -41.40 56.89 -35.75
N GLU A 1238 -40.24 56.47 -35.24
CA GLU A 1238 -38.98 57.15 -35.51
C GLU A 1238 -38.61 56.94 -36.98
N THR A 1239 -38.34 58.05 -37.64
CA THR A 1239 -37.85 58.19 -39.01
C THR A 1239 -36.60 57.33 -39.25
N PRO A 1240 -36.47 56.69 -40.43
CA PRO A 1240 -35.29 55.90 -40.75
C PRO A 1240 -34.04 56.78 -40.72
N PRO A 1241 -32.88 56.27 -40.25
CA PRO A 1241 -31.64 57.02 -40.33
C PRO A 1241 -31.29 57.28 -41.80
N GLU A 1242 -30.98 58.54 -42.12
CA GLU A 1242 -30.53 58.94 -43.45
C GLU A 1242 -29.32 58.10 -43.90
N ASP A 1243 -29.33 57.71 -45.17
CA ASP A 1243 -28.22 56.98 -45.79
C ASP A 1243 -26.91 57.77 -45.63
N ALA A 1244 -25.85 57.08 -45.18
CA ALA A 1244 -24.53 57.67 -44.97
C ALA A 1244 -23.99 58.38 -46.23
N CYS A 1245 -24.41 57.96 -47.42
CA CYS A 1245 -24.06 58.65 -48.67
C CYS A 1245 -24.74 60.02 -48.77
N THR A 1246 -25.98 60.15 -48.29
CA THR A 1246 -26.73 61.41 -48.31
C THR A 1246 -26.15 62.42 -47.32
N ILE A 1247 -25.74 61.95 -46.14
CA ILE A 1247 -25.05 62.78 -45.12
C ILE A 1247 -23.68 63.25 -45.64
N ALA A 1248 -22.88 62.36 -46.22
CA ALA A 1248 -21.58 62.70 -46.79
C ALA A 1248 -21.68 63.68 -47.97
N GLU A 1249 -22.69 63.51 -48.84
CA GLU A 1249 -22.94 64.41 -49.96
C GLU A 1249 -23.35 65.82 -49.51
N ALA A 1250 -24.17 65.93 -48.46
CA ALA A 1250 -24.57 67.21 -47.88
C ALA A 1250 -23.38 67.97 -47.26
N ILE A 1251 -22.49 67.27 -46.53
CA ILE A 1251 -21.29 67.87 -45.93
C ILE A 1251 -20.31 68.36 -47.00
N LEU A 1252 -20.03 67.53 -48.02
CA LEU A 1252 -19.06 67.88 -49.06
C LEU A 1252 -19.56 69.00 -49.98
N LYS A 1253 -20.87 69.08 -50.25
CA LYS A 1253 -21.48 70.22 -50.97
C LYS A 1253 -21.43 71.51 -50.16
N ALA A 1254 -21.51 71.44 -48.82
CA ALA A 1254 -21.41 72.61 -47.95
C ALA A 1254 -19.98 73.21 -47.88
N GLU A 1255 -18.93 72.43 -48.17
CA GLU A 1255 -17.56 72.93 -48.31
C GLU A 1255 -17.25 73.60 -49.66
N GLY A 1256 -18.20 73.55 -50.61
CA GLY A 1256 -18.14 74.20 -51.93
C GLY A 1256 -18.38 73.23 -53.08
N GLU A 1257 -19.31 73.58 -53.99
CA GLU A 1257 -19.71 72.73 -55.13
C GLU A 1257 -18.55 72.32 -56.05
N THR A 1258 -17.54 73.18 -56.21
CA THR A 1258 -16.34 72.90 -57.00
C THR A 1258 -15.47 71.83 -56.34
N LYS A 1259 -15.34 71.88 -55.01
CA LYS A 1259 -14.55 70.92 -54.22
C LYS A 1259 -15.23 69.55 -54.16
N TYR A 1260 -16.57 69.53 -54.08
CA TYR A 1260 -17.36 68.30 -54.20
C TYR A 1260 -17.16 67.62 -55.58
N LYS A 1261 -17.19 68.39 -56.68
CA LYS A 1261 -16.93 67.87 -58.03
C LYS A 1261 -15.51 67.34 -58.20
N GLU A 1262 -14.49 68.07 -57.73
CA GLU A 1262 -13.08 67.63 -57.80
C GLU A 1262 -12.83 66.33 -57.01
N LEU A 1263 -13.38 66.21 -55.81
CA LEU A 1263 -13.25 65.00 -54.97
C LEU A 1263 -14.02 63.80 -55.54
N CYS A 1264 -15.19 64.03 -56.12
CA CYS A 1264 -15.93 63.00 -56.85
C CYS A 1264 -15.18 62.56 -58.13
N GLU A 1265 -14.55 63.49 -58.86
CA GLU A 1265 -13.72 63.16 -60.03
C GLU A 1265 -12.45 62.39 -59.64
N GLN A 1266 -11.79 62.70 -58.52
CA GLN A 1266 -10.67 61.89 -57.99
C GLN A 1266 -11.08 60.45 -57.64
N LYS A 1267 -12.33 60.23 -57.19
CA LYS A 1267 -12.86 58.90 -56.86
C LYS A 1267 -13.20 58.06 -58.10
N PHE A 1268 -13.48 58.68 -59.24
CA PHE A 1268 -14.01 58.00 -60.43
C PHE A 1268 -13.24 58.20 -61.74
N SER A 1269 -12.15 58.98 -61.74
CA SER A 1269 -11.25 59.14 -62.89
C SER A 1269 -10.19 58.02 -62.96
N GLY A 1270 -10.21 57.23 -64.04
CA GLY A 1270 -9.10 56.34 -64.41
C GLY A 1270 -9.11 54.92 -63.80
N LYS A 1271 -10.14 54.12 -64.11
CA LYS A 1271 -10.18 52.63 -64.03
C LYS A 1271 -9.36 51.97 -62.89
N LYS A 1272 -9.81 52.09 -61.64
CA LYS A 1272 -9.77 51.01 -60.62
C LYS A 1272 -10.61 51.41 -59.41
N LYS A 1273 -11.49 50.50 -58.97
CA LYS A 1273 -12.36 50.66 -57.79
C LYS A 1273 -11.50 50.47 -56.54
N ILE A 1274 -11.21 51.54 -55.80
CA ILE A 1274 -10.59 51.43 -54.47
C ILE A 1274 -11.66 50.97 -53.49
N ILE A 1275 -11.42 49.85 -52.80
CA ILE A 1275 -12.32 49.24 -51.83
C ILE A 1275 -11.80 49.65 -50.45
N SER A 1276 -12.54 50.52 -49.76
CA SER A 1276 -12.34 51.02 -48.38
C SER A 1276 -11.55 52.32 -48.21
N TRP A 1277 -12.06 53.18 -47.31
CA TRP A 1277 -11.48 54.45 -46.82
C TRP A 1277 -10.69 54.25 -45.50
N MET A 1278 -10.14 53.06 -45.25
CA MET A 1278 -9.42 52.72 -44.00
C MET A 1278 -7.89 52.56 -44.15
N GLU A 1279 -7.29 53.14 -45.18
CA GLU A 1279 -5.83 53.40 -45.20
C GLU A 1279 -5.58 54.84 -45.66
N LEU A 1280 -5.82 55.79 -44.75
CA LEU A 1280 -5.16 57.10 -44.67
C LEU A 1280 -5.09 57.52 -43.21
#